data_AF-A0A498L2B8-F1
#
_entry.id   AF-A0A498L2B8-F1
#
_cell.length_a   1.000
_cell.length_b   1.000
_cell.length_c   1.000
_cell.angle_alpha   90.00
_cell.angle_beta   90.00
_cell.angle_gamma   90.00
#
_symmetry.space_group_name_H-M   'P 1'
#
loop_
_entity.id
_entity.type
_entity.pdbx_description
1 polymer ?
#
loop_
_entity_poly.entity_id
_entity_poly.type
_entity_poly.pdbx_seq_one_letter_code
_entity_poly.pdbx_strand_id
1 'polypeptide(L)'
;MDSKEKITALIVGAIASDRKEKEKKRQGLDENKESEEICEETTGIEGTADEEPKEQCQKQKHLMKIPKNIKMKNILKHKKSSKSEAALTPEKPLEVDLDTIEGIADSPGVSEVACQKHKIKIKLTEKMKILDFKKWQKNPKSPETPPVERDFNGNLEENRLAEAQQQLVEAEERLFSSKEARAEDEEDKLQRDYEIFVLRLRLAIHDSMSEDNQETLKSALTSILKEEAQDRRWAEVAADQRPVWRPRKCRNIHDTSLQNIVEERMKNADEQENKADNLSTSLKKEVCRMGKQVQKDLLRVVRNLRECYPPDFEICRTYAHLYHQAFSTRLQELARSEISCEECLYILSWIVEYYPNDVLKHKELEEHINSSGLGPLLPEEDLKRLEEQYFSYKESEIKKWLFTAFEKEVKKWSDGSEPELLDGYYFSSLAVDVLPLVDGAVKDVNTFLSCESKARSLLNQLDSVLLSYKTRLEELIKRKQENIPKILSATLVNIYQFRDYVQKPEHLFSEDTRTACLSTLADLKNICHKHFLSRIHSELKPLYHKLWTQVWFAGHCEVVEELVKALENNIDSVKELQPVCREELLAELHVNVMVEYVRRMMKRKLRLKDKEQQEAAAEFICHDSNKICSVFAKVGSREEWLCQILPKLSEILKLQDPGSLQLEIVTLARDYPDIRKHQKNSKSHESEADLTTVKGTADLPGNPGKKHEMKASDKLKNVFVMKRQKNSKSCETPSGNLDQSHVEAEEHLFSSTEVASAEDKDCEIFRLRMAIYDSFSEDNQETLKSALTSVLQEKTQDQCWSEAAVDECPIWSPEKCRQIKTLLKIVVEQRMKNANERENRADKLSTSLKREVCRMGKQVQKDLLRVVRNLRECYPPDFDICRTYAQLYHEAFSTRLQELARSKVSSEECLYILSWIVDYYPNDVLKHKELEEHINSSSLGPLLPEEDLKRLEEQYFTYKENEVRKWLFTALEKEVKKWSDGIQPELMDGYYCSNLAVDVLPLVDITVSEVKALLRCENKTWCLLNQLDGFLTSYKKSLEELVKRKQKHIPKTLNANLVDIHQFRDYVQKPEHPFSEDTRTACLSTLADLKNICHTYFLSRIHKELKPLYRKLWTQVWFAGHREVVEELVKALENSIDHFKELKPVCREELLAELHVDVMVEYVRRMMKRKLKLEDKEQQEAAAEFICHNNNKICSVFAKVISLPKKASCQQREELGSISFPIQRTWGAQVTRDPVLRCGKPTPASTKAYQQENFSNCWYSPHRTSKLGQGRACDVLILA
;
A
#
# COMPACT_ATOMS: atom_id res chain seq x y z
N MET A 1 32.64 18.49 -65.10
CA MET A 1 32.51 19.83 -65.68
C MET A 1 31.42 20.57 -64.94
N ASP A 2 31.83 21.62 -64.25
CA ASP A 2 31.12 22.87 -63.94
C ASP A 2 29.64 22.83 -63.57
N SER A 3 29.38 22.55 -62.29
CA SER A 3 28.45 23.34 -61.46
C SER A 3 28.68 23.01 -59.96
N LYS A 4 29.93 23.10 -59.49
CA LYS A 4 30.30 22.73 -58.11
C LYS A 4 31.16 23.74 -57.33
N GLU A 5 31.60 24.84 -57.93
CA GLU A 5 32.62 25.74 -57.34
C GLU A 5 32.09 27.05 -56.71
N LYS A 6 30.76 27.28 -56.69
CA LYS A 6 30.17 28.53 -56.17
C LYS A 6 29.48 28.45 -54.79
N ILE A 7 29.51 27.31 -54.11
CA ILE A 7 28.92 27.16 -52.75
C ILE A 7 29.98 26.96 -51.67
N THR A 8 31.17 26.45 -52.00
CA THR A 8 32.30 26.27 -51.06
C THR A 8 32.81 27.58 -50.46
N ALA A 9 32.62 28.71 -51.16
CA ALA A 9 33.14 30.03 -50.79
C ALA A 9 32.41 30.72 -49.62
N LEU A 10 31.21 30.28 -49.22
CA LEU A 10 30.41 30.96 -48.17
C LEU A 10 30.46 30.28 -46.79
N ILE A 11 30.93 29.02 -46.69
CA ILE A 11 30.93 28.26 -45.43
C ILE A 11 32.26 28.41 -44.67
N VAL A 12 33.36 28.69 -45.37
CA VAL A 12 34.69 28.91 -44.74
C VAL A 12 34.73 30.18 -43.88
N GLY A 13 33.88 31.18 -44.16
CA GLY A 13 33.84 32.46 -43.42
C GLY A 13 33.32 32.37 -41.98
N ALA A 14 32.43 31.42 -41.66
CA ALA A 14 31.78 31.34 -40.35
C ALA A 14 32.65 30.68 -39.26
N ILE A 15 33.56 29.79 -39.65
CA ILE A 15 34.36 28.96 -38.72
C ILE A 15 35.53 29.77 -38.09
N ALA A 16 35.81 30.97 -38.60
CA ALA A 16 36.92 31.81 -38.14
C ALA A 16 36.62 32.68 -36.90
N SER A 17 35.36 32.83 -36.48
CA SER A 17 34.99 33.82 -35.44
C SER A 17 34.97 33.26 -34.01
N ASP A 18 34.39 32.08 -33.78
CA ASP A 18 34.18 31.51 -32.42
C ASP A 18 35.46 30.93 -31.79
N ARG A 19 36.53 30.78 -32.57
CA ARG A 19 37.82 30.27 -32.06
C ARG A 19 38.61 31.30 -31.23
N LYS A 20 38.20 32.58 -31.22
CA LYS A 20 38.93 33.68 -30.57
C LYS A 20 38.55 33.99 -29.12
N GLU A 21 37.45 33.45 -28.60
CA GLU A 21 36.95 33.84 -27.26
C GLU A 21 37.33 32.85 -26.14
N LYS A 22 37.60 31.58 -26.47
CA LYS A 22 38.03 30.56 -25.48
C LYS A 22 39.53 30.57 -25.16
N GLU A 23 40.33 31.27 -25.94
CA GLU A 23 41.80 31.32 -25.78
C GLU A 23 42.27 32.39 -24.77
N LYS A 24 41.33 33.14 -24.16
CA LYS A 24 41.62 34.32 -23.32
C LYS A 24 41.38 34.14 -21.80
N LYS A 25 41.22 32.90 -21.32
CA LYS A 25 41.06 32.56 -19.89
C LYS A 25 41.87 31.34 -19.41
N ARG A 26 43.02 31.07 -20.04
CA ARG A 26 44.01 30.07 -19.59
C ARG A 26 45.46 30.54 -19.75
N GLN A 27 45.76 31.72 -19.23
CA GLN A 27 47.12 32.22 -18.99
C GLN A 27 47.08 33.25 -17.85
N GLY A 28 48.05 33.20 -16.95
CA GLY A 28 48.17 34.06 -15.77
C GLY A 28 48.57 33.24 -14.53
N LEU A 29 49.78 33.49 -14.04
CA LEU A 29 50.44 32.85 -12.88
C LEU A 29 50.88 31.39 -13.17
N ASP A 30 52.13 31.07 -13.53
CA ASP A 30 53.48 31.46 -13.02
C ASP A 30 53.87 30.67 -11.74
N GLU A 31 55.10 30.15 -11.56
CA GLU A 31 56.33 30.31 -12.35
C GLU A 31 57.36 29.16 -12.11
N ASN A 32 58.34 29.01 -13.01
CA ASN A 32 59.76 28.56 -12.82
C ASN A 32 60.10 27.27 -12.00
N LYS A 33 60.67 26.22 -12.64
CA LYS A 33 62.14 25.86 -12.71
C LYS A 33 62.55 24.80 -11.64
N GLU A 34 63.61 23.98 -11.76
CA GLU A 34 64.64 23.69 -12.80
C GLU A 34 65.23 22.26 -12.57
N SER A 35 65.96 21.68 -13.56
CA SER A 35 67.01 20.62 -13.49
C SER A 35 66.77 19.30 -12.67
N GLU A 36 67.27 18.08 -12.94
CA GLU A 36 68.16 17.35 -13.89
C GLU A 36 69.05 16.36 -13.08
N GLU A 37 69.65 15.37 -13.76
CA GLU A 37 70.79 14.50 -13.34
C GLU A 37 70.67 13.32 -12.31
N ILE A 38 70.60 12.09 -12.87
CA ILE A 38 71.68 11.05 -12.95
C ILE A 38 72.08 10.12 -11.75
N CYS A 39 72.55 8.91 -12.11
CA CYS A 39 73.20 7.80 -11.35
C CYS A 39 72.32 7.00 -10.34
N GLU A 40 72.25 5.66 -10.35
CA GLU A 40 73.28 4.59 -10.07
C GLU A 40 73.53 4.41 -8.55
N GLU A 41 73.86 3.22 -7.99
CA GLU A 41 74.48 2.02 -8.57
C GLU A 41 74.00 0.69 -7.92
N THR A 42 74.39 -0.45 -8.50
CA THR A 42 73.98 -1.83 -8.18
C THR A 42 75.03 -2.67 -7.41
N THR A 43 74.59 -3.86 -6.93
CA THR A 43 75.34 -5.10 -6.51
C THR A 43 75.56 -5.33 -5.00
N GLY A 44 75.63 -6.56 -4.46
CA GLY A 44 75.44 -7.96 -4.96
C GLY A 44 74.95 -8.88 -3.80
N ILE A 45 74.32 -10.07 -3.98
CA ILE A 45 74.82 -11.36 -4.55
C ILE A 45 75.91 -11.98 -3.62
N GLU A 46 75.84 -13.23 -3.10
CA GLU A 46 75.35 -14.49 -3.68
C GLU A 46 74.93 -15.61 -2.66
N GLY A 47 73.99 -16.50 -3.05
CA GLY A 47 73.89 -17.93 -2.62
C GLY A 47 73.18 -18.30 -1.29
N THR A 48 72.53 -19.48 -1.12
CA THR A 48 72.11 -20.57 -2.04
C THR A 48 70.99 -21.45 -1.40
N ALA A 49 70.30 -22.27 -2.21
CA ALA A 49 69.50 -23.47 -1.89
C ALA A 49 68.05 -23.34 -1.32
N ASP A 50 67.10 -23.63 -2.22
CA ASP A 50 66.01 -24.63 -2.13
C ASP A 50 64.70 -24.48 -1.31
N GLU A 51 63.62 -24.89 -2.02
CA GLU A 51 62.25 -25.31 -1.63
C GLU A 51 61.24 -24.36 -0.94
N GLU A 52 60.31 -23.84 -1.77
CA GLU A 52 58.94 -23.33 -1.53
C GLU A 52 58.48 -22.94 -0.10
N PRO A 53 57.93 -21.71 0.06
CA PRO A 53 56.49 -21.58 -0.20
C PRO A 53 55.99 -20.26 -0.83
N LYS A 54 55.21 -20.41 -1.91
CA LYS A 54 54.01 -19.63 -2.29
C LYS A 54 54.02 -18.11 -2.07
N GLU A 55 54.24 -17.38 -3.17
CA GLU A 55 54.05 -15.92 -3.24
C GLU A 55 52.63 -15.46 -2.85
N GLN A 56 52.56 -14.27 -2.25
CA GLN A 56 51.34 -13.53 -1.98
C GLN A 56 51.51 -12.08 -2.45
N CYS A 57 51.38 -11.82 -3.75
CA CYS A 57 51.46 -10.46 -4.31
C CYS A 57 50.15 -10.00 -4.98
N GLN A 58 49.94 -8.69 -4.95
CA GLN A 58 48.65 -8.03 -5.11
C GLN A 58 48.27 -7.83 -6.59
N LYS A 59 46.97 -7.96 -6.89
CA LYS A 59 46.36 -7.23 -8.01
C LYS A 59 45.36 -6.22 -7.46
N GLN A 60 45.82 -4.98 -7.30
CA GLN A 60 44.93 -3.85 -7.07
C GLN A 60 43.96 -3.72 -8.25
N LYS A 61 42.66 -3.88 -7.99
CA LYS A 61 41.60 -3.31 -8.83
C LYS A 61 40.93 -2.20 -8.06
N HIS A 62 41.22 -0.95 -8.43
CA HIS A 62 40.38 0.17 -8.01
C HIS A 62 38.99 -0.01 -8.62
N LEU A 63 38.03 -0.35 -7.77
CA LEU A 63 36.60 -0.36 -8.09
C LEU A 63 35.92 0.64 -7.15
N MET A 64 35.53 1.79 -7.69
CA MET A 64 34.82 2.80 -6.92
C MET A 64 33.51 2.22 -6.40
N LYS A 65 33.25 2.41 -5.10
CA LYS A 65 32.03 1.93 -4.45
C LYS A 65 30.82 2.71 -5.01
N ILE A 66 29.94 2.01 -5.70
CA ILE A 66 28.59 2.53 -6.04
C ILE A 66 27.75 2.50 -4.75
N PRO A 67 27.19 3.62 -4.29
CA PRO A 67 26.24 3.61 -3.17
C PRO A 67 24.99 2.81 -3.55
N LYS A 68 24.64 1.80 -2.74
CA LYS A 68 23.35 1.11 -2.82
C LYS A 68 22.48 1.53 -1.64
N ASN A 69 21.45 2.33 -1.93
CA ASN A 69 20.24 2.59 -1.15
C ASN A 69 19.34 3.51 -2.03
N ILE A 70 18.03 3.67 -1.82
CA ILE A 70 17.20 3.42 -0.64
C ILE A 70 15.98 2.55 -1.03
N LYS A 71 15.55 1.64 -0.15
CA LYS A 71 14.19 1.04 -0.21
C LYS A 71 13.25 1.84 0.70
N MET A 72 12.40 2.71 0.14
CA MET A 72 11.28 3.28 0.90
C MET A 72 10.08 2.32 0.89
N LYS A 73 9.79 1.74 2.06
CA LYS A 73 8.49 1.20 2.45
C LYS A 73 8.29 1.49 3.94
N ASN A 74 7.40 2.44 4.28
CA ASN A 74 6.64 2.52 5.55
C ASN A 74 5.93 3.89 5.75
N ILE A 75 5.09 4.35 4.82
CA ILE A 75 4.08 5.39 5.10
C ILE A 75 2.76 5.04 4.38
N LEU A 76 1.99 4.07 4.92
CA LEU A 76 0.56 3.87 4.57
C LEU A 76 -0.16 2.83 5.47
N LYS A 77 -0.03 2.92 6.81
CA LYS A 77 -0.71 1.99 7.75
C LYS A 77 -1.29 2.59 9.04
N HIS A 78 -1.72 3.86 9.05
CA HIS A 78 -2.47 4.45 10.18
C HIS A 78 -3.80 5.12 9.77
N LYS A 79 -4.79 4.30 9.37
CA LYS A 79 -6.21 4.71 9.36
C LYS A 79 -7.19 3.54 9.52
N LYS A 80 -7.23 2.93 10.71
CA LYS A 80 -8.37 2.14 11.21
C LYS A 80 -8.45 2.26 12.73
N SER A 81 -9.66 2.13 13.27
CA SER A 81 -10.04 2.59 14.61
C SER A 81 -9.49 1.74 15.75
N SER A 82 -9.02 2.39 16.81
CA SER A 82 -8.96 1.79 18.15
C SER A 82 -10.38 1.64 18.71
N LYS A 83 -10.85 0.40 18.83
CA LYS A 83 -11.97 0.04 19.73
C LYS A 83 -11.51 -1.15 20.58
N SER A 84 -11.12 -0.86 21.81
CA SER A 84 -10.71 -1.85 22.81
C SER A 84 -11.90 -2.19 23.71
N GLU A 85 -12.31 -3.45 23.71
CA GLU A 85 -13.38 -3.94 24.58
C GLU A 85 -13.01 -5.36 25.00
N ALA A 86 -12.86 -5.59 26.32
CA ALA A 86 -12.35 -6.84 26.86
C ALA A 86 -13.49 -7.83 27.08
N ALA A 87 -13.29 -9.09 26.71
CA ALA A 87 -14.27 -10.15 26.95
C ALA A 87 -14.18 -10.65 28.40
N LEU A 88 -15.28 -10.51 29.15
CA LEU A 88 -15.62 -11.44 30.23
C LEU A 88 -16.51 -12.57 29.68
N THR A 89 -16.42 -13.75 30.28
CA THR A 89 -17.03 -14.98 29.75
C THR A 89 -18.55 -15.08 30.02
N PRO A 90 -19.28 -15.90 29.24
CA PRO A 90 -20.74 -15.79 29.11
C PRO A 90 -21.54 -16.81 29.93
N GLU A 91 -22.79 -16.46 30.26
CA GLU A 91 -23.87 -17.40 30.53
C GLU A 91 -25.14 -17.06 29.71
N LYS A 92 -26.15 -17.93 29.76
CA LYS A 92 -27.27 -18.00 28.79
C LYS A 92 -28.54 -17.27 29.24
N PRO A 93 -29.46 -16.94 28.29
CA PRO A 93 -30.64 -16.14 28.59
C PRO A 93 -31.82 -16.98 29.10
N LEU A 94 -32.67 -16.36 29.93
CA LEU A 94 -34.09 -16.68 30.04
C LEU A 94 -34.93 -15.40 30.07
N GLU A 95 -36.02 -15.46 29.30
CA GLU A 95 -37.32 -14.79 29.37
C GLU A 95 -37.47 -13.44 30.11
N VAL A 96 -38.05 -12.49 29.38
CA VAL A 96 -38.84 -11.38 29.94
C VAL A 96 -40.26 -11.92 30.16
N ASP A 97 -40.84 -11.65 31.33
CA ASP A 97 -42.29 -11.51 31.44
C ASP A 97 -42.66 -10.40 32.44
N LEU A 98 -43.89 -9.92 32.35
CA LEU A 98 -44.43 -8.79 33.11
C LEU A 98 -45.34 -9.25 34.27
N ASP A 99 -45.84 -8.27 35.06
CA ASP A 99 -47.08 -8.36 35.83
C ASP A 99 -47.11 -9.29 37.10
N THR A 100 -47.93 -9.06 38.14
CA THR A 100 -48.57 -7.81 38.62
C THR A 100 -49.11 -7.96 40.08
N ILE A 101 -48.99 -6.88 40.88
CA ILE A 101 -49.89 -6.38 41.98
C ILE A 101 -50.25 -7.24 43.24
N GLU A 102 -50.31 -6.55 44.40
CA GLU A 102 -50.97 -6.86 45.72
C GLU A 102 -50.56 -8.10 46.58
N GLY A 103 -50.60 -8.06 47.92
CA GLY A 103 -50.77 -6.92 48.86
C GLY A 103 -51.23 -7.32 50.29
N ILE A 104 -50.94 -6.47 51.31
CA ILE A 104 -51.59 -6.40 52.67
C ILE A 104 -51.28 -7.60 53.62
N ALA A 105 -50.95 -7.51 54.93
CA ALA A 105 -50.56 -6.48 55.93
C ALA A 105 -49.38 -7.06 56.79
N ASP A 106 -48.77 -6.48 57.84
CA ASP A 106 -49.20 -5.53 58.88
C ASP A 106 -48.01 -4.75 59.50
N SER A 107 -48.26 -3.82 60.45
CA SER A 107 -47.27 -2.94 61.14
C SER A 107 -46.97 -3.38 62.60
N PRO A 108 -46.14 -2.71 63.47
CA PRO A 108 -45.53 -1.35 63.38
C PRO A 108 -44.03 -1.19 63.79
N GLY A 109 -43.47 0.01 63.59
CA GLY A 109 -42.18 0.49 64.19
C GLY A 109 -41.24 1.23 63.21
N VAL A 110 -41.48 2.49 62.81
CA VAL A 110 -41.04 3.75 63.50
C VAL A 110 -39.49 3.85 63.59
N SER A 111 -38.75 4.82 63.04
CA SER A 111 -39.00 6.04 62.20
C SER A 111 -37.61 6.65 61.83
N GLU A 112 -37.31 7.45 60.80
CA GLU A 112 -37.95 7.98 59.55
C GLU A 112 -36.80 8.46 58.60
N VAL A 113 -36.88 8.62 57.26
CA VAL A 113 -37.63 9.54 56.36
C VAL A 113 -37.18 11.02 56.49
N ALA A 114 -36.96 11.83 55.44
CA ALA A 114 -37.26 11.78 53.97
C ALA A 114 -35.96 11.87 53.10
N CYS A 115 -35.91 11.60 51.78
CA CYS A 115 -36.76 11.98 50.62
C CYS A 115 -36.78 13.50 50.32
N GLN A 116 -36.91 14.01 49.07
CA GLN A 116 -37.40 13.39 47.84
C GLN A 116 -36.86 14.02 46.52
N LYS A 117 -37.28 13.46 45.37
CA LYS A 117 -36.97 13.82 43.97
C LYS A 117 -37.46 15.25 43.58
N HIS A 118 -36.94 15.81 42.46
CA HIS A 118 -37.73 16.06 41.22
C HIS A 118 -36.90 16.59 40.03
N LYS A 119 -37.51 16.58 38.83
CA LYS A 119 -36.97 17.07 37.54
C LYS A 119 -37.17 18.59 37.36
N ILE A 120 -36.38 19.25 36.51
CA ILE A 120 -36.83 20.19 35.45
C ILE A 120 -35.65 20.51 34.49
N LYS A 121 -35.91 21.24 33.39
CA LYS A 121 -35.06 21.37 32.18
C LYS A 121 -34.99 22.86 31.76
N ILE A 122 -34.02 23.23 30.90
CA ILE A 122 -33.98 24.40 29.97
C ILE A 122 -33.24 25.72 30.39
N LYS A 123 -32.15 26.01 29.65
CA LYS A 123 -31.54 27.28 29.15
C LYS A 123 -30.99 28.41 30.08
N LEU A 124 -29.71 28.72 29.82
CA LEU A 124 -29.09 30.03 29.49
C LEU A 124 -29.50 31.33 30.20
N THR A 125 -28.53 32.04 30.79
CA THR A 125 -28.11 33.41 30.36
C THR A 125 -26.81 33.87 31.05
N GLU A 126 -26.18 34.91 30.51
CA GLU A 126 -24.97 35.55 31.09
C GLU A 126 -25.32 36.56 32.21
N LYS A 127 -24.45 36.71 33.22
CA LYS A 127 -23.65 37.94 33.48
C LYS A 127 -22.87 37.90 34.80
N MET A 128 -21.79 38.68 34.87
CA MET A 128 -20.88 38.77 36.02
C MET A 128 -21.52 39.46 37.25
N LYS A 129 -21.12 39.05 38.46
CA LYS A 129 -20.75 39.94 39.58
C LYS A 129 -20.09 39.20 40.77
N ILE A 130 -18.81 39.53 40.99
CA ILE A 130 -18.04 39.77 42.24
C ILE A 130 -18.47 39.05 43.56
N LEU A 131 -17.44 38.67 44.35
CA LEU A 131 -17.43 37.94 45.64
C LEU A 131 -17.55 36.40 45.50
N ASP A 132 -16.90 35.58 46.33
CA ASP A 132 -16.23 35.85 47.62
C ASP A 132 -14.94 35.01 47.81
N PHE A 133 -13.81 35.63 48.15
CA PHE A 133 -12.46 34.99 48.14
C PHE A 133 -12.11 34.24 49.46
N LYS A 134 -13.12 33.79 50.19
CA LYS A 134 -13.01 33.48 51.64
C LYS A 134 -13.05 31.98 52.02
N LYS A 135 -12.79 31.07 51.07
CA LYS A 135 -13.12 29.64 51.20
C LYS A 135 -11.97 28.64 51.01
N TRP A 136 -10.71 29.09 51.03
CA TRP A 136 -9.51 28.24 50.90
C TRP A 136 -8.70 28.09 52.20
N GLN A 137 -9.36 28.11 53.36
CA GLN A 137 -8.77 27.74 54.65
C GLN A 137 -9.68 26.78 55.43
N LYS A 138 -9.50 25.46 55.22
CA LYS A 138 -9.87 24.39 56.17
C LYS A 138 -8.96 23.18 55.98
N ASN A 139 -8.02 22.97 56.90
CA ASN A 139 -7.15 21.79 56.92
C ASN A 139 -7.93 20.50 57.27
N PRO A 140 -7.49 19.33 56.79
CA PRO A 140 -7.76 18.06 57.47
C PRO A 140 -7.05 18.05 58.83
N LYS A 141 -7.66 17.46 59.86
CA LYS A 141 -7.12 17.48 61.23
C LYS A 141 -6.05 16.40 61.45
N SER A 142 -4.87 16.83 61.89
CA SER A 142 -3.93 16.04 62.71
C SER A 142 -3.57 16.84 63.97
N PRO A 143 -2.95 16.24 65.02
CA PRO A 143 -2.74 16.93 66.29
C PRO A 143 -1.63 18.00 66.20
N GLU A 144 -1.95 19.24 66.57
CA GLU A 144 -1.03 20.38 66.53
C GLU A 144 -0.13 20.42 67.78
N THR A 145 1.18 20.53 67.57
CA THR A 145 2.07 21.24 68.50
C THR A 145 1.91 22.74 68.31
N PRO A 146 2.08 23.58 69.35
CA PRO A 146 1.86 25.01 69.24
C PRO A 146 2.81 25.67 68.23
N PRO A 147 2.35 26.67 67.46
CA PRO A 147 3.18 27.34 66.47
C PRO A 147 4.26 28.18 67.15
N VAL A 148 5.52 27.81 66.89
CA VAL A 148 6.67 28.68 67.19
C VAL A 148 6.63 29.86 66.22
N GLU A 149 6.57 31.07 66.77
CA GLU A 149 6.67 32.32 66.02
C GLU A 149 8.11 32.43 65.46
N ARG A 150 8.26 32.22 64.15
CA ARG A 150 9.56 32.19 63.46
C ARG A 150 9.93 33.58 62.96
N ASP A 151 11.22 33.89 62.97
CA ASP A 151 11.74 35.07 62.29
C ASP A 151 11.76 34.88 60.75
N PHE A 152 12.15 35.96 60.06
CA PHE A 152 12.19 36.01 58.60
C PHE A 152 13.09 34.93 57.99
N ASN A 153 14.25 34.67 58.59
CA ASN A 153 15.22 33.70 58.07
C ASN A 153 14.73 32.27 58.29
N GLY A 154 14.19 31.94 59.47
CA GLY A 154 13.61 30.61 59.74
C GLY A 154 12.40 30.30 58.85
N ASN A 155 11.65 31.31 58.40
CA ASN A 155 10.61 31.14 57.39
C ASN A 155 11.19 30.88 55.98
N LEU A 156 12.27 31.55 55.59
CA LEU A 156 12.95 31.30 54.30
C LEU A 156 13.63 29.93 54.23
N GLU A 157 14.25 29.47 55.33
CA GLU A 157 14.88 28.15 55.43
C GLU A 157 13.85 27.02 55.25
N GLU A 158 12.69 27.11 55.92
CA GLU A 158 11.56 26.17 55.76
C GLU A 158 10.71 26.39 54.49
N ASN A 159 11.15 27.24 53.54
CA ASN A 159 10.42 27.58 52.31
C ASN A 159 9.00 28.19 52.52
N ARG A 160 8.73 28.76 53.69
CA ARG A 160 7.49 29.45 54.07
C ARG A 160 7.45 30.88 53.49
N LEU A 161 7.46 30.96 52.16
CA LEU A 161 7.57 32.21 51.41
C LEU A 161 6.37 33.15 51.63
N ALA A 162 5.16 32.63 51.83
CA ALA A 162 3.95 33.41 52.11
C ALA A 162 3.99 34.09 53.50
N GLU A 163 4.68 33.47 54.45
CA GLU A 163 4.90 33.93 55.82
C GLU A 163 6.10 34.89 55.92
N ALA A 164 7.23 34.55 55.29
CA ALA A 164 8.38 35.46 55.15
C ALA A 164 7.96 36.77 54.47
N GLN A 165 7.17 36.69 53.39
CA GLN A 165 6.61 37.86 52.72
C GLN A 165 5.63 38.65 53.59
N GLN A 166 4.87 37.99 54.49
CA GLN A 166 3.99 38.69 55.43
C GLN A 166 4.81 39.62 56.34
N GLN A 167 5.95 39.13 56.84
CA GLN A 167 6.84 39.89 57.71
C GLN A 167 7.49 41.07 56.97
N LEU A 168 7.83 40.92 55.68
CA LEU A 168 8.30 42.03 54.83
C LEU A 168 7.23 43.11 54.62
N VAL A 169 5.98 42.72 54.30
CA VAL A 169 4.87 43.69 54.15
C VAL A 169 4.64 44.46 55.45
N GLU A 170 4.63 43.78 56.60
CA GLU A 170 4.39 44.45 57.87
C GLU A 170 5.57 45.33 58.33
N ALA A 171 6.81 44.98 57.99
CA ALA A 171 7.97 45.85 58.20
C ALA A 171 7.88 47.10 57.33
N GLU A 172 7.55 46.95 56.04
CA GLU A 172 7.31 48.07 55.12
C GLU A 172 6.17 48.97 55.60
N GLU A 173 5.04 48.41 56.05
CA GLU A 173 3.93 49.20 56.57
C GLU A 173 4.26 49.93 57.88
N ARG A 174 5.01 49.31 58.80
CA ARG A 174 5.47 49.99 60.03
C ARG A 174 6.37 51.18 59.70
N LEU A 175 7.36 50.98 58.83
CA LEU A 175 8.37 51.99 58.47
C LEU A 175 7.78 53.17 57.65
N PHE A 176 6.79 52.90 56.80
CA PHE A 176 6.18 53.93 55.93
C PHE A 176 4.85 54.51 56.43
N SER A 177 4.25 53.98 57.51
CA SER A 177 3.04 54.55 58.12
C SER A 177 3.31 55.54 59.26
N SER A 178 4.52 55.58 59.83
CA SER A 178 4.91 56.66 60.75
C SER A 178 5.21 57.96 59.99
N LYS A 179 5.07 59.09 60.70
CA LYS A 179 5.47 60.44 60.24
C LYS A 179 6.80 60.91 60.84
N GLU A 180 7.50 60.02 61.53
CA GLU A 180 8.81 60.27 62.13
C GLU A 180 9.93 60.19 61.07
N ALA A 181 11.13 60.66 61.40
CA ALA A 181 12.27 60.58 60.51
C ALA A 181 12.71 59.11 60.36
N ARG A 182 12.68 58.59 59.12
CA ARG A 182 13.07 57.21 58.81
C ARG A 182 14.58 57.01 58.98
N ALA A 183 14.97 55.85 59.49
CA ALA A 183 16.36 55.46 59.60
C ALA A 183 16.83 54.80 58.30
N GLU A 184 17.90 55.34 57.70
CA GLU A 184 18.48 54.85 56.44
C GLU A 184 18.92 53.37 56.58
N ASP A 185 19.49 53.00 57.73
CA ASP A 185 19.84 51.62 58.10
C ASP A 185 18.66 50.62 58.05
N GLU A 186 17.43 51.07 58.33
CA GLU A 186 16.23 50.22 58.33
C GLU A 186 15.66 50.04 56.91
N GLU A 187 15.69 51.08 56.08
CA GLU A 187 15.35 50.95 54.65
C GLU A 187 16.37 50.03 53.93
N ASP A 188 17.67 50.21 54.19
CA ASP A 188 18.75 49.36 53.66
C ASP A 188 18.66 47.91 54.16
N LYS A 189 18.20 47.67 55.39
CA LYS A 189 17.94 46.31 55.88
C LYS A 189 16.74 45.69 55.17
N LEU A 190 15.62 46.39 55.09
CA LEU A 190 14.39 45.89 54.46
C LEU A 190 14.59 45.54 52.98
N GLN A 191 15.39 46.34 52.26
CA GLN A 191 15.73 46.06 50.86
C GLN A 191 16.62 44.82 50.71
N ARG A 192 17.62 44.61 51.57
CA ARG A 192 18.46 43.39 51.58
C ARG A 192 17.65 42.13 51.92
N ASP A 193 16.80 42.21 52.95
CA ASP A 193 15.92 41.11 53.33
C ASP A 193 14.98 40.74 52.15
N TYR A 194 14.42 41.74 51.46
CA TYR A 194 13.62 41.53 50.25
C TYR A 194 14.41 40.89 49.08
N GLU A 195 15.68 41.28 48.85
CA GLU A 195 16.51 40.69 47.80
C GLU A 195 16.79 39.20 48.05
N ILE A 196 17.03 38.80 49.31
CA ILE A 196 17.17 37.41 49.71
C ILE A 196 15.86 36.64 49.47
N PHE A 197 14.71 37.24 49.82
CA PHE A 197 13.39 36.67 49.50
C PHE A 197 13.19 36.47 47.99
N VAL A 198 13.57 37.43 47.13
CA VAL A 198 13.46 37.30 45.66
C VAL A 198 14.34 36.18 45.13
N LEU A 199 15.55 35.97 45.68
CA LEU A 199 16.39 34.83 45.31
C LEU A 199 15.71 33.50 45.68
N ARG A 200 15.14 33.39 46.90
CA ARG A 200 14.42 32.17 47.34
C ARG A 200 13.14 31.93 46.54
N LEU A 201 12.42 33.01 46.17
CA LEU A 201 11.25 32.97 45.30
C LEU A 201 11.59 32.46 43.89
N ARG A 202 12.68 32.95 43.28
CA ARG A 202 13.15 32.45 41.96
C ARG A 202 13.52 30.98 42.00
N LEU A 203 14.20 30.52 43.06
CA LEU A 203 14.51 29.09 43.25
C LEU A 203 13.23 28.26 43.34
N ALA A 204 12.25 28.66 44.17
CA ALA A 204 10.96 27.97 44.29
C ALA A 204 10.16 27.90 42.96
N ILE A 205 10.33 28.87 42.06
CA ILE A 205 9.71 28.86 40.73
C ILE A 205 10.51 27.98 39.75
N HIS A 206 11.85 27.96 39.81
CA HIS A 206 12.71 27.07 39.02
C HIS A 206 12.45 25.59 39.36
N ASP A 207 12.40 25.30 40.66
CA ASP A 207 12.10 24.00 41.25
C ASP A 207 10.64 23.53 41.05
N SER A 208 9.77 24.34 40.43
CA SER A 208 8.39 23.95 40.06
C SER A 208 8.35 22.74 39.13
N MET A 209 9.40 22.53 38.33
CA MET A 209 9.53 21.36 37.46
C MET A 209 10.14 20.13 38.18
N SER A 210 10.19 20.14 39.53
CA SER A 210 10.39 18.97 40.40
C SER A 210 9.05 18.37 40.87
N GLU A 211 9.04 17.15 41.42
CA GLU A 211 7.79 16.49 41.89
C GLU A 211 7.49 16.79 43.36
N ASP A 212 8.53 16.97 44.18
CA ASP A 212 8.40 17.12 45.64
C ASP A 212 8.06 18.56 46.12
N ASN A 213 8.00 19.55 45.22
CA ASN A 213 8.02 20.98 45.56
C ASN A 213 6.66 21.72 45.46
N GLN A 214 5.54 21.01 45.37
CA GLN A 214 4.21 21.64 45.18
C GLN A 214 3.81 22.62 46.30
N GLU A 215 4.09 22.33 47.57
CA GLU A 215 3.74 23.26 48.68
C GLU A 215 4.64 24.49 48.72
N THR A 216 5.95 24.32 48.45
CA THR A 216 6.90 25.43 48.23
C THR A 216 6.40 26.38 47.14
N LEU A 217 5.90 25.82 46.02
CA LEU A 217 5.34 26.59 44.92
C LEU A 217 4.02 27.31 45.29
N LYS A 218 3.11 26.65 46.03
CA LYS A 218 1.88 27.31 46.52
C LYS A 218 2.21 28.49 47.45
N SER A 219 3.23 28.35 48.29
CA SER A 219 3.72 29.43 49.17
C SER A 219 4.33 30.58 48.35
N ALA A 220 5.13 30.28 47.33
CA ALA A 220 5.67 31.24 46.36
C ALA A 220 4.60 32.02 45.58
N LEU A 221 3.55 31.34 45.09
CA LEU A 221 2.46 31.99 44.36
C LEU A 221 1.58 32.84 45.29
N THR A 222 1.41 32.40 46.54
CA THR A 222 0.73 33.19 47.57
C THR A 222 1.52 34.44 47.94
N SER A 223 2.86 34.39 48.02
CA SER A 223 3.68 35.57 48.29
C SER A 223 3.69 36.57 47.12
N ILE A 224 3.71 36.10 45.86
CA ILE A 224 3.50 36.96 44.68
C ILE A 224 2.15 37.67 44.73
N LEU A 225 1.06 36.96 45.05
CA LEU A 225 -0.27 37.58 45.17
C LEU A 225 -0.35 38.65 46.26
N LYS A 226 0.35 38.47 47.39
CA LYS A 226 0.49 39.49 48.43
C LYS A 226 1.26 40.72 47.94
N GLU A 227 2.37 40.52 47.24
CA GLU A 227 3.16 41.61 46.65
C GLU A 227 2.37 42.42 45.62
N GLU A 228 1.65 41.77 44.72
CA GLU A 228 0.77 42.45 43.75
C GLU A 228 -0.41 43.16 44.43
N ALA A 229 -0.89 42.67 45.58
CA ALA A 229 -1.86 43.40 46.41
C ALA A 229 -1.24 44.65 47.07
N GLN A 230 0.01 44.55 47.56
CA GLN A 230 0.73 45.65 48.18
C GLN A 230 1.16 46.73 47.19
N ASP A 231 1.54 46.34 45.96
CA ASP A 231 1.79 47.26 44.86
C ASP A 231 0.54 48.05 44.44
N ARG A 232 -0.65 47.42 44.50
CA ARG A 232 -1.94 48.10 44.31
C ARG A 232 -2.27 49.06 45.45
N ARG A 233 -2.17 48.62 46.72
CA ARG A 233 -2.34 49.47 47.92
C ARG A 233 -1.47 50.73 47.84
N TRP A 234 -0.19 50.58 47.51
CA TRP A 234 0.73 51.72 47.36
C TRP A 234 0.53 52.56 46.09
N ALA A 235 -0.28 52.12 45.13
CA ALA A 235 -0.65 52.94 43.97
C ALA A 235 -1.81 53.93 44.28
N GLU A 236 -2.52 53.73 45.40
CA GLU A 236 -3.55 54.65 45.91
C GLU A 236 -2.93 55.77 46.79
N VAL A 237 -1.65 55.66 47.14
CA VAL A 237 -0.90 56.62 47.97
C VAL A 237 -0.09 57.58 47.09
N ALA A 238 0.06 58.83 47.54
CA ALA A 238 0.83 59.86 46.84
C ALA A 238 2.32 59.48 46.71
N ALA A 239 2.92 59.83 45.56
CA ALA A 239 4.23 59.35 45.16
C ALA A 239 5.40 59.82 46.05
N ASP A 240 5.21 60.92 46.79
CA ASP A 240 6.14 61.46 47.79
C ASP A 240 6.17 60.66 49.10
N GLN A 241 5.13 59.88 49.39
CA GLN A 241 4.99 59.09 50.61
C GLN A 241 5.21 57.58 50.38
N ARG A 242 5.22 57.15 49.12
CA ARG A 242 5.41 55.77 48.69
C ARG A 242 6.86 55.28 48.89
N PRO A 243 7.10 54.00 49.23
CA PRO A 243 8.45 53.43 49.16
C PRO A 243 9.03 53.48 47.74
N VAL A 244 10.29 53.91 47.61
CA VAL A 244 10.95 54.18 46.31
C VAL A 244 11.04 52.96 45.38
N TRP A 245 10.97 51.76 45.95
CA TRP A 245 10.99 50.47 45.24
C TRP A 245 9.62 49.98 44.77
N ARG A 246 8.52 50.67 45.09
CA ARG A 246 7.15 50.29 44.69
C ARG A 246 6.76 50.99 43.37
N PRO A 247 6.20 50.29 42.36
CA PRO A 247 5.78 48.89 42.38
C PRO A 247 6.94 47.91 42.11
N ARG A 248 7.02 46.84 42.91
CA ARG A 248 8.04 45.77 42.78
C ARG A 248 7.74 44.77 41.65
N LYS A 249 6.48 44.67 41.20
CA LYS A 249 6.01 43.84 40.06
C LYS A 249 6.48 42.37 40.11
N CYS A 250 6.21 41.70 41.22
CA CYS A 250 6.60 40.30 41.42
C CYS A 250 6.02 39.35 40.35
N ARG A 251 4.89 39.71 39.73
CA ARG A 251 4.34 39.02 38.55
C ARG A 251 5.34 38.95 37.39
N ASN A 252 6.03 40.05 37.09
CA ASN A 252 7.05 40.09 36.04
C ASN A 252 8.25 39.19 36.39
N ILE A 253 8.67 39.18 37.66
CA ILE A 253 9.78 38.32 38.11
C ILE A 253 9.42 36.85 37.92
N HIS A 254 8.18 36.48 38.22
CA HIS A 254 7.64 35.14 37.96
C HIS A 254 7.62 34.81 36.45
N ASP A 255 7.02 35.66 35.61
CA ASP A 255 6.85 35.37 34.19
C ASP A 255 8.20 35.31 33.44
N THR A 256 9.18 36.14 33.80
CA THR A 256 10.57 36.02 33.33
C THR A 256 11.26 34.76 33.86
N SER A 257 10.97 34.33 35.08
CA SER A 257 11.50 33.06 35.60
C SER A 257 10.94 31.86 34.83
N LEU A 258 9.66 31.88 34.45
CA LEU A 258 9.07 30.85 33.57
C LEU A 258 9.74 30.81 32.20
N GLN A 259 10.01 31.97 31.59
CA GLN A 259 10.74 32.05 30.33
C GLN A 259 12.12 31.41 30.44
N ASN A 260 12.90 31.78 31.47
CA ASN A 260 14.23 31.22 31.70
C ASN A 260 14.20 29.69 31.87
N ILE A 261 13.24 29.15 32.63
CA ILE A 261 13.06 27.70 32.81
C ILE A 261 12.79 27.01 31.47
N VAL A 262 11.94 27.60 30.62
CA VAL A 262 11.65 27.04 29.29
C VAL A 262 12.87 27.10 28.39
N GLU A 263 13.59 28.22 28.34
CA GLU A 263 14.81 28.37 27.54
C GLU A 263 15.92 27.39 27.99
N GLU A 264 16.14 27.25 29.30
CA GLU A 264 17.09 26.27 29.86
C GLU A 264 16.69 24.83 29.53
N ARG A 265 15.41 24.45 29.69
CA ARG A 265 14.94 23.09 29.42
C ARG A 265 14.93 22.73 27.93
N MET A 266 14.69 23.71 27.06
CA MET A 266 14.74 23.52 25.61
C MET A 266 16.18 23.46 25.08
N LYS A 267 17.11 24.19 25.71
CA LYS A 267 18.55 24.15 25.41
C LYS A 267 19.23 22.90 25.97
N ASN A 268 18.80 22.47 27.17
CA ASN A 268 19.28 21.27 27.85
C ASN A 268 18.34 20.07 27.64
N ALA A 269 17.68 19.99 26.46
CA ALA A 269 16.82 18.86 26.10
C ALA A 269 17.66 17.57 25.97
N ASP A 270 17.59 16.75 27.03
CA ASP A 270 18.77 16.04 27.56
C ASP A 270 19.40 15.00 26.61
N GLU A 271 20.72 14.84 26.71
CA GLU A 271 21.47 13.87 25.92
C GLU A 271 21.22 12.42 26.41
N GLN A 272 20.73 12.25 27.64
CA GLN A 272 20.53 10.96 28.32
C GLN A 272 19.66 9.92 27.57
N GLU A 273 18.66 10.30 26.76
CA GLU A 273 17.79 9.34 26.05
C GLU A 273 18.42 8.76 24.76
N ASN A 274 19.62 9.18 24.36
CA ASN A 274 20.18 8.92 23.02
C ASN A 274 20.88 7.56 22.85
N LYS A 275 20.10 6.46 22.95
CA LYS A 275 20.53 5.11 22.49
C LYS A 275 19.59 4.43 21.49
N ALA A 276 18.48 5.06 21.09
CA ALA A 276 17.48 4.46 20.18
C ALA A 276 17.07 5.33 18.97
N ASP A 277 17.28 6.65 18.99
CA ASP A 277 16.86 7.56 17.90
C ASP A 277 17.79 7.44 16.67
N ASN A 278 17.44 6.54 15.76
CA ASN A 278 18.12 6.23 14.48
C ASN A 278 18.00 7.34 13.40
N LEU A 279 18.05 8.62 13.80
CA LEU A 279 17.95 9.77 12.90
C LEU A 279 19.30 10.10 12.23
N SER A 280 19.27 10.51 10.96
CA SER A 280 20.48 10.60 10.11
C SER A 280 21.39 11.81 10.35
N THR A 281 20.87 12.93 10.88
CA THR A 281 21.65 14.17 11.08
C THR A 281 21.47 14.76 12.48
N SER A 282 22.34 15.71 12.85
CA SER A 282 22.26 16.46 14.12
C SER A 282 20.98 17.27 14.21
N LEU A 283 20.64 18.03 13.16
CA LEU A 283 19.41 18.84 13.06
C LEU A 283 18.16 17.98 13.29
N LYS A 284 18.08 16.80 12.67
CA LYS A 284 16.95 15.88 12.87
C LYS A 284 16.81 15.45 14.33
N LYS A 285 17.93 15.15 15.01
CA LYS A 285 17.95 14.77 16.43
C LYS A 285 17.56 15.94 17.34
N GLU A 286 18.07 17.13 17.06
CA GLU A 286 17.79 18.35 17.81
C GLU A 286 16.29 18.68 17.79
N VAL A 287 15.70 18.80 16.60
CA VAL A 287 14.26 19.08 16.45
C VAL A 287 13.39 17.99 17.10
N CYS A 288 13.78 16.71 16.98
CA CYS A 288 13.09 15.59 17.63
C CYS A 288 13.12 15.68 19.17
N ARG A 289 14.30 15.92 19.77
CA ARG A 289 14.46 16.10 21.22
C ARG A 289 13.63 17.28 21.72
N MET A 290 13.68 18.42 21.02
CA MET A 290 12.91 19.61 21.37
C MET A 290 11.40 19.35 21.31
N GLY A 291 10.89 18.70 20.26
CA GLY A 291 9.47 18.34 20.16
C GLY A 291 9.01 17.38 21.26
N LYS A 292 9.81 16.36 21.58
CA LYS A 292 9.59 15.45 22.72
C LYS A 292 9.57 16.22 24.05
N GLN A 293 10.50 17.15 24.26
CA GLN A 293 10.62 17.95 25.49
C GLN A 293 9.40 18.85 25.68
N VAL A 294 8.93 19.54 24.62
CA VAL A 294 7.69 20.34 24.65
C VAL A 294 6.50 19.50 25.08
N GLN A 295 6.30 18.32 24.49
CA GLN A 295 5.18 17.44 24.87
C GLN A 295 5.27 16.97 26.32
N LYS A 296 6.45 16.49 26.74
CA LYS A 296 6.75 15.99 28.09
C LYS A 296 6.47 17.03 29.17
N ASP A 297 6.90 18.27 28.93
CA ASP A 297 6.75 19.36 29.88
C ASP A 297 5.33 19.96 29.88
N LEU A 298 4.65 20.09 28.73
CA LEU A 298 3.26 20.53 28.70
C LEU A 298 2.30 19.54 29.37
N LEU A 299 2.53 18.22 29.23
CA LEU A 299 1.79 17.20 29.96
C LEU A 299 2.04 17.29 31.47
N ARG A 300 3.28 17.56 31.89
CA ARG A 300 3.61 17.82 33.31
C ARG A 300 2.90 19.05 33.84
N VAL A 301 2.86 20.14 33.06
CA VAL A 301 2.16 21.39 33.44
C VAL A 301 0.66 21.14 33.64
N VAL A 302 0.02 20.43 32.71
CA VAL A 302 -1.40 20.04 32.80
C VAL A 302 -1.69 19.18 34.02
N ARG A 303 -0.88 18.14 34.28
CA ARG A 303 -1.13 17.14 35.33
C ARG A 303 -0.78 17.61 36.74
N ASN A 304 0.39 18.25 36.91
CA ASN A 304 1.00 18.43 38.23
C ASN A 304 1.08 19.90 38.68
N LEU A 305 1.14 20.86 37.75
CA LEU A 305 1.30 22.29 38.09
C LEU A 305 -0.03 23.04 38.10
N ARG A 306 -0.95 22.73 37.19
CA ARG A 306 -2.25 23.40 37.04
C ARG A 306 -3.01 23.59 38.37
N GLU A 307 -2.98 22.61 39.27
CA GLU A 307 -3.67 22.68 40.57
C GLU A 307 -2.97 23.53 41.63
N CYS A 308 -1.69 23.87 41.44
CA CYS A 308 -0.95 24.78 42.32
C CYS A 308 -1.17 26.26 41.96
N TYR A 309 -1.67 26.55 40.75
CA TYR A 309 -1.77 27.91 40.22
C TYR A 309 -3.17 28.52 40.35
N PRO A 310 -3.27 29.81 40.76
CA PRO A 310 -4.51 30.58 40.64
C PRO A 310 -4.99 30.67 39.18
N PRO A 311 -6.32 30.61 38.90
CA PRO A 311 -6.83 30.57 37.52
C PRO A 311 -6.44 31.76 36.66
N ASP A 312 -6.25 32.93 37.26
CA ASP A 312 -5.81 34.19 36.63
C ASP A 312 -4.36 34.16 36.11
N PHE A 313 -3.60 33.09 36.38
CA PHE A 313 -2.26 32.90 35.82
C PHE A 313 -2.25 32.21 34.45
N GLU A 314 -3.38 31.65 34.01
CA GLU A 314 -3.57 30.90 32.76
C GLU A 314 -2.41 29.91 32.46
N ILE A 315 -1.87 29.26 33.49
CA ILE A 315 -0.51 28.68 33.45
C ILE A 315 -0.25 27.70 32.30
N CYS A 316 -1.23 26.87 31.92
CA CYS A 316 -1.14 25.95 30.80
C CYS A 316 -0.95 26.68 29.46
N ARG A 317 -1.63 27.81 29.25
CA ARG A 317 -1.50 28.68 28.07
C ARG A 317 -0.18 29.42 28.08
N THR A 318 0.24 29.92 29.25
CA THR A 318 1.51 30.65 29.43
C THR A 318 2.71 29.77 29.08
N TYR A 319 2.79 28.55 29.63
CA TYR A 319 3.83 27.60 29.21
C TYR A 319 3.68 27.18 27.74
N ALA A 320 2.48 26.93 27.23
CA ALA A 320 2.29 26.57 25.82
C ALA A 320 2.83 27.65 24.87
N HIS A 321 2.62 28.92 25.18
CA HIS A 321 3.17 30.03 24.39
C HIS A 321 4.70 30.13 24.50
N LEU A 322 5.27 30.02 25.71
CA LEU A 322 6.73 30.04 25.91
C LEU A 322 7.43 28.87 25.20
N TYR A 323 6.92 27.64 25.33
CA TYR A 323 7.48 26.46 24.65
C TYR A 323 7.31 26.56 23.13
N HIS A 324 6.18 27.09 22.63
CA HIS A 324 5.99 27.36 21.21
C HIS A 324 6.99 28.40 20.68
N GLN A 325 7.18 29.52 21.38
CA GLN A 325 8.10 30.59 21.00
C GLN A 325 9.56 30.12 21.01
N ALA A 326 9.99 29.35 22.02
CA ALA A 326 11.34 28.80 22.08
C ALA A 326 11.59 27.79 20.94
N PHE A 327 10.64 26.90 20.65
CA PHE A 327 10.75 25.95 19.54
C PHE A 327 10.69 26.64 18.17
N SER A 328 9.82 27.63 18.00
CA SER A 328 9.70 28.45 16.79
C SER A 328 11.00 29.21 16.49
N THR A 329 11.56 29.90 17.49
CA THR A 329 12.82 30.66 17.35
C THR A 329 13.95 29.74 16.87
N ARG A 330 14.09 28.56 17.49
CA ARG A 330 15.16 27.62 17.11
C ARG A 330 14.91 26.96 15.74
N LEU A 331 13.66 26.64 15.40
CA LEU A 331 13.31 26.19 14.04
C LEU A 331 13.61 27.27 12.99
N GLN A 332 13.41 28.54 13.32
CA GLN A 332 13.71 29.66 12.43
C GLN A 332 15.23 29.82 12.19
N GLU A 333 16.06 29.67 13.22
CA GLU A 333 17.52 29.62 13.09
C GLU A 333 17.95 28.46 12.18
N LEU A 334 17.43 27.25 12.42
CA LEU A 334 17.74 26.07 11.62
C LEU A 334 17.30 26.23 10.15
N ALA A 335 16.09 26.74 9.92
CA ALA A 335 15.54 27.02 8.58
C ALA A 335 16.24 28.18 7.84
N ARG A 336 17.09 28.95 8.53
CA ARG A 336 17.96 30.01 7.95
C ARG A 336 19.37 29.51 7.64
N SER A 337 19.74 28.30 8.06
CA SER A 337 21.06 27.70 7.78
C SER A 337 21.10 26.97 6.43
N GLU A 338 22.31 26.59 5.97
CA GLU A 338 22.48 25.70 4.82
C GLU A 338 22.10 24.25 5.21
N ILE A 339 20.87 23.87 4.90
CA ILE A 339 20.30 22.54 5.20
C ILE A 339 20.19 21.67 3.95
N SER A 340 20.28 20.35 4.11
CA SER A 340 20.03 19.42 3.00
C SER A 340 18.54 19.29 2.66
N CYS A 341 18.22 18.79 1.45
CA CYS A 341 16.85 18.45 1.07
C CYS A 341 16.16 17.49 2.07
N GLU A 342 16.94 16.56 2.66
CA GLU A 342 16.50 15.63 3.69
C GLU A 342 16.09 16.29 5.01
N GLU A 343 16.67 17.45 5.33
CA GLU A 343 16.45 18.22 6.56
C GLU A 343 15.40 19.31 6.35
N CYS A 344 15.41 19.94 5.17
CA CYS A 344 14.34 20.82 4.70
C CYS A 344 12.98 20.11 4.70
N LEU A 345 12.92 18.89 4.16
CA LEU A 345 11.75 18.02 4.26
C LEU A 345 11.37 17.74 5.72
N TYR A 346 12.35 17.44 6.58
CA TYR A 346 12.08 17.11 7.98
C TYR A 346 11.48 18.30 8.77
N ILE A 347 11.99 19.52 8.55
CA ILE A 347 11.42 20.75 9.14
C ILE A 347 9.99 20.95 8.62
N LEU A 348 9.74 20.80 7.31
CA LEU A 348 8.39 20.89 6.74
C LEU A 348 7.44 19.83 7.35
N SER A 349 7.89 18.59 7.53
CA SER A 349 7.10 17.55 8.22
C SER A 349 6.81 17.91 9.68
N TRP A 350 7.73 18.56 10.40
CA TRP A 350 7.46 19.05 11.76
C TRP A 350 6.40 20.17 11.79
N ILE A 351 6.40 21.05 10.79
CA ILE A 351 5.44 22.17 10.68
C ILE A 351 4.04 21.68 10.27
N VAL A 352 3.95 20.73 9.32
CA VAL A 352 2.68 20.27 8.74
C VAL A 352 2.08 19.09 9.51
N GLU A 353 2.90 18.14 9.97
CA GLU A 353 2.45 16.84 10.49
C GLU A 353 2.75 16.70 11.99
N TYR A 354 4.03 16.63 12.39
CA TYR A 354 4.39 16.17 13.75
C TYR A 354 4.00 17.16 14.86
N TYR A 355 4.28 18.46 14.74
CA TYR A 355 3.96 19.40 15.81
C TYR A 355 2.44 19.64 15.98
N PRO A 356 1.66 19.88 14.90
CA PRO A 356 0.22 20.10 15.05
C PRO A 356 -0.58 18.86 15.45
N ASN A 357 -0.11 17.65 15.13
CA ASN A 357 -0.88 16.42 15.35
C ASN A 357 -0.32 15.54 16.47
N ASP A 358 0.99 15.26 16.49
CA ASP A 358 1.57 14.34 17.46
C ASP A 358 1.95 15.03 18.77
N VAL A 359 2.47 16.26 18.71
CA VAL A 359 2.79 17.05 19.92
C VAL A 359 1.54 17.67 20.54
N LEU A 360 0.80 18.49 19.78
CA LEU A 360 -0.27 19.33 20.33
C LEU A 360 -1.65 18.67 20.46
N LYS A 361 -2.06 17.75 19.57
CA LYS A 361 -3.35 17.03 19.67
C LYS A 361 -3.30 15.78 20.55
N HIS A 362 -2.38 15.76 21.52
CA HIS A 362 -2.46 14.79 22.61
C HIS A 362 -3.71 15.10 23.45
N LYS A 363 -4.58 14.11 23.70
CA LYS A 363 -5.91 14.31 24.29
C LYS A 363 -5.91 15.17 25.57
N GLU A 364 -4.97 14.92 26.47
CA GLU A 364 -4.82 15.66 27.74
C GLU A 364 -4.38 17.13 27.56
N LEU A 365 -3.80 17.48 26.41
CA LEU A 365 -3.46 18.87 26.06
C LEU A 365 -4.62 19.57 25.34
N GLU A 366 -5.37 18.85 24.51
CA GLU A 366 -6.48 19.39 23.71
C GLU A 366 -7.60 20.02 24.57
N GLU A 367 -7.85 19.50 25.77
CA GLU A 367 -8.83 20.08 26.71
C GLU A 367 -8.37 21.42 27.34
N HIS A 368 -7.08 21.77 27.28
CA HIS A 368 -6.48 22.85 28.08
C HIS A 368 -5.57 23.82 27.32
N ILE A 369 -5.17 23.48 26.08
CA ILE A 369 -4.30 24.29 25.22
C ILE A 369 -4.99 24.46 23.86
N ASN A 370 -5.47 25.67 23.58
CA ASN A 370 -5.97 25.99 22.24
C ASN A 370 -4.81 26.09 21.24
N SER A 371 -4.55 25.02 20.50
CA SER A 371 -3.52 24.95 19.46
C SER A 371 -3.68 26.02 18.37
N SER A 372 -4.91 26.46 18.05
CA SER A 372 -5.13 27.55 17.09
C SER A 372 -4.71 28.93 17.61
N GLY A 373 -4.49 29.07 18.91
CA GLY A 373 -4.10 30.32 19.57
C GLY A 373 -2.59 30.52 19.74
N LEU A 374 -1.76 29.58 19.28
CA LEU A 374 -0.29 29.66 19.41
C LEU A 374 0.37 30.37 18.22
N GLY A 375 -0.15 30.19 17.00
CA GLY A 375 0.41 30.73 15.77
C GLY A 375 1.21 29.70 14.94
N PRO A 376 1.80 30.10 13.80
CA PRO A 376 2.65 29.25 12.98
C PRO A 376 4.08 29.16 13.54
N LEU A 377 4.69 27.98 13.43
CA LEU A 377 6.06 27.73 13.92
C LEU A 377 7.17 28.51 13.18
N LEU A 378 6.92 28.95 11.96
CA LEU A 378 7.82 29.84 11.21
C LEU A 378 7.03 31.06 10.70
N PRO A 379 7.66 32.26 10.64
CA PRO A 379 7.13 33.37 9.87
C PRO A 379 6.97 33.00 8.39
N GLU A 380 5.99 33.63 7.73
CA GLU A 380 5.60 33.32 6.35
C GLU A 380 6.75 33.46 5.34
N GLU A 381 7.68 34.40 5.56
CA GLU A 381 8.88 34.59 4.74
C GLU A 381 9.88 33.42 4.84
N ASP A 382 10.17 32.97 6.07
CA ASP A 382 11.09 31.85 6.31
C ASP A 382 10.47 30.52 5.84
N LEU A 383 9.15 30.35 6.03
CA LEU A 383 8.42 29.20 5.50
C LEU A 383 8.45 29.18 3.97
N LYS A 384 8.11 30.28 3.28
CA LYS A 384 8.14 30.36 1.81
C LYS A 384 9.53 30.05 1.24
N ARG A 385 10.60 30.59 1.84
CA ARG A 385 11.98 30.25 1.45
C ARG A 385 12.25 28.75 1.59
N LEU A 386 11.81 28.13 2.68
CA LEU A 386 11.97 26.70 2.94
C LEU A 386 11.21 25.85 1.89
N GLU A 387 9.96 26.23 1.57
CA GLU A 387 9.18 25.59 0.50
C GLU A 387 9.84 25.72 -0.89
N GLU A 388 10.40 26.90 -1.20
CA GLU A 388 11.06 27.18 -2.48
C GLU A 388 12.37 26.41 -2.61
N GLN A 389 13.15 26.29 -1.53
CA GLN A 389 14.32 25.43 -1.47
C GLN A 389 13.94 23.96 -1.70
N TYR A 390 12.93 23.43 -0.97
CA TYR A 390 12.46 22.05 -1.17
C TYR A 390 11.99 21.81 -2.61
N PHE A 391 11.18 22.73 -3.14
CA PHE A 391 10.68 22.65 -4.52
C PHE A 391 11.83 22.65 -5.54
N SER A 392 12.81 23.55 -5.40
CA SER A 392 13.97 23.65 -6.28
C SER A 392 14.83 22.38 -6.26
N TYR A 393 15.02 21.76 -5.08
CA TYR A 393 15.66 20.45 -4.98
C TYR A 393 14.86 19.37 -5.72
N LYS A 394 13.53 19.30 -5.52
CA LYS A 394 12.66 18.29 -6.16
C LYS A 394 12.56 18.45 -7.68
N GLU A 395 12.46 19.68 -8.19
CA GLU A 395 12.47 19.95 -9.63
C GLU A 395 13.82 19.58 -10.26
N SER A 396 14.92 19.95 -9.61
CA SER A 396 16.28 19.58 -10.05
C SER A 396 16.52 18.05 -10.02
N GLU A 397 15.98 17.37 -9.00
CA GLU A 397 16.04 15.91 -8.83
C GLU A 397 15.28 15.19 -9.96
N ILE A 398 14.01 15.53 -10.18
CA ILE A 398 13.19 14.96 -11.27
C ILE A 398 13.82 15.21 -12.63
N LYS A 399 14.26 16.45 -12.91
CA LYS A 399 14.88 16.83 -14.18
C LYS A 399 16.16 16.03 -14.45
N LYS A 400 16.98 15.83 -13.41
CA LYS A 400 18.19 15.00 -13.47
C LYS A 400 17.85 13.52 -13.68
N TRP A 401 16.84 12.97 -13.01
CA TRP A 401 16.40 11.59 -13.20
C TRP A 401 15.88 11.34 -14.62
N LEU A 402 14.93 12.15 -15.08
CA LEU A 402 14.38 12.11 -16.44
C LEU A 402 15.48 12.10 -17.50
N PHE A 403 16.38 13.09 -17.46
CA PHE A 403 17.47 13.23 -18.42
C PHE A 403 18.47 12.07 -18.34
N THR A 404 18.81 11.61 -17.12
CA THR A 404 19.75 10.50 -16.93
C THR A 404 19.18 9.15 -17.37
N ALA A 405 17.89 8.91 -17.17
CA ALA A 405 17.22 7.70 -17.66
C ALA A 405 17.11 7.71 -19.19
N PHE A 406 16.73 8.86 -19.75
CA PHE A 406 16.63 9.05 -21.20
C PHE A 406 17.97 8.91 -21.93
N GLU A 407 19.03 9.60 -21.50
CA GLU A 407 20.33 9.53 -22.19
C GLU A 407 21.01 8.14 -22.03
N LYS A 408 20.70 7.38 -20.97
CA LYS A 408 21.08 5.94 -20.89
C LYS A 408 20.43 5.13 -22.01
N GLU A 409 19.14 5.38 -22.29
CA GLU A 409 18.38 4.68 -23.33
C GLU A 409 18.87 5.07 -24.73
N VAL A 410 19.08 6.37 -24.99
CA VAL A 410 19.71 6.88 -26.23
C VAL A 410 21.11 6.29 -26.44
N LYS A 411 21.86 6.08 -25.35
CA LYS A 411 23.15 5.40 -25.41
C LYS A 411 23.00 3.93 -25.79
N LYS A 412 22.08 3.16 -25.22
CA LYS A 412 21.83 1.75 -25.65
C LYS A 412 21.61 1.64 -27.15
N TRP A 413 20.79 2.53 -27.74
CA TRP A 413 20.53 2.56 -29.18
C TRP A 413 21.81 2.86 -29.99
N SER A 414 22.63 3.80 -29.50
CA SER A 414 23.88 4.21 -30.16
C SER A 414 24.97 3.15 -30.06
N ASP A 415 25.04 2.43 -28.93
CA ASP A 415 25.92 1.28 -28.69
C ASP A 415 25.45 0.00 -29.43
N GLY A 416 24.35 0.06 -30.18
CA GLY A 416 23.81 -1.06 -30.95
C GLY A 416 23.12 -2.14 -30.12
N SER A 417 22.87 -1.89 -28.83
CA SER A 417 22.24 -2.86 -27.92
C SER A 417 20.80 -3.17 -28.35
N GLU A 418 20.43 -4.44 -28.35
CA GLU A 418 19.04 -4.84 -28.59
C GLU A 418 18.19 -4.62 -27.32
N PRO A 419 16.92 -4.19 -27.44
CA PRO A 419 16.00 -4.13 -26.31
C PRO A 419 15.68 -5.52 -25.75
N GLU A 420 15.24 -5.56 -24.50
CA GLU A 420 14.87 -6.80 -23.82
C GLU A 420 13.59 -7.40 -24.45
N LEU A 421 13.52 -8.73 -24.55
CA LEU A 421 12.32 -9.43 -25.02
C LEU A 421 11.56 -9.98 -23.80
N LEU A 422 10.40 -9.40 -23.51
CA LEU A 422 9.54 -9.77 -22.38
C LEU A 422 8.19 -10.27 -22.92
N ASP A 423 7.71 -11.42 -22.44
CA ASP A 423 6.45 -12.05 -22.88
C ASP A 423 6.25 -12.13 -24.42
N GLY A 424 7.36 -12.27 -25.16
CA GLY A 424 7.38 -12.38 -26.62
C GLY A 424 7.36 -11.07 -27.41
N TYR A 425 7.48 -9.91 -26.76
CA TYR A 425 7.59 -8.60 -27.42
C TYR A 425 8.77 -7.77 -26.89
N TYR A 426 9.27 -6.82 -27.69
CA TYR A 426 10.37 -5.95 -27.26
C TYR A 426 9.89 -4.92 -26.24
N PHE A 427 10.69 -4.74 -25.19
CA PHE A 427 10.41 -3.91 -24.04
C PHE A 427 11.59 -2.99 -23.71
N SER A 428 11.30 -1.86 -23.08
CA SER A 428 12.28 -0.92 -22.54
C SER A 428 11.73 -0.40 -21.21
N SER A 429 12.56 -0.38 -20.17
CA SER A 429 12.16 -0.01 -18.82
C SER A 429 11.92 1.49 -18.63
N LEU A 430 12.29 2.34 -19.61
CA LEU A 430 12.36 3.80 -19.45
C LEU A 430 11.11 4.43 -18.83
N ALA A 431 9.91 4.11 -19.31
CA ALA A 431 8.67 4.66 -18.75
C ALA A 431 8.34 4.07 -17.36
N VAL A 432 8.59 2.78 -17.14
CA VAL A 432 8.38 2.09 -15.85
C VAL A 432 9.34 2.58 -14.76
N ASP A 433 10.60 2.88 -15.12
CA ASP A 433 11.63 3.40 -14.20
C ASP A 433 11.36 4.86 -13.79
N VAL A 434 10.76 5.65 -14.68
CA VAL A 434 10.63 7.11 -14.54
C VAL A 434 9.28 7.54 -13.95
N LEU A 435 8.16 7.00 -14.47
CA LEU A 435 6.83 7.50 -14.12
C LEU A 435 6.50 7.39 -12.61
N PRO A 436 6.85 6.30 -11.89
CA PRO A 436 6.63 6.23 -10.43
C PRO A 436 7.45 7.24 -9.62
N LEU A 437 8.64 7.63 -10.11
CA LEU A 437 9.48 8.63 -9.44
C LEU A 437 8.89 10.04 -9.59
N VAL A 438 8.33 10.35 -10.76
CA VAL A 438 7.60 11.60 -11.01
C VAL A 438 6.33 11.66 -10.17
N ASP A 439 5.49 10.62 -10.22
CA ASP A 439 4.23 10.54 -9.47
C ASP A 439 4.46 10.64 -7.95
N GLY A 440 5.50 9.99 -7.42
CA GLY A 440 5.93 10.13 -6.03
C GLY A 440 6.31 11.56 -5.67
N ALA A 441 7.23 12.19 -6.41
CA ALA A 441 7.70 13.54 -6.11
C ALA A 441 6.62 14.64 -6.31
N VAL A 442 5.66 14.42 -7.22
CA VAL A 442 4.46 15.26 -7.37
C VAL A 442 3.54 15.14 -6.14
N LYS A 443 3.35 13.92 -5.61
CA LYS A 443 2.60 13.69 -4.37
C LYS A 443 3.31 14.26 -3.15
N ASP A 444 4.63 14.13 -3.04
CA ASP A 444 5.44 14.77 -2.00
C ASP A 444 5.20 16.29 -1.98
N VAL A 445 5.43 16.96 -3.11
CA VAL A 445 5.28 18.43 -3.22
C VAL A 445 3.83 18.89 -2.99
N ASN A 446 2.84 18.15 -3.48
CA ASN A 446 1.44 18.50 -3.24
C ASN A 446 1.03 18.29 -1.76
N THR A 447 1.65 17.35 -1.05
CA THR A 447 1.37 17.08 0.37
C THR A 447 2.08 18.06 1.29
N PHE A 448 3.39 18.25 1.14
CA PHE A 448 4.19 19.07 2.04
C PHE A 448 4.09 20.58 1.78
N LEU A 449 3.84 21.00 0.54
CA LEU A 449 3.72 22.43 0.20
C LEU A 449 2.26 22.88 0.02
N SER A 450 1.28 21.95 0.00
CA SER A 450 -0.14 22.23 -0.34
C SER A 450 -0.33 23.03 -1.65
N CYS A 451 0.67 22.99 -2.55
CA CYS A 451 0.81 23.96 -3.63
C CYS A 451 0.66 23.26 -5.00
N GLU A 452 -0.58 23.17 -5.46
CA GLU A 452 -0.96 22.46 -6.68
C GLU A 452 -0.28 23.05 -7.95
N SER A 453 0.06 24.35 -7.96
CA SER A 453 0.82 24.98 -9.05
C SER A 453 2.29 24.58 -9.09
N LYS A 454 2.96 24.44 -7.92
CA LYS A 454 4.29 23.83 -7.81
C LYS A 454 4.23 22.37 -8.29
N ALA A 455 3.22 21.60 -7.86
CA ALA A 455 3.02 20.21 -8.30
C ALA A 455 2.82 20.07 -9.82
N ARG A 456 2.02 20.95 -10.45
CA ARG A 456 1.89 21.08 -11.92
C ARG A 456 3.25 21.34 -12.59
N SER A 457 4.07 22.25 -12.04
CA SER A 457 5.36 22.62 -12.63
C SER A 457 6.35 21.45 -12.75
N LEU A 458 6.33 20.50 -11.80
CA LEU A 458 7.14 19.28 -11.90
C LEU A 458 6.78 18.42 -13.12
N LEU A 459 5.48 18.32 -13.43
CA LEU A 459 4.99 17.56 -14.59
C LEU A 459 5.34 18.23 -15.92
N ASN A 460 5.53 19.55 -15.94
CA ASN A 460 6.00 20.28 -17.13
C ASN A 460 7.42 19.86 -17.57
N GLN A 461 8.24 19.29 -16.68
CA GLN A 461 9.59 18.81 -17.05
C GLN A 461 9.53 17.65 -18.07
N LEU A 462 8.42 16.89 -18.17
CA LEU A 462 8.27 15.80 -19.15
C LEU A 462 8.27 16.29 -20.60
N ASP A 463 7.65 17.44 -20.90
CA ASP A 463 7.53 17.94 -22.28
C ASP A 463 8.91 18.13 -22.93
N SER A 464 9.83 18.78 -22.21
CA SER A 464 11.21 18.98 -22.67
C SER A 464 11.96 17.67 -22.98
N VAL A 465 11.62 16.58 -22.27
CA VAL A 465 12.24 15.27 -22.41
C VAL A 465 11.60 14.48 -23.56
N LEU A 466 10.28 14.60 -23.75
CA LEU A 466 9.56 14.03 -24.88
C LEU A 466 9.96 14.68 -26.22
N LEU A 467 10.19 16.00 -26.23
CA LEU A 467 10.74 16.72 -27.39
C LEU A 467 12.18 16.27 -27.72
N SER A 468 12.99 16.00 -26.69
CA SER A 468 14.31 15.38 -26.86
C SER A 468 14.21 13.95 -27.41
N TYR A 469 13.29 13.13 -26.89
CA TYR A 469 13.00 11.78 -27.41
C TYR A 469 12.64 11.82 -28.90
N LYS A 470 11.70 12.68 -29.30
CA LYS A 470 11.34 12.87 -30.72
C LYS A 470 12.56 13.16 -31.58
N THR A 471 13.39 14.11 -31.16
CA THR A 471 14.61 14.51 -31.88
C THR A 471 15.61 13.36 -32.01
N ARG A 472 15.91 12.64 -30.92
CA ARG A 472 16.82 11.49 -30.92
C ARG A 472 16.30 10.30 -31.72
N LEU A 473 14.99 10.08 -31.74
CA LEU A 473 14.38 9.00 -32.52
C LEU A 473 14.45 9.28 -34.02
N GLU A 474 14.24 10.54 -34.42
CA GLU A 474 14.48 10.97 -35.80
C GLU A 474 15.96 10.89 -36.19
N GLU A 475 16.90 11.17 -35.28
CA GLU A 475 18.34 10.92 -35.50
C GLU A 475 18.64 9.43 -35.70
N LEU A 476 18.07 8.55 -34.87
CA LEU A 476 18.29 7.11 -34.93
C LEU A 476 17.84 6.50 -36.26
N ILE A 477 16.62 6.82 -36.72
CA ILE A 477 16.05 6.26 -37.97
C ILE A 477 16.91 6.62 -39.19
N LYS A 478 17.61 7.76 -39.16
CA LYS A 478 18.54 8.19 -40.23
C LYS A 478 19.82 7.32 -40.30
N ARG A 479 20.17 6.58 -39.24
CA ARG A 479 21.43 5.79 -39.13
C ARG A 479 21.41 4.43 -39.84
N LYS A 480 20.23 3.92 -40.23
CA LYS A 480 20.05 2.63 -40.96
C LYS A 480 20.70 1.39 -40.30
N GLN A 481 20.69 1.32 -38.97
CA GLN A 481 21.12 0.12 -38.22
C GLN A 481 20.08 -1.01 -38.31
N GLU A 482 20.52 -2.27 -38.29
CA GLU A 482 19.62 -3.43 -38.48
C GLU A 482 18.66 -3.66 -37.30
N ASN A 483 19.04 -3.25 -36.09
CA ASN A 483 18.25 -3.38 -34.86
C ASN A 483 17.14 -2.32 -34.71
N ILE A 484 17.04 -1.35 -35.61
CA ILE A 484 16.04 -0.26 -35.54
C ILE A 484 14.60 -0.77 -35.33
N PRO A 485 14.10 -1.81 -36.03
CA PRO A 485 12.74 -2.33 -35.79
C PRO A 485 12.51 -2.76 -34.34
N LYS A 486 13.51 -3.39 -33.69
CA LYS A 486 13.43 -3.84 -32.30
C LYS A 486 13.34 -2.64 -31.34
N ILE A 487 14.19 -1.64 -31.56
CA ILE A 487 14.22 -0.39 -30.78
C ILE A 487 12.90 0.40 -30.93
N LEU A 488 12.32 0.43 -32.13
CA LEU A 488 11.03 1.07 -32.38
C LEU A 488 9.88 0.31 -31.71
N SER A 489 9.91 -1.03 -31.68
CA SER A 489 8.94 -1.85 -30.95
C SER A 489 8.94 -1.54 -29.44
N ALA A 490 10.12 -1.52 -28.81
CA ALA A 490 10.26 -1.15 -27.40
C ALA A 490 9.87 0.32 -27.13
N THR A 491 10.22 1.23 -28.06
CA THR A 491 9.85 2.65 -27.99
C THR A 491 8.34 2.87 -28.07
N LEU A 492 7.60 2.09 -28.86
CA LEU A 492 6.13 2.16 -28.90
C LEU A 492 5.51 1.81 -27.54
N VAL A 493 6.05 0.83 -26.81
CA VAL A 493 5.57 0.50 -25.45
C VAL A 493 5.78 1.69 -24.50
N ASN A 494 6.95 2.33 -24.52
CA ASN A 494 7.21 3.56 -23.75
C ASN A 494 6.22 4.68 -24.11
N ILE A 495 6.00 4.94 -25.40
CA ILE A 495 5.09 6.00 -25.88
C ILE A 495 3.67 5.78 -25.36
N TYR A 496 3.17 4.53 -25.36
CA TYR A 496 1.83 4.22 -24.87
C TYR A 496 1.75 4.37 -23.35
N GLN A 497 2.78 3.97 -22.59
CA GLN A 497 2.82 4.19 -21.14
C GLN A 497 2.89 5.68 -20.76
N PHE A 498 3.68 6.49 -21.47
CA PHE A 498 3.69 7.95 -21.29
C PHE A 498 2.35 8.58 -21.66
N ARG A 499 1.70 8.16 -22.76
CA ARG A 499 0.38 8.64 -23.15
C ARG A 499 -0.68 8.30 -22.10
N ASP A 500 -0.73 7.04 -21.67
CA ASP A 500 -1.72 6.55 -20.71
C ASP A 500 -1.48 7.11 -19.28
N TYR A 501 -0.30 7.70 -19.02
CA TYR A 501 -0.04 8.55 -17.85
C TYR A 501 -0.52 10.00 -18.06
N VAL A 502 -0.22 10.63 -19.19
CA VAL A 502 -0.62 12.02 -19.48
C VAL A 502 -2.13 12.20 -19.67
N GLN A 503 -2.84 11.17 -20.15
CA GLN A 503 -4.29 11.18 -20.38
C GLN A 503 -5.15 11.01 -19.12
N LYS A 504 -4.57 10.55 -18.00
CA LYS A 504 -5.31 10.31 -16.75
C LYS A 504 -5.76 11.62 -16.08
N PRO A 505 -7.05 11.77 -15.74
CA PRO A 505 -7.54 12.98 -15.09
C PRO A 505 -7.01 13.17 -13.66
N GLU A 506 -6.52 12.10 -13.02
CA GLU A 506 -5.98 12.15 -11.65
C GLU A 506 -4.57 12.78 -11.58
N HIS A 507 -3.87 12.92 -12.72
CA HIS A 507 -2.54 13.52 -12.77
C HIS A 507 -2.61 15.02 -13.13
N LEU A 508 -1.97 15.84 -12.30
CA LEU A 508 -2.04 17.31 -12.27
C LEU A 508 -1.27 17.98 -13.43
N PHE A 509 -1.53 17.61 -14.68
CA PHE A 509 -1.06 18.38 -15.84
C PHE A 509 -1.90 19.64 -16.05
N SER A 510 -1.28 20.73 -16.53
CA SER A 510 -2.04 21.83 -17.14
C SER A 510 -2.60 21.40 -18.50
N GLU A 511 -3.67 22.02 -19.00
CA GLU A 511 -4.23 21.65 -20.31
C GLU A 511 -3.25 21.93 -21.47
N ASP A 512 -2.48 23.01 -21.39
CA ASP A 512 -1.46 23.34 -22.39
C ASP A 512 -0.35 22.29 -22.41
N THR A 513 0.16 21.91 -21.22
CA THR A 513 1.19 20.87 -21.08
C THR A 513 0.67 19.49 -21.47
N ARG A 514 -0.57 19.14 -21.09
CA ARG A 514 -1.22 17.89 -21.50
C ARG A 514 -1.32 17.83 -23.02
N THR A 515 -1.76 18.92 -23.66
CA THR A 515 -1.88 19.02 -25.12
C THR A 515 -0.51 18.93 -25.81
N ALA A 516 0.52 19.62 -25.30
CA ALA A 516 1.88 19.58 -25.84
C ALA A 516 2.51 18.17 -25.72
N CYS A 517 2.43 17.55 -24.56
CA CYS A 517 2.90 16.18 -24.32
C CYS A 517 2.16 15.17 -25.22
N LEU A 518 0.82 15.24 -25.33
CA LEU A 518 0.05 14.32 -26.17
C LEU A 518 0.32 14.53 -27.67
N SER A 519 0.53 15.78 -28.12
CA SER A 519 0.95 16.09 -29.49
C SER A 519 2.33 15.50 -29.80
N THR A 520 3.30 15.67 -28.90
CA THR A 520 4.66 15.12 -29.03
C THR A 520 4.67 13.59 -28.99
N LEU A 521 3.83 12.96 -28.15
CA LEU A 521 3.64 11.51 -28.11
C LEU A 521 2.94 10.96 -29.37
N ALA A 522 1.99 11.70 -29.93
CA ALA A 522 1.36 11.36 -31.20
C ALA A 522 2.39 11.43 -32.35
N ASP A 523 3.23 12.47 -32.40
CA ASP A 523 4.33 12.58 -33.37
C ASP A 523 5.35 11.44 -33.22
N LEU A 524 5.77 11.12 -32.00
CA LEU A 524 6.62 9.96 -31.69
C LEU A 524 6.02 8.65 -32.22
N LYS A 525 4.72 8.41 -31.94
CA LYS A 525 3.98 7.25 -32.46
C LYS A 525 3.99 7.23 -33.99
N ASN A 526 3.68 8.36 -34.62
CA ASN A 526 3.60 8.51 -36.07
C ASN A 526 4.97 8.28 -36.74
N ILE A 527 6.07 8.67 -36.09
CA ILE A 527 7.45 8.37 -36.53
C ILE A 527 7.70 6.85 -36.54
N CYS A 528 7.35 6.15 -35.46
CA CYS A 528 7.44 4.69 -35.39
C CYS A 528 6.55 3.99 -36.43
N HIS A 529 5.26 4.33 -36.49
CA HIS A 529 4.30 3.73 -37.42
C HIS A 529 4.74 3.93 -38.87
N LYS A 530 5.11 5.16 -39.26
CA LYS A 530 5.61 5.49 -40.60
C LYS A 530 6.83 4.65 -41.01
N HIS A 531 7.73 4.31 -40.09
CA HIS A 531 8.85 3.42 -40.39
C HIS A 531 8.35 2.03 -40.81
N PHE A 532 7.56 1.35 -39.96
CA PHE A 532 7.01 0.02 -40.27
C PHE A 532 6.14 0.04 -41.53
N LEU A 533 5.17 0.96 -41.61
CA LEU A 533 4.25 1.07 -42.75
C LEU A 533 4.96 1.39 -44.06
N SER A 534 5.99 2.25 -44.06
CA SER A 534 6.73 2.55 -45.29
C SER A 534 7.48 1.34 -45.85
N ARG A 535 7.99 0.44 -44.98
CA ARG A 535 8.56 -0.85 -45.39
C ARG A 535 7.49 -1.74 -45.99
N ILE A 536 6.40 -2.00 -45.27
CA ILE A 536 5.29 -2.86 -45.71
C ILE A 536 4.72 -2.38 -47.06
N HIS A 537 4.42 -1.09 -47.20
CA HIS A 537 3.93 -0.52 -48.46
C HIS A 537 4.96 -0.52 -49.60
N SER A 538 6.27 -0.64 -49.32
CA SER A 538 7.29 -0.81 -50.36
C SER A 538 7.27 -2.22 -50.96
N GLU A 539 7.03 -3.24 -50.13
CA GLU A 539 6.91 -4.65 -50.53
C GLU A 539 5.57 -4.90 -51.26
N LEU A 540 4.47 -4.31 -50.78
CA LEU A 540 3.15 -4.42 -51.42
C LEU A 540 3.00 -3.58 -52.70
N LYS A 541 3.89 -2.58 -52.92
CA LYS A 541 3.86 -1.68 -54.09
C LYS A 541 3.66 -2.39 -55.45
N PRO A 542 4.47 -3.40 -55.85
CA PRO A 542 4.26 -4.13 -57.10
C PRO A 542 2.90 -4.82 -57.20
N LEU A 543 2.33 -5.28 -56.08
CA LEU A 543 1.04 -5.98 -56.04
C LEU A 543 -0.13 -5.01 -56.22
N TYR A 544 -0.07 -3.85 -55.57
CA TYR A 544 -0.96 -2.73 -55.94
C TYR A 544 -0.78 -2.31 -57.41
N HIS A 545 0.39 -2.53 -58.04
CA HIS A 545 0.58 -2.31 -59.48
C HIS A 545 -0.03 -3.39 -60.38
N LYS A 546 -0.65 -4.45 -59.84
CA LYS A 546 -1.51 -5.40 -60.59
C LYS A 546 -3.00 -5.02 -60.55
N LEU A 547 -3.50 -4.53 -59.41
CA LEU A 547 -4.91 -4.13 -59.19
C LEU A 547 -5.49 -3.17 -60.25
N TRP A 548 -6.76 -3.37 -60.63
CA TRP A 548 -7.50 -2.56 -61.61
C TRP A 548 -6.77 -2.41 -62.96
N THR A 549 -6.31 -3.54 -63.50
CA THR A 549 -5.71 -3.67 -64.84
C THR A 549 -6.31 -4.88 -65.55
N GLN A 550 -5.96 -5.07 -66.84
CA GLN A 550 -6.33 -6.29 -67.57
C GLN A 550 -5.78 -7.57 -66.93
N VAL A 551 -4.65 -7.50 -66.19
CA VAL A 551 -4.09 -8.65 -65.47
C VAL A 551 -5.00 -9.04 -64.30
N TRP A 552 -5.42 -8.06 -63.49
CA TRP A 552 -6.39 -8.28 -62.41
C TRP A 552 -7.76 -8.73 -62.96
N PHE A 553 -8.23 -8.19 -64.08
CA PHE A 553 -9.52 -8.59 -64.64
C PHE A 553 -9.49 -10.00 -65.27
N ALA A 554 -8.33 -10.47 -65.75
CA ALA A 554 -8.17 -11.81 -66.33
C ALA A 554 -7.79 -12.90 -65.31
N GLY A 555 -7.33 -12.52 -64.12
CA GLY A 555 -6.90 -13.42 -63.04
C GLY A 555 -6.98 -12.70 -61.69
N HIS A 556 -8.20 -12.41 -61.23
CA HIS A 556 -8.41 -11.59 -60.03
C HIS A 556 -8.02 -12.36 -58.76
N CYS A 557 -8.40 -13.64 -58.70
CA CYS A 557 -8.08 -14.57 -57.61
C CYS A 557 -6.57 -14.61 -57.34
N GLU A 558 -5.77 -14.81 -58.38
CA GLU A 558 -4.31 -14.91 -58.29
C GLU A 558 -3.69 -13.59 -57.81
N VAL A 559 -4.18 -12.46 -58.33
CA VAL A 559 -3.67 -11.12 -57.96
C VAL A 559 -4.04 -10.76 -56.51
N VAL A 560 -5.22 -11.10 -56.03
CA VAL A 560 -5.62 -10.82 -54.64
C VAL A 560 -5.03 -11.81 -53.64
N GLU A 561 -4.86 -13.08 -54.01
CA GLU A 561 -4.20 -14.06 -53.14
C GLU A 561 -2.70 -13.80 -53.01
N GLU A 562 -2.03 -13.31 -54.06
CA GLU A 562 -0.67 -12.80 -53.97
C GLU A 562 -0.56 -11.59 -53.03
N LEU A 563 -1.52 -10.65 -53.09
CA LEU A 563 -1.61 -9.48 -52.19
C LEU A 563 -1.88 -9.89 -50.74
N VAL A 564 -2.85 -10.79 -50.52
CA VAL A 564 -3.21 -11.34 -49.20
C VAL A 564 -2.03 -12.09 -48.57
N LYS A 565 -1.35 -12.94 -49.33
CA LYS A 565 -0.18 -13.69 -48.83
C LYS A 565 0.98 -12.75 -48.48
N ALA A 566 1.19 -11.69 -49.26
CA ALA A 566 2.20 -10.68 -48.94
C ALA A 566 1.82 -9.84 -47.69
N LEU A 567 0.52 -9.57 -47.48
CA LEU A 567 0.00 -8.96 -46.26
C LEU A 567 0.20 -9.86 -45.04
N GLU A 568 -0.22 -11.13 -45.09
CA GLU A 568 -0.06 -12.10 -44.00
C GLU A 568 1.43 -12.23 -43.59
N ASN A 569 2.35 -12.40 -44.56
CA ASN A 569 3.80 -12.40 -44.30
C ASN A 569 4.30 -11.09 -43.64
N ASN A 570 3.79 -9.93 -44.04
CA ASN A 570 4.19 -8.64 -43.47
C ASN A 570 3.62 -8.42 -42.05
N ILE A 571 2.44 -8.97 -41.75
CA ILE A 571 1.85 -8.93 -40.41
C ILE A 571 2.64 -9.83 -39.45
N ASP A 572 3.06 -11.02 -39.89
CA ASP A 572 3.95 -11.90 -39.12
C ASP A 572 5.29 -11.22 -38.79
N SER A 573 5.79 -10.33 -39.66
CA SER A 573 7.03 -9.57 -39.42
C SER A 573 6.95 -8.58 -38.24
N VAL A 574 5.74 -8.23 -37.79
CA VAL A 574 5.49 -7.32 -36.65
C VAL A 574 4.83 -8.02 -35.45
N LYS A 575 4.84 -9.36 -35.41
CA LYS A 575 4.29 -10.15 -34.28
C LYS A 575 4.91 -9.80 -32.93
N GLU A 576 6.20 -9.45 -32.92
CA GLU A 576 7.03 -9.08 -31.75
C GLU A 576 6.77 -7.65 -31.23
N LEU A 577 5.73 -6.96 -31.75
CA LEU A 577 5.11 -5.81 -31.09
C LEU A 577 4.18 -6.27 -29.96
N GLN A 578 4.15 -5.50 -28.87
CA GLN A 578 3.14 -5.63 -27.82
C GLN A 578 1.73 -5.55 -28.45
N PRO A 579 0.76 -6.41 -28.09
CA PRO A 579 -0.51 -6.55 -28.81
C PRO A 579 -1.26 -5.23 -29.03
N VAL A 580 -1.32 -4.35 -28.03
CA VAL A 580 -2.01 -3.05 -28.11
C VAL A 580 -1.37 -2.12 -29.16
N CYS A 581 -0.05 -2.09 -29.25
CA CYS A 581 0.68 -1.32 -30.28
C CYS A 581 0.51 -1.94 -31.67
N ARG A 582 0.41 -3.28 -31.73
CA ARG A 582 0.21 -4.04 -32.96
C ARG A 582 -1.20 -3.83 -33.53
N GLU A 583 -2.24 -3.87 -32.70
CA GLU A 583 -3.63 -3.59 -33.10
C GLU A 583 -3.75 -2.20 -33.77
N GLU A 584 -3.20 -1.15 -33.15
CA GLU A 584 -3.30 0.23 -33.67
C GLU A 584 -2.50 0.40 -34.99
N LEU A 585 -1.30 -0.20 -35.09
CA LEU A 585 -0.50 -0.20 -36.32
C LEU A 585 -1.20 -0.95 -37.47
N LEU A 586 -1.86 -2.08 -37.16
CA LEU A 586 -2.56 -2.90 -38.16
C LEU A 586 -3.91 -2.29 -38.57
N ALA A 587 -4.58 -1.52 -37.71
CA ALA A 587 -5.71 -0.67 -38.10
C ALA A 587 -5.27 0.43 -39.10
N GLU A 588 -4.15 1.12 -38.83
CA GLU A 588 -3.60 2.10 -39.77
C GLU A 588 -3.16 1.45 -41.10
N LEU A 589 -2.59 0.24 -41.07
CA LEU A 589 -2.29 -0.54 -42.28
C LEU A 589 -3.57 -0.89 -43.06
N HIS A 590 -4.63 -1.34 -42.38
CA HIS A 590 -5.91 -1.69 -43.02
C HIS A 590 -6.50 -0.50 -43.78
N VAL A 591 -6.56 0.67 -43.15
CA VAL A 591 -6.98 1.92 -43.80
C VAL A 591 -6.10 2.23 -45.02
N ASN A 592 -4.77 2.17 -44.88
CA ASN A 592 -3.85 2.49 -45.97
C ASN A 592 -3.92 1.50 -47.15
N VAL A 593 -4.16 0.20 -46.90
CA VAL A 593 -4.39 -0.83 -47.94
C VAL A 593 -5.65 -0.51 -48.74
N MET A 594 -6.77 -0.27 -48.06
CA MET A 594 -8.07 -0.01 -48.70
C MET A 594 -8.05 1.32 -49.45
N VAL A 595 -7.45 2.37 -48.87
CA VAL A 595 -7.23 3.65 -49.53
C VAL A 595 -6.33 3.51 -50.77
N GLU A 596 -5.29 2.66 -50.74
CA GLU A 596 -4.46 2.40 -51.92
C GLU A 596 -5.23 1.62 -53.00
N TYR A 597 -6.04 0.62 -52.63
CA TYR A 597 -6.92 -0.12 -53.55
C TYR A 597 -7.85 0.85 -54.32
N VAL A 598 -8.63 1.67 -53.60
CA VAL A 598 -9.52 2.68 -54.19
C VAL A 598 -8.72 3.69 -55.04
N ARG A 599 -7.52 4.07 -54.61
CA ARG A 599 -6.61 4.94 -55.37
C ARG A 599 -6.12 4.31 -56.68
N ARG A 600 -5.98 2.97 -56.76
CA ARG A 600 -5.70 2.27 -58.04
C ARG A 600 -6.91 2.27 -58.96
N MET A 601 -8.09 1.98 -58.42
CA MET A 601 -9.36 1.99 -59.16
C MET A 601 -9.62 3.37 -59.81
N MET A 602 -9.45 4.46 -59.05
CA MET A 602 -9.64 5.83 -59.54
C MET A 602 -8.60 6.27 -60.58
N LYS A 603 -7.33 5.85 -60.43
CA LYS A 603 -6.24 6.28 -61.32
C LYS A 603 -6.15 5.51 -62.64
N ARG A 604 -6.58 4.24 -62.70
CA ARG A 604 -6.33 3.37 -63.86
C ARG A 604 -7.50 3.33 -64.84
N LYS A 605 -7.21 3.54 -66.12
CA LYS A 605 -8.19 3.58 -67.23
C LYS A 605 -8.54 2.17 -67.74
N LEU A 606 -8.99 1.27 -66.85
CA LEU A 606 -9.58 -0.02 -67.23
C LEU A 606 -10.84 0.20 -68.08
N ARG A 607 -11.02 -0.60 -69.14
CA ARG A 607 -12.19 -0.54 -70.03
C ARG A 607 -13.01 -1.81 -69.88
N LEU A 608 -14.27 -1.66 -69.48
CA LEU A 608 -15.26 -2.73 -69.42
C LEU A 608 -16.27 -2.41 -70.54
N LYS A 609 -16.46 -3.34 -71.49
CA LYS A 609 -17.10 -3.04 -72.78
C LYS A 609 -18.62 -3.22 -72.82
N ASP A 610 -19.14 -3.98 -71.88
CA ASP A 610 -20.52 -4.47 -71.82
C ASP A 610 -20.96 -4.55 -70.35
N LYS A 611 -22.18 -5.04 -70.10
CA LYS A 611 -22.78 -5.06 -68.76
C LYS A 611 -22.20 -6.20 -67.92
N GLU A 612 -21.98 -7.34 -68.58
CA GLU A 612 -21.41 -8.56 -68.06
C GLU A 612 -20.00 -8.32 -67.48
N GLN A 613 -19.13 -7.56 -68.19
CA GLN A 613 -17.82 -7.16 -67.65
C GLN A 613 -17.91 -6.18 -66.47
N GLN A 614 -18.98 -5.38 -66.38
CA GLN A 614 -19.19 -4.46 -65.24
C GLN A 614 -19.69 -5.18 -64.00
N GLU A 615 -20.57 -6.17 -64.17
CA GLU A 615 -21.06 -7.03 -63.10
C GLU A 615 -19.95 -7.94 -62.57
N ALA A 616 -19.19 -8.61 -63.45
CA ALA A 616 -18.01 -9.39 -63.05
C ALA A 616 -16.95 -8.54 -62.31
N ALA A 617 -16.65 -7.33 -62.80
CA ALA A 617 -15.72 -6.44 -62.10
C ALA A 617 -16.23 -6.02 -60.70
N ALA A 618 -17.54 -5.86 -60.52
CA ALA A 618 -18.14 -5.52 -59.24
C ALA A 618 -18.12 -6.72 -58.26
N GLU A 619 -18.37 -7.94 -58.76
CA GLU A 619 -18.21 -9.18 -57.99
C GLU A 619 -16.76 -9.38 -57.54
N PHE A 620 -15.78 -9.15 -58.42
CA PHE A 620 -14.35 -9.23 -58.07
C PHE A 620 -13.96 -8.20 -57.00
N ILE A 621 -14.50 -6.98 -57.05
CA ILE A 621 -14.29 -5.96 -55.99
C ILE A 621 -14.85 -6.43 -54.64
N CYS A 622 -16.03 -7.07 -54.63
CA CYS A 622 -16.62 -7.62 -53.40
C CYS A 622 -15.81 -8.81 -52.86
N HIS A 623 -15.31 -9.68 -53.75
CA HIS A 623 -14.41 -10.77 -53.39
C HIS A 623 -13.11 -10.25 -52.78
N ASP A 624 -12.48 -9.26 -53.42
CA ASP A 624 -11.25 -8.61 -52.94
C ASP A 624 -11.45 -7.96 -51.57
N SER A 625 -12.57 -7.25 -51.37
CA SER A 625 -12.94 -6.66 -50.07
C SER A 625 -13.01 -7.73 -48.98
N ASN A 626 -13.74 -8.81 -49.23
CA ASN A 626 -13.92 -9.89 -48.27
C ASN A 626 -12.60 -10.60 -47.96
N LYS A 627 -11.76 -10.88 -48.97
CA LYS A 627 -10.41 -11.45 -48.80
C LYS A 627 -9.53 -10.54 -47.93
N ILE A 628 -9.40 -9.27 -48.29
CA ILE A 628 -8.55 -8.30 -47.56
C ILE A 628 -9.04 -8.08 -46.14
N CYS A 629 -10.34 -7.82 -45.95
CA CYS A 629 -10.92 -7.66 -44.61
C CYS A 629 -10.78 -8.91 -43.75
N SER A 630 -10.89 -10.12 -44.31
CA SER A 630 -10.71 -11.36 -43.53
C SER A 630 -9.31 -11.46 -42.93
N VAL A 631 -8.27 -10.97 -43.60
CA VAL A 631 -6.90 -10.92 -43.05
C VAL A 631 -6.85 -9.97 -41.86
N PHE A 632 -7.38 -8.75 -42.01
CA PHE A 632 -7.35 -7.74 -40.96
C PHE A 632 -8.23 -8.07 -39.75
N ALA A 633 -9.37 -8.75 -39.97
CA ALA A 633 -10.24 -9.24 -38.90
C ALA A 633 -9.56 -10.34 -38.06
N LYS A 634 -8.90 -11.34 -38.69
CA LYS A 634 -8.13 -12.39 -37.99
C LYS A 634 -7.10 -11.84 -36.99
N VAL A 635 -6.55 -10.64 -37.26
CA VAL A 635 -5.45 -10.04 -36.51
C VAL A 635 -5.88 -8.87 -35.61
N GLY A 636 -7.20 -8.67 -35.43
CA GLY A 636 -7.76 -7.74 -34.44
C GLY A 636 -8.04 -6.31 -34.93
N SER A 637 -8.04 -6.06 -36.23
CA SER A 637 -8.46 -4.75 -36.76
C SER A 637 -9.95 -4.52 -36.49
N ARG A 638 -10.27 -3.34 -35.93
CA ARG A 638 -11.64 -2.95 -35.55
C ARG A 638 -12.32 -2.05 -36.58
N GLU A 639 -11.68 -1.86 -37.74
CA GLU A 639 -12.10 -0.94 -38.81
C GLU A 639 -13.12 -1.60 -39.77
N GLU A 640 -14.14 -2.26 -39.22
CA GLU A 640 -15.13 -3.06 -39.97
C GLU A 640 -15.87 -2.25 -41.05
N TRP A 641 -16.01 -0.93 -40.84
CA TRP A 641 -16.60 0.01 -41.79
C TRP A 641 -15.86 0.07 -43.13
N LEU A 642 -14.55 -0.25 -43.17
CA LEU A 642 -13.77 -0.32 -44.41
C LEU A 642 -14.29 -1.40 -45.34
N CYS A 643 -14.82 -2.50 -44.82
CA CYS A 643 -15.28 -3.64 -45.61
C CYS A 643 -16.50 -3.29 -46.48
N GLN A 644 -17.19 -2.18 -46.18
CA GLN A 644 -18.34 -1.66 -46.91
C GLN A 644 -17.97 -0.67 -48.04
N ILE A 645 -16.75 -0.10 -48.04
CA ILE A 645 -16.38 0.92 -49.04
C ILE A 645 -16.30 0.33 -50.46
N LEU A 646 -15.74 -0.87 -50.59
CA LEU A 646 -15.58 -1.55 -51.87
C LEU A 646 -16.92 -2.11 -52.41
N PRO A 647 -17.79 -2.77 -51.62
CA PRO A 647 -19.15 -3.11 -52.05
C PRO A 647 -19.96 -1.92 -52.57
N LYS A 648 -19.98 -0.77 -51.86
CA LYS A 648 -20.68 0.45 -52.32
C LYS A 648 -20.11 0.99 -53.63
N LEU A 649 -18.77 0.96 -53.79
CA LEU A 649 -18.12 1.29 -55.06
C LEU A 649 -18.42 0.27 -56.18
N SER A 650 -18.77 -0.96 -55.83
CA SER A 650 -19.19 -2.01 -56.78
C SER A 650 -20.59 -1.75 -57.35
N GLU A 651 -21.54 -1.26 -56.54
CA GLU A 651 -22.88 -0.90 -57.02
C GLU A 651 -22.84 0.24 -58.05
N ILE A 652 -21.99 1.25 -57.81
CA ILE A 652 -21.74 2.37 -58.76
C ILE A 652 -21.22 1.88 -60.13
N LEU A 653 -20.58 0.70 -60.19
CA LEU A 653 -20.17 0.08 -61.46
C LEU A 653 -21.33 -0.66 -62.15
N LYS A 654 -22.12 -1.43 -61.38
CA LYS A 654 -23.30 -2.16 -61.88
C LYS A 654 -24.39 -1.23 -62.42
N LEU A 655 -24.63 -0.10 -61.76
CA LEU A 655 -25.69 0.86 -62.10
C LEU A 655 -25.52 1.44 -63.51
N GLN A 656 -26.57 1.29 -64.33
CA GLN A 656 -26.62 1.84 -65.70
C GLN A 656 -27.56 3.04 -65.83
N ASP A 657 -28.55 3.16 -64.95
CA ASP A 657 -29.48 4.30 -64.93
C ASP A 657 -28.81 5.57 -64.33
N PRO A 658 -28.87 6.73 -65.00
CA PRO A 658 -28.26 7.97 -64.50
C PRO A 658 -28.88 8.55 -63.21
N GLY A 659 -30.13 8.22 -62.88
CA GLY A 659 -30.83 8.65 -61.67
C GLY A 659 -30.38 7.84 -60.46
N SER A 660 -30.47 6.51 -60.54
CA SER A 660 -29.97 5.60 -59.50
C SER A 660 -28.46 5.78 -59.28
N LEU A 661 -27.68 6.01 -60.34
CA LEU A 661 -26.26 6.33 -60.22
C LEU A 661 -26.03 7.62 -59.41
N GLN A 662 -26.83 8.67 -59.62
CA GLN A 662 -26.75 9.90 -58.83
C GLN A 662 -27.12 9.69 -57.36
N LEU A 663 -28.12 8.85 -57.07
CA LEU A 663 -28.52 8.53 -55.71
C LEU A 663 -27.38 7.83 -54.95
N GLU A 664 -26.79 6.78 -55.53
CA GLU A 664 -25.70 6.03 -54.87
C GLU A 664 -24.43 6.88 -54.72
N ILE A 665 -24.16 7.79 -55.66
CA ILE A 665 -23.11 8.82 -55.55
C ILE A 665 -23.35 9.76 -54.37
N VAL A 666 -24.61 10.13 -54.09
CA VAL A 666 -24.97 10.96 -52.93
C VAL A 666 -24.80 10.18 -51.63
N THR A 667 -25.24 8.91 -51.58
CA THR A 667 -25.04 8.01 -50.43
C THR A 667 -23.55 7.83 -50.11
N LEU A 668 -22.74 7.38 -51.07
CA LEU A 668 -21.30 7.18 -50.90
C LEU A 668 -20.61 8.46 -50.39
N ALA A 669 -21.00 9.62 -50.90
CA ALA A 669 -20.35 10.89 -50.55
C ALA A 669 -21.03 11.68 -49.41
N ARG A 670 -22.06 11.09 -48.78
CA ARG A 670 -22.54 11.40 -47.42
C ARG A 670 -21.72 10.57 -46.42
N ASP A 671 -21.65 9.26 -46.67
CA ASP A 671 -21.03 8.26 -45.79
C ASP A 671 -19.50 8.40 -45.74
N TYR A 672 -18.86 8.78 -46.86
CA TYR A 672 -17.42 9.01 -47.00
C TYR A 672 -17.14 10.43 -47.56
N PRO A 673 -17.28 11.50 -46.75
CA PRO A 673 -17.20 12.88 -47.23
C PRO A 673 -15.78 13.35 -47.59
N ASP A 674 -14.76 12.64 -47.14
CA ASP A 674 -13.33 12.91 -47.34
C ASP A 674 -12.82 12.50 -48.72
N ILE A 675 -13.46 11.51 -49.37
CA ILE A 675 -13.12 10.98 -50.71
C ILE A 675 -13.03 12.09 -51.77
N ARG A 676 -13.76 13.20 -51.56
CA ARG A 676 -13.76 14.42 -52.39
C ARG A 676 -12.49 15.27 -52.28
N LYS A 677 -11.72 15.18 -51.18
CA LYS A 677 -10.63 16.13 -50.86
C LYS A 677 -9.32 15.84 -51.60
N HIS A 678 -8.98 14.57 -51.83
CA HIS A 678 -7.63 14.17 -52.22
C HIS A 678 -7.22 14.40 -53.70
N GLN A 679 -8.14 14.74 -54.61
CA GLN A 679 -7.79 14.91 -56.04
C GLN A 679 -7.18 16.28 -56.40
N LYS A 680 -7.25 17.31 -55.52
CA LYS A 680 -6.78 18.68 -55.85
C LYS A 680 -5.27 18.80 -56.18
N ASN A 681 -4.44 17.85 -55.74
CA ASN A 681 -2.98 17.90 -55.89
C ASN A 681 -2.43 17.17 -57.13
N SER A 682 -3.28 16.78 -58.10
CA SER A 682 -2.83 16.16 -59.36
C SER A 682 -3.17 17.04 -60.58
N LYS A 683 -2.56 18.23 -60.65
CA LYS A 683 -2.57 19.07 -61.86
C LYS A 683 -1.58 18.54 -62.89
N SER A 684 -2.09 17.87 -63.93
CA SER A 684 -1.40 17.63 -65.20
C SER A 684 -2.43 17.71 -66.31
N HIS A 685 -2.14 18.48 -67.36
CA HIS A 685 -3.09 18.88 -68.42
C HIS A 685 -3.92 17.72 -69.02
N GLU A 686 -5.24 17.76 -68.82
CA GLU A 686 -6.24 17.23 -69.77
C GLU A 686 -7.04 18.45 -70.28
N SER A 687 -7.35 18.50 -71.58
CA SER A 687 -7.76 19.74 -72.28
C SER A 687 -9.28 19.95 -72.33
N GLU A 688 -9.69 21.21 -72.49
CA GLU A 688 -11.09 21.68 -72.42
C GLU A 688 -12.03 21.17 -73.54
N ALA A 689 -11.50 20.37 -74.49
CA ALA A 689 -12.22 19.88 -75.66
C ALA A 689 -13.20 18.72 -75.38
N ASP A 690 -12.93 17.87 -74.38
CA ASP A 690 -13.73 16.66 -74.10
C ASP A 690 -15.09 16.95 -73.41
N LEU A 691 -15.39 18.20 -73.06
CA LEU A 691 -16.57 18.59 -72.25
C LEU A 691 -17.88 18.82 -73.04
N THR A 692 -17.85 18.80 -74.38
CA THR A 692 -19.00 19.19 -75.21
C THR A 692 -19.96 18.07 -75.60
N THR A 693 -19.56 16.80 -75.44
CA THR A 693 -20.28 15.64 -76.00
C THR A 693 -21.57 15.25 -75.26
N VAL A 694 -21.83 15.79 -74.05
CA VAL A 694 -22.98 15.41 -73.19
C VAL A 694 -24.09 16.49 -73.21
N LYS A 695 -24.41 17.00 -74.40
CA LYS A 695 -25.48 18.01 -74.57
C LYS A 695 -26.39 17.79 -75.80
N GLY A 696 -26.36 16.60 -76.40
CA GLY A 696 -26.97 16.30 -77.70
C GLY A 696 -27.69 14.96 -77.79
N THR A 697 -28.46 14.56 -76.77
CA THR A 697 -29.35 13.37 -76.81
C THR A 697 -30.71 13.68 -76.16
N ALA A 698 -31.39 14.69 -76.69
CA ALA A 698 -32.74 15.06 -76.30
C ALA A 698 -33.52 15.61 -77.50
N ASP A 699 -33.49 14.89 -78.63
CA ASP A 699 -34.53 14.95 -79.67
C ASP A 699 -34.37 13.81 -80.70
N LEU A 700 -35.51 13.43 -81.30
CA LEU A 700 -35.74 12.45 -82.38
C LEU A 700 -35.50 10.93 -82.08
N PRO A 701 -36.33 10.02 -82.65
CA PRO A 701 -36.32 8.60 -82.32
C PRO A 701 -35.51 7.69 -83.27
N GLY A 702 -35.03 6.56 -82.71
CA GLY A 702 -34.87 5.30 -83.44
C GLY A 702 -33.56 5.04 -84.19
N ASN A 703 -32.58 4.37 -83.55
CA ASN A 703 -31.67 3.44 -84.24
C ASN A 703 -31.01 2.44 -83.27
N PRO A 704 -31.33 1.13 -83.31
CA PRO A 704 -30.74 0.12 -82.42
C PRO A 704 -29.36 -0.34 -82.94
N GLY A 705 -28.34 0.51 -82.88
CA GLY A 705 -27.13 0.32 -83.70
C GLY A 705 -25.77 0.81 -83.18
N LYS A 706 -25.60 1.22 -81.92
CA LYS A 706 -24.27 1.58 -81.36
C LYS A 706 -24.09 1.08 -79.92
N LYS A 707 -23.06 0.27 -79.67
CA LYS A 707 -22.63 -0.13 -78.31
C LYS A 707 -21.94 1.05 -77.63
N HIS A 708 -22.37 1.40 -76.42
CA HIS A 708 -21.71 2.43 -75.60
C HIS A 708 -20.45 1.86 -74.90
N GLU A 709 -19.29 1.88 -75.57
CA GLU A 709 -17.99 1.70 -74.87
C GLU A 709 -17.74 2.90 -73.93
N MET A 710 -18.12 2.78 -72.65
CA MET A 710 -17.85 3.78 -71.62
C MET A 710 -16.79 3.26 -70.64
N LYS A 711 -15.73 4.03 -70.41
CA LYS A 711 -14.62 3.58 -69.54
C LYS A 711 -15.09 3.55 -68.09
N ALA A 712 -14.83 2.47 -67.36
CA ALA A 712 -15.26 2.33 -65.96
C ALA A 712 -14.68 3.43 -65.05
N SER A 713 -13.44 3.86 -65.35
CA SER A 713 -12.80 5.01 -64.70
C SER A 713 -13.58 6.33 -64.90
N ASP A 714 -14.33 6.47 -65.99
CA ASP A 714 -15.07 7.71 -66.31
C ASP A 714 -16.42 7.74 -65.58
N LYS A 715 -17.13 6.60 -65.44
CA LYS A 715 -18.26 6.46 -64.48
C LYS A 715 -17.84 6.96 -63.09
N LEU A 716 -16.74 6.40 -62.57
CA LEU A 716 -16.20 6.70 -61.24
C LEU A 716 -15.61 8.12 -61.08
N LYS A 717 -15.28 8.82 -62.18
CA LYS A 717 -14.80 10.22 -62.14
C LYS A 717 -15.92 11.24 -62.22
N ASN A 718 -16.97 10.98 -62.98
CA ASN A 718 -18.11 11.88 -63.12
C ASN A 718 -18.82 12.14 -61.77
N VAL A 719 -18.75 11.16 -60.85
CA VAL A 719 -19.02 11.26 -59.40
C VAL A 719 -18.55 12.59 -58.78
N PHE A 720 -17.37 13.09 -59.17
CA PHE A 720 -16.68 14.20 -58.52
C PHE A 720 -16.92 15.57 -59.19
N VAL A 721 -17.63 15.62 -60.32
CA VAL A 721 -17.82 16.85 -61.12
C VAL A 721 -19.12 17.60 -60.78
N MET A 722 -20.11 16.90 -60.21
CA MET A 722 -21.51 17.32 -60.04
C MET A 722 -21.79 18.48 -59.04
N LYS A 723 -20.83 19.35 -58.73
CA LYS A 723 -21.08 20.56 -57.90
C LYS A 723 -20.35 21.84 -58.38
N ARG A 724 -20.31 22.05 -59.70
CA ARG A 724 -19.80 23.30 -60.32
C ARG A 724 -20.87 24.22 -60.94
N GLN A 725 -22.15 23.82 -60.92
CA GLN A 725 -23.28 24.60 -61.46
C GLN A 725 -24.45 24.72 -60.46
N LYS A 726 -24.25 25.52 -59.40
CA LYS A 726 -25.30 26.22 -58.63
C LYS A 726 -24.61 27.13 -57.60
N ASN A 727 -24.34 28.38 -58.01
CA ASN A 727 -24.07 29.55 -57.15
C ASN A 727 -23.86 30.80 -58.02
N SER A 728 -24.95 31.48 -58.37
CA SER A 728 -24.94 32.84 -58.96
C SER A 728 -26.35 33.42 -58.82
N LYS A 729 -26.47 34.64 -58.26
CA LYS A 729 -27.74 35.25 -57.80
C LYS A 729 -28.31 34.45 -56.59
N SER A 730 -28.88 34.98 -55.51
CA SER A 730 -29.21 36.31 -54.94
C SER A 730 -30.24 35.97 -53.83
N CYS A 731 -30.43 36.66 -52.72
CA CYS A 731 -29.82 37.87 -52.16
C CYS A 731 -30.05 37.89 -50.62
N GLU A 732 -29.42 38.85 -49.95
CA GLU A 732 -29.82 39.49 -48.67
C GLU A 732 -30.12 38.68 -47.38
N THR A 733 -29.53 39.18 -46.29
CA THR A 733 -29.82 39.02 -44.85
C THR A 733 -31.03 39.93 -44.45
N PRO A 734 -31.63 39.89 -43.22
CA PRO A 734 -30.97 39.60 -41.93
C PRO A 734 -31.79 38.98 -40.75
N SER A 735 -31.09 38.80 -39.63
CA SER A 735 -31.56 38.88 -38.22
C SER A 735 -32.45 37.75 -37.66
N GLY A 736 -32.01 37.17 -36.53
CA GLY A 736 -32.84 36.33 -35.65
C GLY A 736 -32.02 35.43 -34.72
N ASN A 737 -32.04 35.71 -33.41
CA ASN A 737 -31.47 34.80 -32.39
C ASN A 737 -32.51 33.73 -32.01
N LEU A 738 -32.06 32.52 -31.66
CA LEU A 738 -32.38 31.86 -30.38
C LEU A 738 -31.60 30.53 -30.21
N ASP A 739 -31.81 29.86 -29.08
CA ASP A 739 -30.87 28.92 -28.46
C ASP A 739 -31.27 27.43 -28.61
N GLN A 740 -30.30 26.55 -28.30
CA GLN A 740 -30.41 25.19 -27.77
C GLN A 740 -31.25 24.07 -28.44
N SER A 741 -30.56 22.92 -28.52
CA SER A 741 -31.04 21.56 -28.18
C SER A 741 -31.66 20.64 -29.26
N HIS A 742 -31.76 19.38 -28.84
CA HIS A 742 -32.29 18.15 -29.45
C HIS A 742 -31.52 17.41 -30.57
N VAL A 743 -31.26 16.15 -30.22
CA VAL A 743 -30.98 15.00 -31.09
C VAL A 743 -32.32 14.31 -31.37
N GLU A 744 -32.54 13.79 -32.58
CA GLU A 744 -33.25 12.52 -32.90
C GLU A 744 -33.62 12.46 -34.38
N ALA A 745 -33.16 11.41 -35.09
CA ALA A 745 -33.74 10.90 -36.35
C ALA A 745 -33.04 9.62 -36.81
N GLU A 746 -33.80 8.51 -36.91
CA GLU A 746 -33.83 7.49 -37.99
C GLU A 746 -34.29 6.13 -37.44
N GLU A 747 -35.61 5.97 -37.24
CA GLU A 747 -36.25 4.66 -37.09
C GLU A 747 -37.34 4.51 -38.17
N HIS A 748 -37.08 3.67 -39.18
CA HIS A 748 -38.09 3.08 -40.05
C HIS A 748 -37.42 2.10 -41.04
N LEU A 749 -37.58 0.79 -40.84
CA LEU A 749 -38.26 -0.06 -41.83
C LEU A 749 -38.58 -1.46 -41.28
N PHE A 750 -39.84 -1.87 -41.43
CA PHE A 750 -40.27 -3.27 -41.37
C PHE A 750 -41.46 -3.42 -42.34
N SER A 751 -41.48 -4.47 -43.17
CA SER A 751 -42.62 -4.78 -44.03
C SER A 751 -42.61 -6.23 -44.53
N SER A 752 -43.62 -7.01 -44.13
CA SER A 752 -44.31 -8.05 -44.95
C SER A 752 -45.37 -8.82 -44.14
N THR A 753 -46.63 -8.41 -44.29
CA THR A 753 -47.86 -9.24 -44.42
C THR A 753 -48.09 -10.56 -43.64
N GLU A 754 -49.12 -10.50 -42.78
CA GLU A 754 -50.30 -11.42 -42.71
C GLU A 754 -50.20 -12.88 -42.20
N VAL A 755 -50.59 -13.14 -40.94
CA VAL A 755 -51.28 -14.37 -40.48
C VAL A 755 -52.39 -14.07 -39.42
N ALA A 756 -53.33 -13.19 -39.76
CA ALA A 756 -54.30 -12.66 -38.80
C ALA A 756 -55.34 -13.68 -38.28
N SER A 757 -55.03 -14.34 -37.15
CA SER A 757 -56.00 -14.88 -36.16
C SER A 757 -55.32 -15.48 -34.92
N ALA A 758 -54.05 -15.90 -35.03
CA ALA A 758 -53.20 -16.19 -33.87
C ALA A 758 -52.41 -14.94 -33.42
N GLU A 759 -52.09 -14.05 -34.36
CA GLU A 759 -51.21 -12.89 -34.17
C GLU A 759 -51.61 -11.95 -33.04
N ASP A 760 -52.90 -11.70 -32.77
CA ASP A 760 -53.29 -10.71 -31.75
C ASP A 760 -52.75 -11.02 -30.35
N LYS A 761 -52.79 -12.29 -29.91
CA LYS A 761 -52.31 -12.67 -28.57
C LYS A 761 -50.79 -12.70 -28.48
N ASP A 762 -50.12 -13.14 -29.54
CA ASP A 762 -48.65 -13.05 -29.62
C ASP A 762 -48.19 -11.58 -29.74
N CYS A 763 -48.96 -10.72 -30.39
CA CYS A 763 -48.74 -9.27 -30.42
C CYS A 763 -48.94 -8.62 -29.05
N GLU A 764 -49.96 -8.98 -28.25
CA GLU A 764 -50.09 -8.46 -26.89
C GLU A 764 -48.95 -8.94 -25.97
N ILE A 765 -48.57 -10.21 -26.05
CA ILE A 765 -47.43 -10.77 -25.31
C ILE A 765 -46.12 -10.08 -25.73
N PHE A 766 -45.94 -9.79 -27.02
CA PHE A 766 -44.79 -9.03 -27.55
C PHE A 766 -44.80 -7.57 -27.08
N ARG A 767 -45.94 -6.86 -27.17
CA ARG A 767 -46.11 -5.49 -26.65
C ARG A 767 -45.79 -5.41 -25.16
N LEU A 768 -46.30 -6.35 -24.36
CA LEU A 768 -46.00 -6.41 -22.93
C LEU A 768 -44.51 -6.70 -22.67
N ARG A 769 -43.88 -7.63 -23.41
CA ARG A 769 -42.44 -7.90 -23.30
C ARG A 769 -41.60 -6.65 -23.59
N MET A 770 -41.94 -5.90 -24.64
CA MET A 770 -41.27 -4.65 -24.97
C MET A 770 -41.49 -3.60 -23.87
N ALA A 771 -42.73 -3.34 -23.45
CA ALA A 771 -43.03 -2.41 -22.36
C ALA A 771 -42.30 -2.75 -21.04
N ILE A 772 -42.15 -4.03 -20.70
CA ILE A 772 -41.33 -4.48 -19.56
C ILE A 772 -39.84 -4.15 -19.79
N TYR A 773 -39.28 -4.45 -20.97
CA TYR A 773 -37.88 -4.15 -21.30
C TYR A 773 -37.57 -2.63 -21.29
N ASP A 774 -38.47 -1.83 -21.85
CA ASP A 774 -38.34 -0.39 -22.04
C ASP A 774 -38.65 0.43 -20.78
N SER A 775 -39.36 -0.14 -19.80
CA SER A 775 -39.60 0.48 -18.48
C SER A 775 -38.32 0.78 -17.68
N PHE A 776 -37.22 0.10 -18.02
CA PHE A 776 -35.89 0.35 -17.46
C PHE A 776 -35.14 1.51 -18.12
N SER A 777 -35.67 2.08 -19.19
CA SER A 777 -35.30 3.41 -19.70
C SER A 777 -36.04 4.49 -18.92
N GLU A 778 -35.66 5.75 -19.08
CA GLU A 778 -36.35 6.88 -18.44
C GLU A 778 -37.77 7.09 -19.05
N ASP A 779 -38.67 7.67 -18.25
CA ASP A 779 -40.06 8.06 -18.55
C ASP A 779 -41.09 7.02 -19.07
N ASN A 780 -40.73 5.74 -19.22
CA ASN A 780 -41.63 4.68 -19.73
C ASN A 780 -42.59 4.01 -18.72
N GLN A 781 -42.82 4.58 -17.52
CA GLN A 781 -43.65 3.95 -16.47
C GLN A 781 -45.14 3.78 -16.88
N GLU A 782 -45.75 4.80 -17.49
CA GLU A 782 -47.17 4.75 -17.87
C GLU A 782 -47.44 3.78 -19.02
N THR A 783 -46.48 3.62 -19.94
CA THR A 783 -46.53 2.60 -21.01
C THR A 783 -46.60 1.19 -20.43
N LEU A 784 -45.82 0.90 -19.37
CA LEU A 784 -45.88 -0.38 -18.66
C LEU A 784 -47.21 -0.57 -17.91
N LYS A 785 -47.69 0.44 -17.18
CA LYS A 785 -49.00 0.39 -16.51
C LYS A 785 -50.12 0.10 -17.51
N SER A 786 -50.16 0.82 -18.63
CA SER A 786 -51.13 0.63 -19.71
C SER A 786 -51.09 -0.80 -20.29
N ALA A 787 -49.89 -1.32 -20.61
CA ALA A 787 -49.74 -2.68 -21.11
C ALA A 787 -50.21 -3.75 -20.10
N LEU A 788 -49.88 -3.58 -18.82
CA LEU A 788 -50.34 -4.47 -17.74
C LEU A 788 -51.87 -4.37 -17.54
N THR A 789 -52.48 -3.19 -17.69
CA THR A 789 -53.92 -3.00 -17.61
C THR A 789 -54.67 -3.63 -18.80
N SER A 790 -54.15 -3.52 -20.03
CA SER A 790 -54.72 -4.18 -21.22
C SER A 790 -54.82 -5.70 -21.01
N VAL A 791 -53.71 -6.30 -20.59
CA VAL A 791 -53.62 -7.74 -20.29
C VAL A 791 -54.47 -8.15 -19.08
N LEU A 792 -54.97 -7.23 -18.25
CA LEU A 792 -55.98 -7.52 -17.23
C LEU A 792 -57.41 -7.53 -17.80
N GLN A 793 -57.76 -6.55 -18.63
CA GLN A 793 -59.11 -6.36 -19.18
C GLN A 793 -59.57 -7.49 -20.12
N GLU A 794 -58.65 -8.21 -20.78
CA GLU A 794 -58.94 -9.31 -21.72
C GLU A 794 -59.72 -10.51 -21.13
N LYS A 795 -60.13 -10.47 -19.85
CA LYS A 795 -60.95 -11.53 -19.22
C LYS A 795 -62.16 -11.07 -18.40
N THR A 796 -62.42 -9.78 -18.23
CA THR A 796 -63.64 -9.32 -17.53
C THR A 796 -64.92 -9.44 -18.36
N GLN A 797 -64.80 -9.75 -19.66
CA GLN A 797 -65.94 -9.90 -20.57
C GLN A 797 -66.57 -11.31 -20.54
N ASP A 798 -65.93 -12.27 -19.87
CA ASP A 798 -66.33 -13.70 -19.82
C ASP A 798 -67.03 -14.10 -18.49
N GLN A 799 -67.20 -13.16 -17.55
CA GLN A 799 -67.96 -13.36 -16.31
C GLN A 799 -68.88 -12.16 -16.05
N CYS A 800 -70.20 -12.41 -16.08
CA CYS A 800 -71.24 -11.41 -15.88
C CYS A 800 -71.99 -11.67 -14.57
N TRP A 801 -72.48 -10.60 -13.93
CA TRP A 801 -73.14 -10.55 -12.61
C TRP A 801 -72.18 -10.86 -11.43
N SER A 802 -72.05 -10.03 -10.40
CA SER A 802 -73.03 -9.12 -9.76
C SER A 802 -72.44 -7.80 -9.26
N GLU A 803 -73.30 -6.82 -8.97
CA GLU A 803 -72.93 -5.50 -8.42
C GLU A 803 -72.49 -5.58 -6.94
N ALA A 804 -71.25 -5.19 -6.61
CA ALA A 804 -70.84 -4.71 -5.28
C ALA A 804 -69.42 -4.09 -5.31
N ALA A 805 -69.17 -3.17 -4.37
CA ALA A 805 -67.86 -2.65 -3.92
C ALA A 805 -66.95 -1.91 -4.93
N VAL A 806 -66.40 -0.80 -4.44
CA VAL A 806 -65.26 -0.05 -5.00
C VAL A 806 -64.06 -0.31 -4.07
N ASP A 807 -62.83 -0.11 -4.57
CA ASP A 807 -61.55 -0.18 -3.84
C ASP A 807 -61.06 -1.58 -3.35
N GLU A 808 -61.08 -2.58 -4.23
CA GLU A 808 -60.14 -3.72 -4.14
C GLU A 808 -59.28 -3.85 -5.41
N CYS A 809 -57.96 -4.05 -5.24
CA CYS A 809 -57.02 -4.24 -6.35
C CYS A 809 -57.24 -5.60 -7.04
N PRO A 810 -57.19 -5.68 -8.38
CA PRO A 810 -57.42 -6.93 -9.10
C PRO A 810 -56.28 -7.94 -8.88
N ILE A 811 -56.53 -8.93 -8.01
CA ILE A 811 -55.61 -10.05 -7.74
C ILE A 811 -55.31 -10.79 -9.04
N TRP A 812 -54.03 -10.86 -9.40
CA TRP A 812 -53.59 -11.57 -10.61
C TRP A 812 -53.78 -13.08 -10.45
N SER A 813 -54.42 -13.72 -11.45
CA SER A 813 -54.61 -15.17 -11.42
C SER A 813 -53.25 -15.90 -11.47
N PRO A 814 -53.12 -17.09 -10.84
CA PRO A 814 -51.85 -17.84 -10.82
C PRO A 814 -51.28 -18.10 -12.22
N GLU A 815 -52.12 -18.21 -13.23
CA GLU A 815 -51.69 -18.39 -14.62
C GLU A 815 -51.10 -17.11 -15.23
N LYS A 816 -51.75 -15.94 -15.07
CA LYS A 816 -51.18 -14.66 -15.50
C LYS A 816 -49.88 -14.37 -14.74
N CYS A 817 -49.81 -14.72 -13.46
CA CYS A 817 -48.58 -14.64 -12.66
C CYS A 817 -47.44 -15.51 -13.22
N ARG A 818 -47.71 -16.74 -13.69
CA ARG A 818 -46.70 -17.58 -14.36
C ARG A 818 -46.22 -16.96 -15.67
N GLN A 819 -47.15 -16.53 -16.53
CA GLN A 819 -46.84 -15.95 -17.83
C GLN A 819 -45.98 -14.68 -17.70
N ILE A 820 -46.35 -13.79 -16.78
CA ILE A 820 -45.58 -12.57 -16.52
C ILE A 820 -44.19 -12.90 -15.94
N LYS A 821 -44.05 -13.88 -15.02
CA LYS A 821 -42.72 -14.30 -14.53
C LYS A 821 -41.82 -14.87 -15.63
N THR A 822 -42.39 -15.56 -16.64
CA THR A 822 -41.64 -15.99 -17.83
C THR A 822 -41.18 -14.80 -18.68
N LEU A 823 -42.02 -13.79 -18.92
CA LEU A 823 -41.63 -12.58 -19.65
C LEU A 823 -40.56 -11.77 -18.92
N LEU A 824 -40.70 -11.61 -17.59
CA LEU A 824 -39.69 -10.98 -16.73
C LEU A 824 -38.35 -11.72 -16.84
N LYS A 825 -38.34 -13.06 -16.82
CA LYS A 825 -37.10 -13.84 -16.99
C LYS A 825 -36.43 -13.58 -18.33
N ILE A 826 -37.19 -13.60 -19.43
CA ILE A 826 -36.67 -13.34 -20.78
C ILE A 826 -36.07 -11.91 -20.86
N VAL A 827 -36.73 -10.91 -20.26
CA VAL A 827 -36.20 -9.53 -20.20
C VAL A 827 -34.93 -9.46 -19.37
N VAL A 828 -34.88 -10.08 -18.19
CA VAL A 828 -33.68 -10.12 -17.33
C VAL A 828 -32.50 -10.74 -18.07
N GLU A 829 -32.69 -11.91 -18.69
CA GLU A 829 -31.66 -12.57 -19.49
C GLU A 829 -31.18 -11.69 -20.65
N GLN A 830 -32.10 -11.02 -21.36
CA GLN A 830 -31.77 -10.15 -22.48
C GLN A 830 -31.02 -8.88 -22.03
N ARG A 831 -31.38 -8.30 -20.87
CA ARG A 831 -30.63 -7.16 -20.29
C ARG A 831 -29.24 -7.55 -19.81
N MET A 832 -29.09 -8.72 -19.18
CA MET A 832 -27.79 -9.27 -18.78
C MET A 832 -26.89 -9.57 -20.00
N LYS A 833 -27.45 -10.09 -21.10
CA LYS A 833 -26.74 -10.28 -22.39
C LYS A 833 -26.32 -8.93 -23.00
N ASN A 834 -27.24 -7.97 -23.11
CA ASN A 834 -26.97 -6.66 -23.71
C ASN A 834 -25.95 -5.81 -22.91
N ALA A 835 -25.89 -5.98 -21.59
CA ALA A 835 -24.87 -5.35 -20.74
C ALA A 835 -23.44 -5.85 -21.04
N ASN A 836 -23.29 -7.06 -21.58
CA ASN A 836 -21.99 -7.58 -22.00
C ASN A 836 -21.46 -6.97 -23.31
N GLU A 837 -22.33 -6.36 -24.13
CA GLU A 837 -22.01 -5.86 -25.48
C GLU A 837 -21.69 -4.36 -25.49
N ARG A 838 -22.44 -3.55 -24.74
CA ARG A 838 -22.50 -2.09 -24.88
C ARG A 838 -21.27 -1.31 -24.40
N GLU A 839 -20.40 -1.91 -23.59
CA GLU A 839 -19.24 -1.22 -22.97
C GLU A 839 -17.92 -1.94 -23.28
N ASN A 840 -17.39 -1.70 -24.48
CA ASN A 840 -16.16 -2.33 -25.01
C ASN A 840 -14.99 -1.34 -25.19
N ARG A 841 -15.04 -0.16 -24.54
CA ARG A 841 -14.07 0.94 -24.67
C ARG A 841 -13.61 1.57 -23.34
N ALA A 842 -13.45 0.75 -22.30
CA ALA A 842 -12.75 1.09 -21.06
C ALA A 842 -11.97 -0.13 -20.51
N ASP A 843 -11.10 0.10 -19.52
CA ASP A 843 -10.33 -0.89 -18.75
C ASP A 843 -9.50 -1.93 -19.53
N LYS A 844 -8.25 -1.56 -19.85
CA LYS A 844 -7.22 -2.49 -20.40
C LYS A 844 -6.48 -3.32 -19.33
N LEU A 845 -6.74 -3.12 -18.03
CA LEU A 845 -6.01 -3.72 -16.91
C LEU A 845 -6.70 -4.94 -16.26
N SER A 846 -7.79 -5.43 -16.84
CA SER A 846 -8.65 -6.45 -16.22
C SER A 846 -9.05 -7.52 -17.23
N THR A 847 -8.96 -8.80 -16.85
CA THR A 847 -9.24 -9.93 -17.75
C THR A 847 -10.68 -9.92 -18.23
N SER A 848 -10.98 -10.64 -19.32
CA SER A 848 -12.34 -10.68 -19.86
C SER A 848 -13.37 -11.14 -18.81
N LEU A 849 -13.00 -12.15 -18.00
CA LEU A 849 -13.82 -12.67 -16.91
C LEU A 849 -14.02 -11.61 -15.80
N LYS A 850 -12.93 -10.97 -15.34
CA LYS A 850 -13.02 -9.94 -14.29
C LYS A 850 -13.91 -8.76 -14.72
N ARG A 851 -13.83 -8.32 -15.98
CA ARG A 851 -14.72 -7.28 -16.54
C ARG A 851 -16.16 -7.75 -16.75
N GLU A 852 -16.37 -9.00 -17.14
CA GLU A 852 -17.72 -9.56 -17.29
C GLU A 852 -18.48 -9.64 -15.96
N VAL A 853 -17.90 -10.24 -14.92
CA VAL A 853 -18.51 -10.35 -13.58
C VAL A 853 -18.82 -8.97 -12.99
N CYS A 854 -17.90 -8.00 -13.14
CA CYS A 854 -18.11 -6.63 -12.67
C CYS A 854 -19.29 -5.92 -13.37
N ARG A 855 -19.40 -6.02 -14.70
CA ARG A 855 -20.52 -5.43 -15.46
C ARG A 855 -21.85 -6.07 -15.10
N MET A 856 -21.89 -7.41 -14.99
CA MET A 856 -23.08 -8.12 -14.54
C MET A 856 -23.54 -7.65 -13.14
N GLY A 857 -22.62 -7.48 -12.19
CA GLY A 857 -22.94 -6.99 -10.85
C GLY A 857 -23.52 -5.58 -10.83
N LYS A 858 -22.91 -4.66 -11.60
CA LYS A 858 -23.41 -3.30 -11.80
C LYS A 858 -24.80 -3.28 -12.46
N GLN A 859 -25.04 -4.14 -13.46
CA GLN A 859 -26.32 -4.23 -14.14
C GLN A 859 -27.43 -4.73 -13.20
N VAL A 860 -27.15 -5.79 -12.41
CA VAL A 860 -28.05 -6.30 -11.37
C VAL A 860 -28.43 -5.18 -10.39
N GLN A 861 -27.45 -4.45 -9.85
CA GLN A 861 -27.73 -3.37 -8.90
C GLN A 861 -28.53 -2.22 -9.53
N LYS A 862 -28.15 -1.77 -10.73
CA LYS A 862 -28.86 -0.69 -11.44
C LYS A 862 -30.33 -1.04 -11.69
N ASP A 863 -30.58 -2.24 -12.18
CA ASP A 863 -31.93 -2.67 -12.53
C ASP A 863 -32.78 -2.94 -11.27
N LEU A 864 -32.22 -3.54 -10.22
CA LEU A 864 -32.95 -3.70 -8.94
C LEU A 864 -33.28 -2.36 -8.27
N LEU A 865 -32.41 -1.35 -8.36
CA LEU A 865 -32.72 0.00 -7.90
C LEU A 865 -33.83 0.66 -8.72
N ARG A 866 -33.86 0.47 -10.05
CA ARG A 866 -34.98 0.92 -10.91
C ARG A 866 -36.28 0.20 -10.56
N VAL A 867 -36.23 -1.08 -10.23
CA VAL A 867 -37.39 -1.86 -9.76
C VAL A 867 -37.95 -1.27 -8.46
N VAL A 868 -37.10 -1.07 -7.46
CA VAL A 868 -37.49 -0.49 -6.16
C VAL A 868 -38.05 0.93 -6.30
N ARG A 869 -37.35 1.82 -7.02
CA ARG A 869 -37.67 3.25 -7.10
C ARG A 869 -38.85 3.59 -8.02
N ASN A 870 -39.08 2.80 -9.07
CA ASN A 870 -40.01 3.19 -10.16
C ASN A 870 -40.97 2.07 -10.59
N LEU A 871 -40.51 0.82 -10.70
CA LEU A 871 -41.37 -0.24 -11.25
C LEU A 871 -42.29 -0.86 -10.20
N ARG A 872 -41.95 -0.78 -8.91
CA ARG A 872 -42.75 -1.32 -7.79
C ARG A 872 -44.23 -0.93 -7.85
N GLU A 873 -44.53 0.31 -8.17
CA GLU A 873 -45.90 0.85 -8.23
C GLU A 873 -46.70 0.43 -9.48
N CYS A 874 -46.06 -0.22 -10.46
CA CYS A 874 -46.73 -0.68 -11.68
C CYS A 874 -47.33 -2.10 -11.54
N TYR A 875 -47.10 -2.78 -10.42
CA TYR A 875 -47.51 -4.17 -10.17
C TYR A 875 -48.36 -4.26 -8.89
N PRO A 876 -49.29 -5.22 -8.77
CA PRO A 876 -50.02 -5.44 -7.52
C PRO A 876 -49.07 -5.80 -6.37
N PRO A 877 -49.35 -5.35 -5.12
CA PRO A 877 -48.51 -5.67 -3.96
C PRO A 877 -48.23 -7.17 -3.79
N ASP A 878 -49.25 -8.01 -4.01
CA ASP A 878 -49.19 -9.47 -3.80
C ASP A 878 -48.26 -10.21 -4.77
N PHE A 879 -47.84 -9.57 -5.88
CA PHE A 879 -46.94 -10.19 -6.84
C PHE A 879 -45.48 -10.24 -6.36
N ASP A 880 -45.12 -9.39 -5.39
CA ASP A 880 -43.77 -9.13 -4.88
C ASP A 880 -42.76 -9.02 -6.05
N ILE A 881 -42.90 -7.93 -6.81
CA ILE A 881 -42.06 -7.64 -7.98
C ILE A 881 -40.59 -7.45 -7.61
N CYS A 882 -40.30 -6.91 -6.41
CA CYS A 882 -38.95 -6.73 -5.88
C CYS A 882 -38.25 -8.07 -5.65
N ARG A 883 -38.88 -9.01 -4.92
CA ARG A 883 -38.34 -10.37 -4.74
C ARG A 883 -38.28 -11.13 -6.06
N THR A 884 -39.28 -10.99 -6.92
CA THR A 884 -39.36 -11.68 -8.21
C THR A 884 -38.19 -11.28 -9.11
N TYR A 885 -37.90 -9.98 -9.27
CA TYR A 885 -36.70 -9.55 -9.99
C TYR A 885 -35.41 -9.95 -9.28
N ALA A 886 -35.32 -9.84 -7.96
CA ALA A 886 -34.13 -10.25 -7.22
C ALA A 886 -33.77 -11.73 -7.46
N GLN A 887 -34.77 -12.61 -7.45
CA GLN A 887 -34.61 -14.03 -7.77
C GLN A 887 -34.17 -14.25 -9.22
N LEU A 888 -34.78 -13.57 -10.20
CA LEU A 888 -34.43 -13.72 -11.62
C LEU A 888 -33.03 -13.19 -11.95
N TYR A 889 -32.65 -12.03 -11.41
CA TYR A 889 -31.29 -11.49 -11.56
C TYR A 889 -30.24 -12.34 -10.83
N HIS A 890 -30.59 -12.93 -9.68
CA HIS A 890 -29.72 -13.88 -8.98
C HIS A 890 -29.53 -15.17 -9.78
N GLU A 891 -30.62 -15.76 -10.30
CA GLU A 891 -30.55 -16.95 -11.15
C GLU A 891 -29.68 -16.70 -12.39
N ALA A 892 -29.93 -15.61 -13.13
CA ALA A 892 -29.17 -15.26 -14.32
C ALA A 892 -27.67 -15.00 -14.03
N PHE A 893 -27.36 -14.29 -12.94
CA PHE A 893 -25.97 -14.04 -12.53
C PHE A 893 -25.29 -15.33 -12.06
N SER A 894 -25.97 -16.17 -11.27
CA SER A 894 -25.49 -17.48 -10.81
C SER A 894 -25.19 -18.41 -11.99
N THR A 895 -26.12 -18.58 -12.93
CA THR A 895 -25.92 -19.41 -14.14
C THR A 895 -24.69 -18.96 -14.92
N ARG A 896 -24.54 -17.66 -15.18
CA ARG A 896 -23.40 -17.15 -15.95
C ARG A 896 -22.08 -17.21 -15.17
N LEU A 897 -22.10 -16.98 -13.86
CA LEU A 897 -20.93 -17.16 -13.00
C LEU A 897 -20.48 -18.63 -12.97
N GLN A 898 -21.42 -19.58 -13.01
CA GLN A 898 -21.14 -21.01 -13.06
C GLN A 898 -20.48 -21.42 -14.38
N GLU A 899 -20.93 -20.91 -15.53
CA GLU A 899 -20.26 -21.11 -16.82
C GLU A 899 -18.80 -20.60 -16.77
N LEU A 900 -18.60 -19.39 -16.25
CA LEU A 900 -17.27 -18.79 -16.09
C LEU A 900 -16.39 -19.61 -15.13
N ALA A 901 -16.92 -20.04 -14.00
CA ALA A 901 -16.24 -20.89 -13.02
C ALA A 901 -15.88 -22.30 -13.55
N ARG A 902 -16.61 -22.82 -14.54
CA ARG A 902 -16.35 -24.11 -15.20
C ARG A 902 -15.39 -24.01 -16.39
N SER A 903 -15.06 -22.80 -16.83
CA SER A 903 -14.00 -22.56 -17.82
C SER A 903 -12.59 -22.82 -17.24
N LYS A 904 -11.54 -22.64 -18.05
CA LYS A 904 -10.15 -22.74 -17.59
C LYS A 904 -9.70 -21.44 -16.92
N VAL A 905 -10.20 -21.21 -15.70
CA VAL A 905 -9.93 -20.03 -14.86
C VAL A 905 -8.45 -20.01 -14.39
N SER A 906 -7.81 -18.84 -14.37
CA SER A 906 -6.47 -18.65 -13.79
C SER A 906 -6.50 -18.37 -12.28
N SER A 907 -5.39 -18.52 -11.56
CA SER A 907 -5.35 -18.32 -10.09
C SER A 907 -5.88 -16.97 -9.61
N GLU A 908 -5.60 -15.89 -10.36
CA GLU A 908 -6.12 -14.55 -10.05
C GLU A 908 -7.63 -14.41 -10.30
N GLU A 909 -8.15 -15.16 -11.27
CA GLU A 909 -9.58 -15.16 -11.60
C GLU A 909 -10.35 -16.06 -10.63
N CYS A 910 -9.75 -17.15 -10.13
CA CYS A 910 -10.31 -17.92 -9.01
C CYS A 910 -10.41 -17.04 -7.75
N LEU A 911 -9.36 -16.28 -7.42
CA LEU A 911 -9.39 -15.28 -6.34
C LEU A 911 -10.53 -14.26 -6.54
N TYR A 912 -10.71 -13.77 -7.78
CA TYR A 912 -11.72 -12.76 -8.10
C TYR A 912 -13.16 -13.33 -8.03
N ILE A 913 -13.40 -14.53 -8.53
CA ILE A 913 -14.72 -15.18 -8.42
C ILE A 913 -15.07 -15.42 -6.94
N LEU A 914 -14.11 -15.93 -6.16
CA LEU A 914 -14.32 -16.18 -4.73
C LEU A 914 -14.56 -14.89 -3.93
N SER A 915 -13.82 -13.80 -4.19
CA SER A 915 -14.08 -12.51 -3.53
C SER A 915 -15.43 -11.89 -3.92
N TRP A 916 -15.92 -12.15 -5.14
CA TRP A 916 -17.27 -11.77 -5.54
C TRP A 916 -18.36 -12.57 -4.82
N ILE A 917 -18.15 -13.87 -4.60
CA ILE A 917 -19.10 -14.73 -3.87
C ILE A 917 -19.12 -14.42 -2.37
N VAL A 918 -17.96 -14.16 -1.77
CA VAL A 918 -17.79 -14.06 -0.31
C VAL A 918 -17.97 -12.63 0.23
N ASP A 919 -17.75 -11.61 -0.61
CA ASP A 919 -17.73 -10.20 -0.20
C ASP A 919 -18.59 -9.30 -1.12
N TYR A 920 -18.16 -9.05 -2.37
CA TYR A 920 -18.75 -7.99 -3.22
C TYR A 920 -20.22 -8.19 -3.57
N TYR A 921 -20.66 -9.39 -3.96
CA TYR A 921 -22.07 -9.58 -4.34
C TYR A 921 -23.01 -9.51 -3.11
N PRO A 922 -22.71 -10.18 -1.97
CA PRO A 922 -23.50 -10.01 -0.75
C PRO A 922 -23.48 -8.59 -0.16
N ASN A 923 -22.34 -7.87 -0.21
CA ASN A 923 -22.17 -6.61 0.52
C ASN A 923 -22.34 -5.36 -0.37
N ASP A 924 -21.71 -5.30 -1.53
CA ASP A 924 -21.73 -4.11 -2.39
C ASP A 924 -22.89 -4.11 -3.38
N VAL A 925 -23.29 -5.26 -3.92
CA VAL A 925 -24.42 -5.38 -4.87
C VAL A 925 -25.76 -5.40 -4.13
N LEU A 926 -25.93 -6.31 -3.16
CA LEU A 926 -27.23 -6.56 -2.52
C LEU A 926 -27.53 -5.69 -1.28
N LYS A 927 -26.57 -5.43 -0.39
CA LYS A 927 -26.79 -4.56 0.81
C LYS A 927 -26.66 -3.06 0.51
N HIS A 928 -27.09 -2.63 -0.67
CA HIS A 928 -27.36 -1.23 -0.89
C HIS A 928 -28.56 -0.82 -0.04
N LYS A 929 -28.50 0.29 0.70
CA LYS A 929 -29.50 0.66 1.73
C LYS A 929 -30.95 0.58 1.24
N GLU A 930 -31.20 1.12 0.05
CA GLU A 930 -32.54 1.12 -0.58
C GLU A 930 -33.02 -0.26 -1.07
N LEU A 931 -32.11 -1.24 -1.23
CA LEU A 931 -32.48 -2.62 -1.56
C LEU A 931 -32.74 -3.44 -0.29
N GLU A 932 -32.04 -3.15 0.81
CA GLU A 932 -32.15 -3.89 2.09
C GLU A 932 -33.56 -3.79 2.71
N GLU A 933 -34.26 -2.67 2.51
CA GLU A 933 -35.66 -2.48 2.95
C GLU A 933 -36.69 -3.32 2.18
N HIS A 934 -36.32 -3.90 1.03
CA HIS A 934 -37.25 -4.55 0.09
C HIS A 934 -36.81 -5.93 -0.44
N ILE A 935 -35.53 -6.31 -0.27
CA ILE A 935 -34.95 -7.55 -0.80
C ILE A 935 -34.20 -8.27 0.33
N ASN A 936 -34.80 -9.32 0.87
CA ASN A 936 -34.12 -10.19 1.83
C ASN A 936 -33.07 -11.06 1.10
N SER A 937 -31.80 -10.63 1.13
CA SER A 937 -30.66 -11.33 0.51
C SER A 937 -30.50 -12.79 0.96
N SER A 938 -30.91 -13.16 2.18
CA SER A 938 -30.85 -14.56 2.65
C SER A 938 -31.81 -15.50 1.92
N SER A 939 -32.79 -14.98 1.18
CA SER A 939 -33.78 -15.78 0.43
C SER A 939 -33.38 -16.15 -1.00
N LEU A 940 -32.20 -15.71 -1.47
CA LEU A 940 -31.76 -15.90 -2.86
C LEU A 940 -30.96 -17.19 -3.10
N GLY A 941 -30.28 -17.71 -2.08
CA GLY A 941 -29.44 -18.92 -2.16
C GLY A 941 -27.97 -18.64 -2.50
N PRO A 942 -27.18 -19.71 -2.75
CA PRO A 942 -25.75 -19.60 -3.07
C PRO A 942 -25.51 -19.35 -4.56
N LEU A 943 -24.54 -18.48 -4.86
CA LEU A 943 -24.15 -18.08 -6.23
C LEU A 943 -23.50 -19.16 -7.10
N LEU A 944 -23.05 -20.26 -6.51
CA LEU A 944 -22.53 -21.43 -7.20
C LEU A 944 -22.96 -22.69 -6.43
N PRO A 945 -23.17 -23.84 -7.10
CA PRO A 945 -23.30 -25.12 -6.42
C PRO A 945 -22.06 -25.45 -5.59
N GLU A 946 -22.28 -26.18 -4.50
CA GLU A 946 -21.24 -26.50 -3.52
C GLU A 946 -20.04 -27.25 -4.12
N GLU A 947 -20.26 -28.06 -5.17
CA GLU A 947 -19.19 -28.74 -5.92
C GLU A 947 -18.30 -27.78 -6.71
N ASP A 948 -18.90 -26.82 -7.42
CA ASP A 948 -18.16 -25.81 -8.20
C ASP A 948 -17.42 -24.82 -7.29
N LEU A 949 -18.04 -24.44 -6.16
CA LEU A 949 -17.41 -23.62 -5.13
C LEU A 949 -16.18 -24.34 -4.54
N LYS A 950 -16.35 -25.55 -4.00
CA LYS A 950 -15.24 -26.34 -3.43
C LYS A 950 -14.10 -26.56 -4.43
N ARG A 951 -14.42 -26.75 -5.72
CA ARG A 951 -13.42 -26.85 -6.80
C ARG A 951 -12.59 -25.57 -6.95
N LEU A 952 -13.22 -24.39 -6.96
CA LEU A 952 -12.50 -23.11 -7.01
C LEU A 952 -11.69 -22.85 -5.73
N GLU A 953 -12.27 -23.14 -4.56
CA GLU A 953 -11.58 -23.04 -3.27
C GLU A 953 -10.34 -23.93 -3.21
N GLU A 954 -10.37 -25.12 -3.81
CA GLU A 954 -9.24 -26.05 -3.83
C GLU A 954 -8.16 -25.62 -4.83
N GLN A 955 -8.54 -25.08 -5.99
CA GLN A 955 -7.61 -24.49 -6.95
C GLN A 955 -6.89 -23.28 -6.37
N TYR A 956 -7.62 -22.36 -5.72
CA TYR A 956 -7.04 -21.20 -5.05
C TYR A 956 -6.16 -21.62 -3.85
N PHE A 957 -6.61 -22.58 -3.04
CA PHE A 957 -5.82 -23.12 -1.93
C PHE A 957 -4.52 -23.76 -2.41
N THR A 958 -4.59 -24.65 -3.41
CA THR A 958 -3.42 -25.32 -4.00
C THR A 958 -2.41 -24.31 -4.55
N TYR A 959 -2.88 -23.22 -5.16
CA TYR A 959 -2.01 -22.13 -5.61
C TYR A 959 -1.30 -21.44 -4.44
N LYS A 960 -2.03 -21.04 -3.39
CA LYS A 960 -1.46 -20.37 -2.20
C LYS A 960 -0.54 -21.27 -1.38
N GLU A 961 -0.85 -22.56 -1.26
CA GLU A 961 -0.01 -23.55 -0.61
C GLU A 961 1.35 -23.69 -1.33
N ASN A 962 1.33 -23.77 -2.66
CA ASN A 962 2.55 -23.84 -3.48
C ASN A 962 3.33 -22.51 -3.51
N GLU A 963 2.65 -21.37 -3.45
CA GLU A 963 3.27 -20.04 -3.31
C GLU A 963 4.06 -19.93 -2.00
N VAL A 964 3.44 -20.24 -0.86
CA VAL A 964 4.11 -20.24 0.46
C VAL A 964 5.25 -21.26 0.53
N ARG A 965 5.03 -22.48 0.04
CA ARG A 965 6.06 -23.53 -0.09
C ARG A 965 7.26 -23.04 -0.90
N LYS A 966 7.01 -22.39 -2.05
CA LYS A 966 8.07 -21.85 -2.90
C LYS A 966 8.88 -20.77 -2.18
N TRP A 967 8.24 -19.84 -1.47
CA TRP A 967 8.95 -18.79 -0.72
C TRP A 967 9.84 -19.37 0.38
N LEU A 968 9.29 -20.25 1.22
CA LEU A 968 10.00 -20.89 2.34
C LEU A 968 11.26 -21.61 1.87
N PHE A 969 11.15 -22.51 0.89
CA PHE A 969 12.30 -23.28 0.41
C PHE A 969 13.29 -22.41 -0.38
N THR A 970 12.82 -21.44 -1.18
CA THR A 970 13.73 -20.50 -1.89
C THR A 970 14.52 -19.60 -0.93
N ALA A 971 13.95 -19.25 0.23
CA ALA A 971 14.67 -18.51 1.26
C ALA A 971 15.74 -19.38 1.94
N LEU A 972 15.40 -20.62 2.31
CA LEU A 972 16.36 -21.58 2.87
C LEU A 972 17.52 -21.85 1.90
N GLU A 973 17.25 -22.09 0.61
CA GLU A 973 18.29 -22.34 -0.39
C GLU A 973 19.31 -21.19 -0.52
N LYS A 974 18.85 -19.93 -0.42
CA LYS A 974 19.74 -18.76 -0.42
C LYS A 974 20.65 -18.75 0.80
N GLU A 975 20.13 -19.08 1.98
CA GLU A 975 20.91 -19.14 3.21
C GLU A 975 21.90 -20.30 3.21
N VAL A 976 21.44 -21.52 2.86
CA VAL A 976 22.29 -22.70 2.70
C VAL A 976 23.43 -22.44 1.70
N LYS A 977 23.15 -21.65 0.64
CA LYS A 977 24.18 -21.17 -0.28
C LYS A 977 25.15 -20.18 0.39
N LYS A 978 24.67 -19.13 1.09
CA LYS A 978 25.55 -18.20 1.84
C LYS A 978 26.49 -18.94 2.79
N TRP A 979 25.99 -19.93 3.53
CA TRP A 979 26.80 -20.73 4.45
C TRP A 979 27.85 -21.55 3.67
N SER A 980 27.44 -22.19 2.57
CA SER A 980 28.31 -23.00 1.71
C SER A 980 29.41 -22.19 1.02
N ASP A 981 29.10 -20.97 0.58
CA ASP A 981 30.04 -20.00 0.02
C ASP A 981 30.95 -19.36 1.10
N GLY A 982 30.73 -19.68 2.39
CA GLY A 982 31.53 -19.21 3.52
C GLY A 982 31.30 -17.74 3.88
N ILE A 983 30.17 -17.16 3.47
CA ILE A 983 29.82 -15.75 3.68
C ILE A 983 29.51 -15.52 5.16
N GLN A 984 30.16 -14.52 5.76
CA GLN A 984 29.87 -14.13 7.15
C GLN A 984 28.46 -13.51 7.24
N PRO A 985 27.65 -13.85 8.26
CA PRO A 985 26.38 -13.16 8.50
C PRO A 985 26.55 -11.67 8.77
N GLU A 986 25.45 -10.94 8.57
CA GLU A 986 25.34 -9.51 8.82
C GLU A 986 25.25 -9.24 10.34
N LEU A 987 25.83 -8.13 10.78
CA LEU A 987 25.81 -7.69 12.18
C LEU A 987 24.79 -6.55 12.32
N MET A 988 23.74 -6.79 13.09
CA MET A 988 22.64 -5.85 13.36
C MET A 988 22.57 -5.61 14.88
N ASP A 989 22.58 -4.35 15.30
CA ASP A 989 22.55 -3.93 16.72
C ASP A 989 23.61 -4.60 17.63
N GLY A 990 24.73 -5.03 17.04
CA GLY A 990 25.83 -5.73 17.72
C GLY A 990 25.73 -7.26 17.73
N TYR A 991 24.71 -7.85 17.10
CA TYR A 991 24.46 -9.28 17.06
C TYR A 991 24.48 -9.82 15.63
N TYR A 992 24.93 -11.07 15.42
CA TYR A 992 24.73 -11.70 14.10
C TYR A 992 23.27 -12.05 13.89
N CYS A 993 22.75 -11.67 12.73
CA CYS A 993 21.41 -12.04 12.27
C CYS A 993 21.50 -12.69 10.89
N SER A 994 20.48 -13.47 10.56
CA SER A 994 20.08 -13.66 9.17
C SER A 994 18.66 -13.12 8.98
N ASN A 995 18.26 -13.01 7.73
CA ASN A 995 16.94 -12.50 7.34
C ASN A 995 15.96 -13.66 7.06
N LEU A 996 16.31 -14.92 7.37
CA LEU A 996 15.51 -16.10 7.00
C LEU A 996 14.10 -16.05 7.61
N ALA A 997 13.98 -15.85 8.91
CA ALA A 997 12.68 -15.70 9.57
C ALA A 997 11.97 -14.40 9.14
N VAL A 998 12.73 -13.30 9.01
CA VAL A 998 12.23 -11.96 8.68
C VAL A 998 11.63 -11.87 7.27
N ASP A 999 12.26 -12.54 6.29
CA ASP A 999 11.82 -12.55 4.88
C ASP A 999 10.57 -13.42 4.67
N VAL A 1000 10.37 -14.49 5.48
CA VAL A 1000 9.29 -15.47 5.23
C VAL A 1000 8.08 -15.34 6.15
N LEU A 1001 8.27 -15.10 7.46
CA LEU A 1001 7.16 -15.13 8.42
C LEU A 1001 6.05 -14.10 8.12
N PRO A 1002 6.35 -12.84 7.74
CA PRO A 1002 5.31 -11.88 7.36
C PRO A 1002 4.53 -12.30 6.11
N LEU A 1003 5.16 -13.00 5.16
CA LEU A 1003 4.49 -13.47 3.94
C LEU A 1003 3.56 -14.67 4.22
N VAL A 1004 3.99 -15.56 5.12
CA VAL A 1004 3.15 -16.66 5.63
C VAL A 1004 1.92 -16.09 6.35
N ASP A 1005 2.10 -15.14 7.28
CA ASP A 1005 1.02 -14.59 8.11
C ASP A 1005 -0.01 -13.79 7.29
N ILE A 1006 0.44 -13.02 6.28
CA ILE A 1006 -0.44 -12.37 5.30
C ILE A 1006 -1.26 -13.41 4.53
N THR A 1007 -0.62 -14.46 4.02
CA THR A 1007 -1.31 -15.49 3.21
C THR A 1007 -2.28 -16.33 4.05
N VAL A 1008 -1.91 -16.63 5.29
CA VAL A 1008 -2.77 -17.25 6.30
C VAL A 1008 -4.01 -16.39 6.58
N SER A 1009 -3.83 -15.06 6.67
CA SER A 1009 -4.93 -14.11 6.86
C SER A 1009 -5.83 -13.99 5.62
N GLU A 1010 -5.26 -13.89 4.41
CA GLU A 1010 -6.00 -13.89 3.14
C GLU A 1010 -6.89 -15.14 3.02
N VAL A 1011 -6.30 -16.32 3.23
CA VAL A 1011 -6.99 -17.60 3.09
C VAL A 1011 -8.02 -17.83 4.19
N LYS A 1012 -7.76 -17.41 5.44
CA LYS A 1012 -8.74 -17.48 6.52
C LYS A 1012 -9.94 -16.57 6.27
N ALA A 1013 -9.73 -15.36 5.74
CA ALA A 1013 -10.82 -14.42 5.42
C ALA A 1013 -11.68 -14.89 4.24
N LEU A 1014 -11.05 -15.41 3.18
CA LEU A 1014 -11.70 -15.71 1.91
C LEU A 1014 -12.27 -17.13 1.83
N LEU A 1015 -11.59 -18.15 2.35
CA LEU A 1015 -12.10 -19.54 2.38
C LEU A 1015 -12.86 -19.88 3.67
N ARG A 1016 -12.70 -19.09 4.75
CA ARG A 1016 -13.32 -19.32 6.07
C ARG A 1016 -13.13 -20.74 6.65
N CYS A 1017 -12.13 -21.46 6.15
CA CYS A 1017 -11.88 -22.87 6.42
C CYS A 1017 -10.59 -23.03 7.24
N GLU A 1018 -10.75 -23.38 8.52
CA GLU A 1018 -9.60 -23.50 9.43
C GLU A 1018 -8.65 -24.62 9.01
N ASN A 1019 -9.18 -25.79 8.60
CA ASN A 1019 -8.39 -26.91 8.06
C ASN A 1019 -7.40 -26.47 6.96
N LYS A 1020 -7.86 -25.65 6.00
CA LYS A 1020 -6.99 -25.12 4.92
C LYS A 1020 -5.93 -24.18 5.47
N THR A 1021 -6.28 -23.37 6.47
CA THR A 1021 -5.33 -22.49 7.16
C THR A 1021 -4.27 -23.31 7.92
N TRP A 1022 -4.65 -24.44 8.52
CA TRP A 1022 -3.74 -25.39 9.18
C TRP A 1022 -2.79 -26.05 8.17
N CYS A 1023 -3.30 -26.48 7.00
CA CYS A 1023 -2.48 -27.08 5.93
C CYS A 1023 -1.46 -26.09 5.32
N LEU A 1024 -1.77 -24.79 5.32
CA LEU A 1024 -0.82 -23.73 4.96
C LEU A 1024 0.30 -23.57 6.00
N LEU A 1025 -0.03 -23.59 7.28
CA LEU A 1025 0.97 -23.55 8.36
C LEU A 1025 1.78 -24.86 8.45
N ASN A 1026 1.22 -26.00 8.02
CA ASN A 1026 1.94 -27.27 7.92
C ASN A 1026 3.09 -27.25 6.89
N GLN A 1027 3.17 -26.26 6.00
CA GLN A 1027 4.35 -26.07 5.14
C GLN A 1027 5.61 -25.71 5.96
N LEU A 1028 5.44 -25.14 7.16
CA LEU A 1028 6.55 -24.83 8.07
C LEU A 1028 7.20 -26.11 8.61
N ASP A 1029 6.48 -27.20 8.85
CA ASP A 1029 7.06 -28.45 9.36
C ASP A 1029 8.06 -29.08 8.36
N GLY A 1030 7.65 -29.17 7.08
CA GLY A 1030 8.53 -29.62 6.00
C GLY A 1030 9.73 -28.70 5.77
N PHE A 1031 9.53 -27.38 5.87
CA PHE A 1031 10.61 -26.38 5.80
C PHE A 1031 11.58 -26.52 6.98
N LEU A 1032 11.10 -26.61 8.22
CA LEU A 1032 11.91 -26.76 9.43
C LEU A 1032 12.69 -28.08 9.43
N THR A 1033 12.10 -29.16 8.92
CA THR A 1033 12.78 -30.45 8.73
C THR A 1033 13.93 -30.34 7.72
N SER A 1034 13.73 -29.62 6.61
CA SER A 1034 14.78 -29.36 5.61
C SER A 1034 15.88 -28.42 6.14
N TYR A 1035 15.47 -27.41 6.93
CA TYR A 1035 16.36 -26.49 7.63
C TYR A 1035 17.25 -27.23 8.63
N LYS A 1036 16.69 -28.08 9.49
CA LYS A 1036 17.42 -28.95 10.41
C LYS A 1036 18.48 -29.78 9.69
N LYS A 1037 18.08 -30.51 8.64
CA LYS A 1037 19.00 -31.34 7.83
C LYS A 1037 20.15 -30.52 7.24
N SER A 1038 19.89 -29.28 6.82
CA SER A 1038 20.90 -28.37 6.26
C SER A 1038 21.84 -27.81 7.32
N LEU A 1039 21.34 -27.52 8.52
CA LEU A 1039 22.12 -27.05 9.66
C LEU A 1039 23.03 -28.14 10.24
N GLU A 1040 22.54 -29.38 10.31
CA GLU A 1040 23.39 -30.54 10.65
C GLU A 1040 24.56 -30.70 9.68
N GLU A 1041 24.33 -30.46 8.39
CA GLU A 1041 25.35 -30.58 7.34
C GLU A 1041 26.38 -29.43 7.39
N LEU A 1042 25.94 -28.20 7.68
CA LEU A 1042 26.82 -27.06 7.98
C LEU A 1042 27.82 -27.41 9.12
N VAL A 1043 27.30 -27.94 10.23
CA VAL A 1043 28.13 -28.30 11.40
C VAL A 1043 29.16 -29.40 11.07
N LYS A 1044 28.81 -30.37 10.20
CA LYS A 1044 29.72 -31.42 9.74
C LYS A 1044 30.85 -30.89 8.84
N ARG A 1045 30.58 -29.88 7.99
CA ARG A 1045 31.47 -29.46 6.88
C ARG A 1045 32.66 -28.56 7.23
N LYS A 1046 32.84 -28.14 8.49
CA LYS A 1046 33.99 -27.30 8.94
C LYS A 1046 34.25 -26.04 8.09
N GLN A 1047 33.19 -25.42 7.59
CA GLN A 1047 33.23 -24.18 6.81
C GLN A 1047 33.78 -22.98 7.63
N LYS A 1048 34.12 -21.89 6.95
CA LYS A 1048 34.55 -20.64 7.60
C LYS A 1048 33.38 -20.01 8.37
N HIS A 1049 33.70 -19.24 9.40
CA HIS A 1049 32.75 -18.44 10.20
C HIS A 1049 31.61 -19.19 10.92
N ILE A 1050 31.60 -20.53 10.98
CA ILE A 1050 30.53 -21.34 11.65
C ILE A 1050 29.99 -20.73 12.95
N PRO A 1051 30.79 -20.31 13.95
CA PRO A 1051 30.25 -19.71 15.19
C PRO A 1051 29.33 -18.50 14.94
N LYS A 1052 29.68 -17.62 14.01
CA LYS A 1052 28.88 -16.45 13.64
C LYS A 1052 27.60 -16.87 12.92
N THR A 1053 27.70 -17.85 12.03
CA THR A 1053 26.56 -18.45 11.32
C THR A 1053 25.58 -19.13 12.27
N LEU A 1054 26.05 -19.85 13.29
CA LEU A 1054 25.19 -20.46 14.29
C LEU A 1054 24.56 -19.42 15.23
N ASN A 1055 25.25 -18.30 15.55
CA ASN A 1055 24.63 -17.19 16.28
C ASN A 1055 23.44 -16.60 15.50
N ALA A 1056 23.62 -16.33 14.20
CA ALA A 1056 22.53 -15.86 13.33
C ALA A 1056 21.35 -16.85 13.28
N ASN A 1057 21.64 -18.13 13.07
CA ASN A 1057 20.61 -19.16 13.02
C ASN A 1057 19.86 -19.34 14.36
N LEU A 1058 20.51 -19.17 15.51
CA LEU A 1058 19.81 -19.15 16.81
C LEU A 1058 18.78 -18.02 16.92
N VAL A 1059 19.01 -16.87 16.26
CA VAL A 1059 18.06 -15.76 16.22
C VAL A 1059 16.86 -16.06 15.30
N ASP A 1060 17.06 -16.77 14.18
CA ASP A 1060 15.96 -17.27 13.35
C ASP A 1060 15.13 -18.34 14.08
N ILE A 1061 15.80 -19.34 14.69
CA ILE A 1061 15.15 -20.42 15.47
C ILE A 1061 14.27 -19.84 16.58
N HIS A 1062 14.72 -18.77 17.25
CA HIS A 1062 13.91 -18.06 18.24
C HIS A 1062 12.66 -17.42 17.61
N GLN A 1063 12.79 -16.71 16.48
CA GLN A 1063 11.65 -16.07 15.81
C GLN A 1063 10.63 -17.10 15.30
N PHE A 1064 11.09 -18.22 14.74
CA PHE A 1064 10.21 -19.33 14.37
C PHE A 1064 9.52 -19.96 15.60
N ARG A 1065 10.22 -20.10 16.74
CA ARG A 1065 9.62 -20.56 18.01
C ARG A 1065 8.51 -19.60 18.48
N ASP A 1066 8.81 -18.31 18.55
CA ASP A 1066 7.85 -17.28 18.97
C ASP A 1066 6.59 -17.29 18.08
N TYR A 1067 6.77 -17.44 16.77
CA TYR A 1067 5.66 -17.54 15.81
C TYR A 1067 4.82 -18.81 16.00
N VAL A 1068 5.43 -19.98 16.21
CA VAL A 1068 4.69 -21.24 16.42
C VAL A 1068 3.99 -21.29 17.79
N GLN A 1069 4.51 -20.59 18.79
CA GLN A 1069 3.95 -20.56 20.16
C GLN A 1069 2.79 -19.58 20.36
N LYS A 1070 2.66 -18.53 19.55
CA LYS A 1070 1.56 -17.56 19.67
C LYS A 1070 0.19 -18.26 19.54
N PRO A 1071 -0.78 -18.01 20.46
CA PRO A 1071 -2.12 -18.57 20.38
C PRO A 1071 -2.92 -18.11 19.14
N GLU A 1072 -2.64 -16.91 18.65
CA GLU A 1072 -3.35 -16.27 17.52
C GLU A 1072 -3.12 -16.98 16.17
N HIS A 1073 -1.95 -17.60 15.97
CA HIS A 1073 -1.64 -18.30 14.73
C HIS A 1073 -2.23 -19.73 14.77
N PRO A 1074 -3.12 -20.11 13.83
CA PRO A 1074 -3.92 -21.33 13.92
C PRO A 1074 -3.14 -22.57 13.46
N PHE A 1075 -2.18 -23.03 14.27
CA PHE A 1075 -1.59 -24.36 14.10
C PHE A 1075 -2.50 -25.43 14.70
N SER A 1076 -2.59 -26.59 14.04
CA SER A 1076 -3.09 -27.82 14.69
C SER A 1076 -2.17 -28.23 15.84
N GLU A 1077 -2.67 -28.99 16.81
CA GLU A 1077 -1.87 -29.43 17.97
C GLU A 1077 -0.70 -30.33 17.56
N ASP A 1078 -0.92 -31.23 16.59
CA ASP A 1078 0.11 -32.10 16.01
C ASP A 1078 1.19 -31.29 15.27
N THR A 1079 0.79 -30.39 14.36
CA THR A 1079 1.75 -29.56 13.59
C THR A 1079 2.52 -28.61 14.51
N ARG A 1080 1.86 -28.02 15.52
CA ARG A 1080 2.53 -27.16 16.53
C ARG A 1080 3.57 -27.98 17.30
N THR A 1081 3.22 -29.17 17.77
CA THR A 1081 4.14 -30.07 18.48
C THR A 1081 5.32 -30.51 17.60
N ALA A 1082 5.08 -30.87 16.34
CA ALA A 1082 6.12 -31.26 15.38
C ALA A 1082 7.09 -30.11 15.05
N CYS A 1083 6.56 -28.91 14.80
CA CYS A 1083 7.36 -27.71 14.56
C CYS A 1083 8.21 -27.35 15.79
N LEU A 1084 7.63 -27.34 16.99
CA LEU A 1084 8.36 -27.03 18.23
C LEU A 1084 9.43 -28.08 18.57
N SER A 1085 9.14 -29.36 18.33
CA SER A 1085 10.13 -30.44 18.47
C SER A 1085 11.32 -30.25 17.51
N THR A 1086 11.04 -29.92 16.24
CA THR A 1086 12.07 -29.67 15.23
C THR A 1086 12.88 -28.40 15.51
N LEU A 1087 12.24 -27.35 16.06
CA LEU A 1087 12.91 -26.13 16.53
C LEU A 1087 13.78 -26.37 17.77
N ALA A 1088 13.34 -27.24 18.69
CA ALA A 1088 14.16 -27.68 19.81
C ALA A 1088 15.40 -28.45 19.32
N ASP A 1089 15.25 -29.37 18.37
CA ASP A 1089 16.38 -30.07 17.74
C ASP A 1089 17.34 -29.11 17.01
N LEU A 1090 16.81 -28.14 16.25
CA LEU A 1090 17.58 -27.06 15.62
C LEU A 1090 18.42 -26.28 16.65
N LYS A 1091 17.81 -25.87 17.77
CA LYS A 1091 18.52 -25.23 18.88
C LYS A 1091 19.60 -26.14 19.46
N ASN A 1092 19.26 -27.41 19.72
CA ASN A 1092 20.16 -28.40 20.32
C ASN A 1092 21.39 -28.69 19.45
N ILE A 1093 21.27 -28.61 18.12
CA ILE A 1093 22.42 -28.67 17.18
C ILE A 1093 23.39 -27.51 17.41
N CYS A 1094 22.89 -26.27 17.48
CA CYS A 1094 23.70 -25.09 17.78
C CYS A 1094 24.33 -25.17 19.18
N HIS A 1095 23.53 -25.49 20.21
CA HIS A 1095 23.98 -25.58 21.59
C HIS A 1095 25.05 -26.66 21.76
N THR A 1096 24.83 -27.87 21.21
CA THR A 1096 25.83 -28.95 21.25
C THR A 1096 27.16 -28.54 20.62
N TYR A 1097 27.15 -27.79 19.51
CA TYR A 1097 28.38 -27.29 18.90
C TYR A 1097 29.16 -26.36 19.84
N PHE A 1098 28.48 -25.40 20.48
CA PHE A 1098 29.12 -24.46 21.40
C PHE A 1098 29.55 -25.12 22.72
N LEU A 1099 28.65 -25.84 23.38
CA LEU A 1099 28.90 -26.50 24.67
C LEU A 1099 30.00 -27.55 24.55
N SER A 1100 30.00 -28.39 23.51
CA SER A 1100 31.05 -29.41 23.32
C SER A 1100 32.46 -28.79 23.14
N ARG A 1101 32.55 -27.57 22.60
CA ARG A 1101 33.80 -26.81 22.53
C ARG A 1101 34.23 -26.28 23.89
N ILE A 1102 33.33 -25.62 24.62
CA ILE A 1102 33.61 -25.10 25.97
C ILE A 1102 34.01 -26.25 26.91
N HIS A 1103 33.28 -27.37 26.92
CA HIS A 1103 33.61 -28.55 27.72
C HIS A 1103 34.89 -29.27 27.28
N LYS A 1104 35.38 -29.06 26.05
CA LYS A 1104 36.70 -29.52 25.62
C LYS A 1104 37.81 -28.63 26.19
N GLU A 1105 37.60 -27.32 26.22
CA GLU A 1105 38.54 -26.32 26.75
C GLU A 1105 38.63 -26.40 28.29
N LEU A 1106 37.51 -26.60 28.99
CA LEU A 1106 37.44 -26.80 30.46
C LEU A 1106 37.87 -28.22 30.90
N LYS A 1107 38.00 -29.18 29.98
CA LYS A 1107 38.33 -30.60 30.26
C LYS A 1107 39.57 -30.84 31.13
N PRO A 1108 40.66 -30.06 31.04
CA PRO A 1108 41.82 -30.17 31.94
C PRO A 1108 41.50 -29.72 33.37
N LEU A 1109 40.71 -28.65 33.52
CA LEU A 1109 40.35 -28.07 34.83
C LEU A 1109 39.38 -29.01 35.57
N TYR A 1110 38.40 -29.56 34.86
CA TYR A 1110 37.56 -30.65 35.37
C TYR A 1110 38.37 -31.90 35.80
N ARG A 1111 39.61 -32.11 35.32
CA ARG A 1111 40.49 -33.20 35.78
C ARG A 1111 41.23 -32.90 37.08
N LYS A 1112 41.35 -31.63 37.50
CA LYS A 1112 41.88 -31.25 38.81
C LYS A 1112 40.84 -31.45 39.93
N LEU A 1113 39.57 -31.13 39.66
CA LEU A 1113 38.45 -31.26 40.61
C LEU A 1113 38.35 -32.66 41.26
N TRP A 1114 38.09 -32.69 42.56
CA TRP A 1114 37.93 -33.89 43.39
C TRP A 1114 39.12 -34.88 43.29
N THR A 1115 40.33 -34.32 43.35
CA THR A 1115 41.60 -35.02 43.53
C THR A 1115 42.38 -34.41 44.68
N GLN A 1116 43.50 -35.01 45.09
CA GLN A 1116 44.36 -34.41 46.12
C GLN A 1116 44.86 -32.99 45.75
N VAL A 1117 45.01 -32.67 44.46
CA VAL A 1117 45.37 -31.32 44.00
C VAL A 1117 44.25 -30.30 44.28
N TRP A 1118 42.99 -30.72 44.18
CA TRP A 1118 41.84 -29.88 44.54
C TRP A 1118 41.66 -29.80 46.07
N PHE A 1119 41.94 -30.87 46.82
CA PHE A 1119 41.83 -30.84 48.28
C PHE A 1119 42.90 -29.95 48.92
N ALA A 1120 44.14 -29.98 48.41
CA ALA A 1120 45.24 -29.13 48.86
C ALA A 1120 45.18 -27.67 48.35
N GLY A 1121 44.32 -27.36 47.37
CA GLY A 1121 44.29 -26.07 46.68
C GLY A 1121 42.98 -25.81 45.95
N HIS A 1122 41.85 -25.84 46.68
CA HIS A 1122 40.52 -25.75 46.06
C HIS A 1122 40.27 -24.40 45.40
N ARG A 1123 40.80 -23.31 45.98
CA ARG A 1123 40.59 -21.93 45.53
C ARG A 1123 41.28 -21.69 44.20
N GLU A 1124 42.53 -22.12 44.09
CA GLU A 1124 43.37 -22.01 42.91
C GLU A 1124 42.75 -22.78 41.74
N VAL A 1125 42.32 -24.03 42.00
CA VAL A 1125 41.68 -24.90 40.99
C VAL A 1125 40.34 -24.34 40.50
N VAL A 1126 39.55 -23.68 41.37
CA VAL A 1126 38.24 -23.13 40.99
C VAL A 1126 38.33 -21.70 40.46
N GLU A 1127 39.31 -20.89 40.86
CA GLU A 1127 39.54 -19.58 40.24
C GLU A 1127 40.08 -19.73 38.81
N GLU A 1128 40.92 -20.75 38.54
CA GLU A 1128 41.25 -21.16 37.17
C GLU A 1128 40.00 -21.53 36.35
N LEU A 1129 39.10 -22.32 36.93
CA LEU A 1129 37.86 -22.77 36.27
C LEU A 1129 36.90 -21.60 36.00
N VAL A 1130 36.72 -20.71 36.97
CA VAL A 1130 35.92 -19.48 36.88
C VAL A 1130 36.49 -18.55 35.80
N LYS A 1131 37.80 -18.32 35.80
CA LYS A 1131 38.46 -17.47 34.79
C LYS A 1131 38.35 -18.05 33.38
N ALA A 1132 38.45 -19.37 33.24
CA ALA A 1132 38.22 -20.03 31.95
C ALA A 1132 36.75 -19.93 31.50
N LEU A 1133 35.79 -20.05 32.42
CA LEU A 1133 34.36 -19.86 32.15
C LEU A 1133 34.04 -18.42 31.73
N GLU A 1134 34.54 -17.41 32.45
CA GLU A 1134 34.34 -16.00 32.08
C GLU A 1134 34.89 -15.69 30.68
N ASN A 1135 36.11 -16.17 30.37
CA ASN A 1135 36.68 -16.08 29.02
C ASN A 1135 35.81 -16.77 27.96
N SER A 1136 35.25 -17.96 28.23
CA SER A 1136 34.34 -18.64 27.29
C SER A 1136 33.03 -17.89 27.09
N ILE A 1137 32.45 -17.33 28.16
CA ILE A 1137 31.17 -16.58 28.15
C ILE A 1137 31.28 -15.25 27.39
N ASP A 1138 32.47 -14.66 27.38
CA ASP A 1138 32.78 -13.43 26.66
C ASP A 1138 32.70 -13.58 25.12
N HIS A 1139 32.95 -14.77 24.58
CA HIS A 1139 32.81 -15.06 23.15
C HIS A 1139 31.36 -14.98 22.64
N PHE A 1140 30.37 -14.95 23.54
CA PHE A 1140 28.93 -14.88 23.22
C PHE A 1140 28.36 -13.46 23.35
N LYS A 1141 29.19 -12.42 23.43
CA LYS A 1141 28.75 -11.02 23.39
C LYS A 1141 28.03 -10.66 22.07
N GLU A 1142 28.43 -11.27 20.96
CA GLU A 1142 27.84 -11.10 19.62
C GLU A 1142 26.62 -12.03 19.36
N LEU A 1143 25.97 -12.52 20.42
CA LEU A 1143 24.74 -13.33 20.39
C LEU A 1143 23.60 -12.59 21.11
N LYS A 1144 22.40 -12.58 20.52
CA LYS A 1144 21.22 -11.87 21.04
C LYS A 1144 20.89 -12.31 22.49
N PRO A 1145 20.56 -11.40 23.44
CA PRO A 1145 20.51 -11.70 24.87
C PRO A 1145 19.70 -12.94 25.25
N VAL A 1146 18.47 -13.09 24.74
CA VAL A 1146 17.60 -14.23 25.08
C VAL A 1146 18.22 -15.58 24.66
N CYS A 1147 18.84 -15.63 23.48
CA CYS A 1147 19.54 -16.83 23.00
C CYS A 1147 20.82 -17.11 23.81
N ARG A 1148 21.49 -16.04 24.27
CA ARG A 1148 22.67 -16.11 25.15
C ARG A 1148 22.30 -16.62 26.54
N GLU A 1149 21.21 -16.12 27.13
CA GLU A 1149 20.71 -16.59 28.45
C GLU A 1149 20.30 -18.06 28.40
N GLU A 1150 19.60 -18.51 27.35
CA GLU A 1150 19.21 -19.92 27.21
C GLU A 1150 20.42 -20.86 27.05
N LEU A 1151 21.43 -20.47 26.26
CA LEU A 1151 22.69 -21.22 26.11
C LEU A 1151 23.51 -21.26 27.40
N LEU A 1152 23.55 -20.16 28.15
CA LEU A 1152 24.33 -20.06 29.39
C LEU A 1152 23.66 -20.75 30.57
N ALA A 1153 22.33 -20.84 30.60
CA ALA A 1153 21.61 -21.69 31.55
C ALA A 1153 21.94 -23.17 31.35
N GLU A 1154 21.99 -23.63 30.09
CA GLU A 1154 22.39 -25.00 29.74
C GLU A 1154 23.85 -25.27 30.13
N LEU A 1155 24.78 -24.35 29.84
CA LEU A 1155 26.17 -24.41 30.27
C LEU A 1155 26.32 -24.46 31.81
N HIS A 1156 25.53 -23.67 32.55
CA HIS A 1156 25.58 -23.66 34.01
C HIS A 1156 25.21 -25.03 34.59
N VAL A 1157 24.14 -25.64 34.08
CA VAL A 1157 23.73 -27.00 34.46
C VAL A 1157 24.83 -28.01 34.13
N ASP A 1158 25.37 -27.99 32.92
CA ASP A 1158 26.40 -28.94 32.49
C ASP A 1158 27.73 -28.81 33.27
N VAL A 1159 28.12 -27.58 33.66
CA VAL A 1159 29.27 -27.31 34.56
C VAL A 1159 29.04 -27.94 35.94
N MET A 1160 27.87 -27.71 36.54
CA MET A 1160 27.52 -28.23 37.87
C MET A 1160 27.37 -29.75 37.86
N VAL A 1161 26.73 -30.31 36.83
CA VAL A 1161 26.63 -31.75 36.61
C VAL A 1161 28.02 -32.37 36.42
N GLU A 1162 28.94 -31.74 35.69
CA GLU A 1162 30.30 -32.25 35.57
C GLU A 1162 31.10 -32.14 36.88
N TYR A 1163 30.91 -31.09 37.69
CA TYR A 1163 31.50 -30.98 39.04
C TYR A 1163 31.06 -32.16 39.92
N VAL A 1164 29.75 -32.43 40.02
CA VAL A 1164 29.21 -33.60 40.75
C VAL A 1164 29.70 -34.91 40.13
N ARG A 1165 29.75 -35.01 38.80
CA ARG A 1165 30.34 -36.16 38.07
C ARG A 1165 31.84 -36.33 38.32
N ARG A 1166 32.54 -35.38 38.96
CA ARG A 1166 33.93 -35.57 39.47
C ARG A 1166 33.95 -36.06 40.90
N MET A 1167 33.10 -35.51 41.77
CA MET A 1167 32.88 -36.01 43.13
C MET A 1167 32.58 -37.52 43.14
N MET A 1168 31.65 -37.95 42.28
CA MET A 1168 31.23 -39.36 42.20
C MET A 1168 32.29 -40.33 41.64
N LYS A 1169 33.42 -39.86 41.10
CA LYS A 1169 34.49 -40.71 40.53
C LYS A 1169 35.46 -41.30 41.58
N ARG A 1170 35.21 -41.09 42.88
CA ARG A 1170 35.95 -41.71 44.01
C ARG A 1170 37.49 -41.57 43.93
N LYS A 1171 37.97 -40.45 43.37
CA LYS A 1171 39.41 -40.15 43.20
C LYS A 1171 40.08 -39.49 44.41
N LEU A 1172 39.27 -39.06 45.36
CA LEU A 1172 39.67 -38.54 46.67
C LEU A 1172 39.03 -39.45 47.72
N LYS A 1173 39.81 -39.82 48.73
CA LYS A 1173 39.32 -40.39 49.99
C LYS A 1173 39.50 -39.32 51.07
N LEU A 1174 38.58 -39.29 52.02
CA LEU A 1174 38.62 -38.44 53.21
C LEU A 1174 38.62 -39.41 54.40
N GLU A 1175 39.67 -39.38 55.22
CA GLU A 1175 39.96 -40.47 56.16
C GLU A 1175 39.42 -40.21 57.57
N ASP A 1176 39.21 -38.94 57.93
CA ASP A 1176 38.67 -38.49 59.20
C ASP A 1176 37.47 -37.53 59.01
N LYS A 1177 36.93 -37.01 60.12
CA LYS A 1177 35.77 -36.10 60.14
C LYS A 1177 36.14 -34.67 59.71
N GLU A 1178 37.33 -34.19 60.07
CA GLU A 1178 37.78 -32.81 59.79
C GLU A 1178 37.99 -32.63 58.28
N GLN A 1179 38.54 -33.64 57.60
CA GLN A 1179 38.63 -33.71 56.15
C GLN A 1179 37.26 -33.69 55.45
N GLN A 1180 36.23 -34.28 56.07
CA GLN A 1180 34.86 -34.28 55.53
C GLN A 1180 34.18 -32.93 55.70
N GLU A 1181 34.33 -32.28 56.86
CA GLU A 1181 33.80 -30.94 57.12
C GLU A 1181 34.50 -29.89 56.24
N ALA A 1182 35.83 -29.94 56.12
CA ALA A 1182 36.58 -29.10 55.19
C ALA A 1182 36.16 -29.31 53.72
N ALA A 1183 35.98 -30.56 53.27
CA ALA A 1183 35.51 -30.84 51.91
C ALA A 1183 34.10 -30.27 51.65
N ALA A 1184 33.21 -30.28 52.65
CA ALA A 1184 31.88 -29.69 52.55
C ALA A 1184 31.93 -28.15 52.43
N GLU A 1185 32.76 -27.49 53.23
CA GLU A 1185 33.00 -26.04 53.11
C GLU A 1185 33.58 -25.68 51.73
N PHE A 1186 34.53 -26.48 51.22
CA PHE A 1186 35.13 -26.25 49.91
C PHE A 1186 34.09 -26.40 48.79
N ILE A 1187 33.18 -27.37 48.87
CA ILE A 1187 32.05 -27.50 47.93
C ILE A 1187 31.17 -26.25 47.98
N CYS A 1188 30.82 -25.74 49.16
CA CYS A 1188 29.99 -24.54 49.32
C CYS A 1188 30.67 -23.29 48.75
N HIS A 1189 31.97 -23.10 49.01
CA HIS A 1189 32.76 -22.02 48.42
C HIS A 1189 32.77 -22.09 46.89
N ASN A 1190 33.06 -23.27 46.34
CA ASN A 1190 33.18 -23.49 44.91
C ASN A 1190 31.84 -23.30 44.19
N ASN A 1191 30.73 -23.78 44.77
CA ASN A 1191 29.38 -23.56 44.27
C ASN A 1191 29.08 -22.05 44.14
N ASN A 1192 29.35 -21.29 45.22
CA ASN A 1192 29.09 -19.85 45.24
C ASN A 1192 29.95 -19.10 44.19
N LYS A 1193 31.22 -19.48 44.06
CA LYS A 1193 32.12 -18.95 43.02
C LYS A 1193 31.61 -19.24 41.60
N ILE A 1194 31.27 -20.49 41.28
CA ILE A 1194 30.77 -20.88 39.95
C ILE A 1194 29.44 -20.17 39.65
N CYS A 1195 28.47 -20.18 40.57
CA CYS A 1195 27.19 -19.51 40.40
C CYS A 1195 27.34 -17.98 40.19
N SER A 1196 28.33 -17.35 40.83
CA SER A 1196 28.57 -15.90 40.71
C SER A 1196 28.98 -15.46 39.30
N VAL A 1197 29.49 -16.36 38.47
CA VAL A 1197 29.79 -16.09 37.05
C VAL A 1197 28.49 -15.96 36.25
N PHE A 1198 27.60 -16.93 36.39
CA PHE A 1198 26.34 -17.00 35.64
C PHE A 1198 25.31 -15.96 36.12
N ALA A 1199 25.30 -15.63 37.42
CA ALA A 1199 24.44 -14.61 37.99
C ALA A 1199 24.69 -13.17 37.48
N LYS A 1200 25.79 -12.92 36.76
CA LYS A 1200 26.07 -11.65 36.06
C LYS A 1200 25.35 -11.53 34.71
N VAL A 1201 24.82 -12.64 34.17
CA VAL A 1201 24.33 -12.72 32.77
C VAL A 1201 22.94 -13.34 32.68
N ILE A 1202 22.63 -14.35 33.50
CA ILE A 1202 21.31 -14.96 33.57
C ILE A 1202 20.46 -14.16 34.55
N SER A 1203 19.28 -13.73 34.10
CA SER A 1203 18.26 -13.07 34.92
C SER A 1203 17.59 -14.05 35.92
N LEU A 1204 18.36 -14.54 36.91
CA LEU A 1204 17.84 -15.40 37.97
C LEU A 1204 16.67 -14.72 38.70
N PRO A 1205 15.53 -15.43 38.94
CA PRO A 1205 14.47 -14.92 39.79
C PRO A 1205 15.01 -14.45 41.13
N LYS A 1206 14.65 -13.23 41.54
CA LYS A 1206 15.09 -12.64 42.81
C LYS A 1206 14.75 -13.59 43.96
N LYS A 1207 15.67 -13.72 44.92
CA LYS A 1207 15.55 -14.60 46.10
C LYS A 1207 14.13 -14.58 46.68
N ALA A 1208 13.39 -15.67 46.50
CA ALA A 1208 12.24 -15.95 47.34
C ALA A 1208 12.73 -16.12 48.78
N SER A 1209 12.04 -15.51 49.75
CA SER A 1209 12.30 -15.73 51.17
C SER A 1209 11.91 -17.16 51.57
N CYS A 1210 12.49 -17.69 52.65
CA CYS A 1210 12.28 -19.07 53.13
C CYS A 1210 10.88 -19.33 53.74
N GLN A 1211 9.81 -18.73 53.21
CA GLN A 1211 8.43 -18.89 53.68
C GLN A 1211 7.42 -19.22 52.57
N GLN A 1212 7.84 -19.36 51.31
CA GLN A 1212 7.00 -19.92 50.24
C GLN A 1212 7.70 -21.14 49.63
N ARG A 1213 7.33 -22.33 50.11
CA ARG A 1213 7.80 -23.62 49.59
C ARG A 1213 6.72 -24.72 49.52
N GLU A 1214 5.47 -24.29 49.58
CA GLU A 1214 4.30 -25.02 49.09
C GLU A 1214 3.68 -24.14 47.99
N GLU A 1215 2.85 -24.70 47.10
CA GLU A 1215 2.33 -24.03 45.90
C GLU A 1215 3.38 -23.58 44.84
N LEU A 1216 4.18 -24.52 44.31
CA LEU A 1216 4.66 -24.45 42.92
C LEU A 1216 5.04 -25.84 42.35
N GLY A 1217 4.06 -26.75 42.36
CA GLY A 1217 4.18 -28.03 41.64
C GLY A 1217 4.07 -27.85 40.12
N SER A 1218 4.60 -28.81 39.36
CA SER A 1218 4.40 -28.97 37.91
C SER A 1218 5.14 -28.01 36.96
N ILE A 1219 6.47 -27.93 37.06
CA ILE A 1219 7.34 -27.71 35.88
C ILE A 1219 8.35 -28.86 35.79
N SER A 1220 8.07 -29.86 34.95
CA SER A 1220 8.94 -31.01 34.75
C SER A 1220 9.91 -30.79 33.58
N PHE A 1221 11.19 -30.52 33.87
CA PHE A 1221 12.24 -30.56 32.85
C PHE A 1221 12.61 -32.03 32.52
N PRO A 1222 12.61 -32.45 31.24
CA PRO A 1222 12.80 -33.85 30.86
C PRO A 1222 14.28 -34.27 30.86
N ILE A 1223 14.86 -34.51 32.04
CA ILE A 1223 16.19 -35.12 32.17
C ILE A 1223 16.10 -36.64 31.91
N GLN A 1224 15.86 -37.02 30.65
CA GLN A 1224 15.88 -38.41 30.18
C GLN A 1224 16.62 -38.58 28.84
N ARG A 1225 17.96 -38.51 28.89
CA ARG A 1225 18.90 -39.18 27.98
C ARG A 1225 20.32 -39.12 28.57
N THR A 1226 21.23 -39.98 28.09
CA THR A 1226 22.68 -40.04 28.41
C THR A 1226 23.18 -40.84 29.64
N TRP A 1227 22.39 -41.77 30.20
CA TRP A 1227 22.95 -42.93 30.92
C TRP A 1227 22.34 -44.23 30.36
N GLY A 1228 23.11 -45.02 29.61
CA GLY A 1228 22.61 -46.26 29.01
C GLY A 1228 23.40 -46.83 27.83
N ALA A 1229 24.66 -47.23 28.04
CA ALA A 1229 25.35 -48.19 27.18
C ALA A 1229 26.54 -48.85 27.90
N GLN A 1230 26.72 -50.16 27.71
CA GLN A 1230 27.92 -50.94 28.03
C GLN A 1230 28.49 -50.88 29.47
N VAL A 1231 27.81 -51.55 30.40
CA VAL A 1231 28.49 -52.56 31.25
C VAL A 1231 27.68 -53.85 31.17
N THR A 1232 28.26 -54.92 30.61
CA THR A 1232 27.64 -56.24 30.56
C THR A 1232 28.16 -57.12 31.69
N ARG A 1233 27.26 -57.64 32.55
CA ARG A 1233 27.44 -58.85 33.38
C ARG A 1233 26.15 -59.20 34.15
N ASP A 1234 25.44 -60.21 33.64
CA ASP A 1234 24.62 -61.13 34.45
C ASP A 1234 25.59 -62.13 35.16
N PRO A 1235 25.20 -62.88 36.24
CA PRO A 1235 24.02 -63.77 36.22
C PRO A 1235 23.17 -63.93 37.50
N VAL A 1236 21.85 -64.01 37.31
CA VAL A 1236 20.91 -65.04 37.86
C VAL A 1236 20.70 -65.18 39.38
N LEU A 1237 19.41 -65.10 39.81
CA LEU A 1237 18.65 -65.96 40.75
C LEU A 1237 17.38 -65.18 41.24
N ARG A 1238 16.20 -65.74 41.59
CA ARG A 1238 15.38 -66.89 41.11
C ARG A 1238 14.01 -66.84 41.85
N CYS A 1239 12.89 -67.19 41.21
CA CYS A 1239 11.55 -67.41 41.81
C CYS A 1239 10.87 -66.17 42.47
N GLY A 1240 9.55 -66.12 42.71
CA GLY A 1240 8.44 -67.03 42.33
C GLY A 1240 7.06 -66.46 42.69
N LYS A 1241 6.01 -66.79 41.91
CA LYS A 1241 4.57 -66.44 42.13
C LYS A 1241 3.91 -67.36 43.19
N PRO A 1242 2.80 -67.00 43.89
CA PRO A 1242 1.43 -67.09 43.29
C PRO A 1242 0.35 -66.07 43.77
N THR A 1243 -0.81 -66.16 43.11
CA THR A 1243 -2.16 -65.56 43.37
C THR A 1243 -3.02 -66.57 44.21
N PRO A 1244 -4.39 -66.57 44.31
CA PRO A 1244 -5.48 -65.65 43.85
C PRO A 1244 -6.68 -65.40 44.83
N ALA A 1245 -7.65 -64.54 44.45
CA ALA A 1245 -9.14 -64.57 44.67
C ALA A 1245 -9.74 -63.14 44.47
N SER A 1246 -10.85 -62.79 43.80
CA SER A 1246 -12.14 -63.39 43.33
C SER A 1246 -13.34 -63.28 44.29
N THR A 1247 -14.60 -62.92 43.94
CA THR A 1247 -15.31 -62.27 42.79
C THR A 1247 -16.80 -62.00 43.23
N LYS A 1248 -17.59 -61.12 42.54
CA LYS A 1248 -19.09 -61.04 42.40
C LYS A 1248 -19.76 -59.73 42.92
N ALA A 1249 -20.94 -59.26 42.42
CA ALA A 1249 -21.68 -59.50 41.15
C ALA A 1249 -22.94 -58.57 40.98
N TYR A 1250 -23.48 -58.50 39.74
CA TYR A 1250 -24.88 -58.17 39.31
C TYR A 1250 -25.38 -56.70 39.46
N GLN A 1251 -26.34 -56.14 38.70
CA GLN A 1251 -27.05 -56.38 37.38
C GLN A 1251 -27.86 -55.05 37.09
N GLN A 1252 -28.42 -54.65 35.94
CA GLN A 1252 -28.40 -54.93 34.48
C GLN A 1252 -29.49 -54.03 33.81
N GLU A 1253 -29.49 -53.90 32.46
CA GLU A 1253 -30.58 -53.41 31.55
C GLU A 1253 -30.77 -51.88 31.41
N ASN A 1254 -31.28 -51.29 30.29
CA ASN A 1254 -31.65 -51.72 28.91
C ASN A 1254 -31.16 -50.63 27.90
N PHE A 1255 -30.86 -50.86 26.60
CA PHE A 1255 -31.63 -51.26 25.40
C PHE A 1255 -32.74 -50.27 24.97
N SER A 1256 -32.87 -49.85 23.70
CA SER A 1256 -32.64 -50.50 22.38
C SER A 1256 -31.94 -49.56 21.36
N ASN A 1257 -30.93 -49.97 20.57
CA ASN A 1257 -30.90 -50.83 19.34
C ASN A 1257 -31.58 -50.20 18.09
N CYS A 1258 -31.00 -50.23 16.89
CA CYS A 1258 -29.72 -50.80 16.40
C CYS A 1258 -29.23 -49.98 15.15
N TRP A 1259 -28.37 -50.36 14.18
CA TRP A 1259 -27.80 -51.64 13.69
C TRP A 1259 -26.44 -51.41 12.96
N TYR A 1260 -25.67 -52.48 12.80
CA TYR A 1260 -24.57 -52.75 11.84
C TYR A 1260 -23.20 -52.02 11.94
N SER A 1261 -22.16 -52.83 11.65
CA SER A 1261 -20.72 -52.57 11.61
C SER A 1261 -20.12 -53.60 10.61
N PRO A 1262 -18.81 -53.64 10.24
CA PRO A 1262 -17.59 -53.30 11.00
C PRO A 1262 -16.84 -52.07 10.41
N HIS A 1263 -15.63 -51.64 10.77
CA HIS A 1263 -14.52 -52.06 11.68
C HIS A 1263 -13.66 -50.78 11.98
N ARG A 1264 -12.70 -50.67 12.92
CA ARG A 1264 -12.08 -51.58 13.92
C ARG A 1264 -11.50 -50.74 15.10
N THR A 1265 -10.86 -51.43 16.04
CA THR A 1265 -9.87 -51.02 17.07
C THR A 1265 -8.97 -49.79 16.78
N SER A 1266 -8.47 -48.98 17.74
CA SER A 1266 -8.73 -48.65 19.18
C SER A 1266 -7.46 -47.90 19.68
N LYS A 1267 -7.40 -46.70 20.29
CA LYS A 1267 -8.23 -45.88 21.23
C LYS A 1267 -8.06 -46.22 22.75
N LEU A 1268 -7.47 -45.25 23.49
CA LEU A 1268 -7.41 -45.07 24.98
C LEU A 1268 -6.64 -46.12 25.83
N GLY A 1269 -6.12 -45.79 27.04
CA GLY A 1269 -5.93 -44.48 27.70
C GLY A 1269 -6.01 -44.50 29.25
N GLN A 1270 -5.08 -43.81 29.95
CA GLN A 1270 -5.03 -43.52 31.42
C GLN A 1270 -4.90 -44.73 32.38
N GLY A 1271 -4.38 -44.64 33.62
CA GLY A 1271 -3.71 -43.53 34.35
C GLY A 1271 -3.40 -43.90 35.83
N ARG A 1272 -2.77 -42.97 36.59
CA ARG A 1272 -2.28 -43.07 38.02
C ARG A 1272 -0.98 -43.91 38.16
N ALA A 1273 0.13 -43.46 38.79
CA ALA A 1273 0.39 -42.76 40.07
C ALA A 1273 0.33 -43.69 41.30
N CYS A 1274 1.21 -43.65 42.31
CA CYS A 1274 2.51 -42.94 42.53
C CYS A 1274 3.23 -43.61 43.72
N ASP A 1275 4.57 -43.57 43.84
CA ASP A 1275 5.30 -43.57 45.14
C ASP A 1275 6.85 -43.52 45.04
N VAL A 1276 7.50 -43.23 46.18
CA VAL A 1276 8.94 -43.35 46.55
C VAL A 1276 9.97 -42.30 46.03
N LEU A 1277 10.34 -41.38 46.95
CA LEU A 1277 11.64 -40.67 47.17
C LEU A 1277 12.32 -39.95 45.98
N ILE A 1278 12.62 -38.64 46.01
CA ILE A 1278 13.35 -37.83 47.02
C ILE A 1278 14.80 -38.29 47.26
N LEU A 1279 15.75 -37.75 46.47
CA LEU A 1279 17.10 -37.34 46.91
C LEU A 1279 17.88 -36.63 45.78
N ALA A 1280 17.61 -35.33 45.60
CA ALA A 1280 18.42 -34.36 44.85
C ALA A 1280 18.06 -32.94 45.31
#